data_AF-A0A7C9IXL4-F1
#
_entry.id   AF-A0A7C9IXL4-F1
#
_cell.length_a   1.000
_cell.length_b   1.000
_cell.length_c   1.000
_cell.angle_alpha   90.00
_cell.angle_beta   90.00
_cell.angle_gamma   90.00
#
_symmetry.space_group_name_H-M   'P 1'
#
loop_
_entity.id
_entity.type
_entity.pdbx_description
1 polymer ?
#
loop_
_entity_poly.entity_id
_entity_poly.type
_entity_poly.pdbx_seq_one_letter_code
_entity_poly.pdbx_strand_id
1 'polypeptide(L)'
;MLRTYPKLAFVLCCWLLPGVVQASSCPEADAEKNTDKKIQLYTKCIESGKLSPYQASDAYCERGFVYGNSKILPKAIDDFTMCIKMRPTNPTGYLSRARAYIGMGTPEKAIPDIDLLMLAAANSPQVVSVRGDMHKAMKRYDDAITDYTRSIKLQKNSKSADKIEIADTYRKRSICHSEKKDWTSAQQDIDIAISLRPNDSKYYNTRGVLYSNQQNNDKAKEDFQQAVRLDPNNKSAQENLAQLNKSKPSEMDKLIRIEKESYDLVHKGEYSQAIEKLKLAMADSEKFFGDNLMGYSHIVELLAGMYDMTSQPNASLPLYKTLLQYYSELYGPNSSKAAPYIASLAGVYDEIGDAEQASKFRKRVVEIEEKSPDPSLQNLAGELHNLAMSELMNNEFEAAKKHLDKAYALKKRILGDDDLATIITQLGYAAYHKALGQDDQAEMIFQQQLILLKQLDPQHNEYIAEVYTDLADIRERAGDTESAERYLNQSLKIQQHGRGTSSTAVASAQQILANFSARRGDYKTALDLLLRSQRITDAFIDRVMGFTTERQQLLFLAEEQRVMQSLFSLVAQKFATDKAAIRQCFDIWLRLKGLVLETQKQFQNAILSSKDPKISHIFDELRTVRANISYSIFAGPSQDQSNEEHQKNLDSLEARKQALEAEIAQKSPSGSAGLNQIVAQSDVISRLLPKGSVMIEFVRTTLPSFELKTKTAPNEPPAHYLAFILPAGNPAGLTLVDLGEAARIETAQAELRRILSHPREAHPDDPDTAEVVTKASNALYKLVFSPLRQTLGEARKVFLSPDGALNLLPFEVLSDDAGRFLIEDFSFTYLAAGRDVLRFGRKGDKGAKNLVIGNPDFDLDAKTKQSVLQDLKLTRGAGPTDMMASRERRGLHFSPLPGTKQEIEAIQQILGSDNSEFYTGKAAVEELLMSRKAPNILHLATHGFFLPDQDMPRATSETPAEKKLLKERGTIFENPLVRSGIALAGANGSLTADKSMAGDGLVTAEKVLGLNLQGTKLVVLSACESGVGEIRSGEGVFGLRRAFMQAGAKSQIMSMWPVPDAQTKDLMTNFYTRLRTDAVNPAVALRQATLDMMEATRKQYGHANPFFWGAFVFLGDDGSITAPASKDVQLAAPQSDTARTSVARHEEIRRFMEDFFQARALNGSDRALDFYADQVDFFNVGKANKSIIKKSLDYYTNRWPIRNSSIISMSIDFNQQNNTYEIKISYDYSTKNSTLQKQGTAHDAFIIKQNGHKFGIVSEKNISTDRK
;
A
#
# COMPACT_ATOMS: atom_id res chain seq x y z
N MET A 1 -34.42 21.58 65.44
CA MET A 1 -34.57 22.66 64.43
C MET A 1 -35.77 23.59 64.67
N LEU A 2 -36.90 23.12 65.21
CA LEU A 2 -38.09 23.97 65.42
C LEU A 2 -38.03 24.95 66.62
N ARG A 3 -36.93 24.99 67.39
CA ARG A 3 -36.71 25.98 68.47
C ARG A 3 -35.75 27.13 68.08
N THR A 4 -35.02 27.01 66.97
CA THR A 4 -33.99 27.99 66.57
C THR A 4 -34.46 29.02 65.54
N TYR A 5 -35.65 28.84 64.93
CA TYR A 5 -36.17 29.78 63.92
C TYR A 5 -37.70 29.99 64.06
N PRO A 6 -38.17 30.86 64.97
CA PRO A 6 -39.60 31.12 65.15
C PRO A 6 -40.26 31.75 63.91
N LYS A 7 -39.50 32.42 63.04
CA LYS A 7 -40.00 32.94 61.76
C LYS A 7 -40.31 31.85 60.73
N LEU A 8 -39.66 30.68 60.79
CA LEU A 8 -39.89 29.57 59.85
C LEU A 8 -41.20 28.82 60.12
N ALA A 9 -41.61 28.70 61.39
CA ALA A 9 -42.87 28.04 61.75
C ALA A 9 -44.11 28.80 61.24
N PHE A 10 -44.01 30.14 61.12
CA PHE A 10 -45.09 30.97 60.62
C PHE A 10 -45.23 30.90 59.08
N VAL A 11 -44.14 30.66 58.34
CA VAL A 11 -44.19 30.52 56.87
C VAL A 11 -44.82 29.18 56.45
N LEU A 12 -44.62 28.12 57.24
CA LEU A 12 -45.16 26.78 56.97
C LEU A 12 -46.67 26.66 57.22
N CYS A 13 -47.25 27.39 58.19
CA CYS A 13 -48.69 27.33 58.46
C CYS A 13 -49.56 28.13 57.48
N CYS A 14 -49.02 29.14 56.78
CA CYS A 14 -49.80 29.97 55.85
C CYS A 14 -49.95 29.37 54.43
N TRP A 15 -49.36 28.20 54.15
CA TRP A 15 -49.40 27.57 52.81
C TRP A 15 -50.58 26.59 52.60
N LEU A 16 -51.45 26.38 53.59
CA LEU A 16 -52.53 25.38 53.54
C LEU A 16 -53.97 25.93 53.58
N LEU A 17 -54.19 27.24 53.39
CA LEU A 17 -55.54 27.80 53.24
C LEU A 17 -55.78 28.26 51.79
N PRO A 18 -56.73 27.65 51.04
CA PRO A 18 -57.14 28.14 49.73
C PRO A 18 -58.21 29.23 49.86
N GLY A 19 -58.09 30.27 49.03
CA GLY A 19 -59.22 31.02 48.50
C GLY A 19 -59.74 32.21 49.32
N VAL A 20 -59.26 33.41 48.98
CA VAL A 20 -60.12 34.57 48.70
C VAL A 20 -59.49 35.29 47.50
N VAL A 21 -60.21 35.35 46.37
CA VAL A 21 -59.88 36.29 45.28
C VAL A 21 -60.17 37.68 45.84
N GLN A 22 -59.13 38.37 46.32
CA GLN A 22 -59.25 39.80 46.60
C GLN A 22 -59.19 40.53 45.25
N ALA A 23 -60.15 41.44 45.04
CA ALA A 23 -60.09 42.39 43.93
C ALA A 23 -58.72 43.07 43.90
N SER A 24 -58.22 43.33 42.68
CA SER A 24 -56.95 44.05 42.45
C SER A 24 -56.79 45.22 43.42
N SER A 25 -55.62 45.31 44.05
CA SER A 25 -55.29 46.37 45.00
C SER A 25 -55.17 47.75 44.32
N CYS A 26 -54.86 47.77 43.00
CA CYS A 26 -54.71 48.97 42.18
C CYS A 26 -55.28 48.73 40.77
N PRO A 27 -56.61 48.59 40.60
CA PRO A 27 -57.21 48.10 39.34
C PRO A 27 -57.01 49.05 38.16
N GLU A 28 -56.96 50.36 38.42
CA GLU A 28 -56.62 51.37 37.40
C GLU A 28 -55.19 51.18 36.86
N ALA A 29 -54.24 50.83 37.73
CA ALA A 29 -52.85 50.59 37.33
C ALA A 29 -52.73 49.26 36.57
N ASP A 30 -53.39 48.20 37.05
CA ASP A 30 -53.36 46.88 36.43
C ASP A 30 -53.86 46.91 34.97
N ALA A 31 -54.92 47.68 34.70
CA ALA A 31 -55.53 47.84 33.37
C ALA A 31 -54.76 48.78 32.43
N GLU A 32 -53.86 49.61 32.95
CA GLU A 32 -53.08 50.55 32.13
C GLU A 32 -51.97 49.82 31.35
N LYS A 33 -51.83 50.18 30.07
CA LYS A 33 -50.86 49.60 29.13
C LYS A 33 -49.62 50.49 28.94
N ASN A 34 -49.75 51.79 29.15
CA ASN A 34 -48.61 52.70 29.09
C ASN A 34 -47.75 52.57 30.36
N THR A 35 -46.48 52.17 30.19
CA THR A 35 -45.56 51.90 31.29
C THR A 35 -45.40 53.07 32.26
N ASP A 36 -45.21 54.29 31.77
CA ASP A 36 -44.96 55.45 32.62
C ASP A 36 -46.21 55.84 33.42
N LYS A 37 -47.38 55.78 32.78
CA LYS A 37 -48.67 55.99 33.47
C LYS A 37 -48.95 54.88 34.48
N LYS A 38 -48.64 53.63 34.14
CA LYS A 38 -48.79 52.48 35.02
C LYS A 38 -47.94 52.62 36.30
N ILE A 39 -46.69 53.07 36.16
CA ILE A 39 -45.81 53.39 37.30
C ILE A 39 -46.43 54.49 38.17
N GLN A 40 -46.94 55.57 37.57
CA GLN A 40 -47.57 56.67 38.30
C GLN A 40 -48.82 56.21 39.06
N LEU A 41 -49.66 55.39 38.44
CA LEU A 41 -50.89 54.87 39.06
C LEU A 41 -50.58 53.92 40.22
N TYR A 42 -49.63 52.99 40.08
CA TYR A 42 -49.18 52.19 41.23
C TYR A 42 -48.58 53.05 42.33
N THR A 43 -47.82 54.09 41.97
CA THR A 43 -47.22 55.01 42.95
C THR A 43 -48.28 55.73 43.77
N LYS A 44 -49.26 56.33 43.09
CA LYS A 44 -50.40 56.99 43.74
C LYS A 44 -51.21 56.03 44.61
N CYS A 45 -51.40 54.80 44.16
CA CYS A 45 -52.12 53.75 44.88
C CYS A 45 -51.38 53.33 46.17
N ILE A 46 -50.06 53.15 46.09
CA ILE A 46 -49.21 52.80 47.23
C ILE A 46 -49.17 53.95 48.26
N GLU A 47 -49.02 55.19 47.78
CA GLU A 47 -48.93 56.39 48.63
C GLU A 47 -50.26 56.80 49.25
N SER A 48 -51.39 56.27 48.77
CA SER A 48 -52.71 56.60 49.32
C SER A 48 -52.89 56.13 50.76
N GLY A 49 -52.04 55.22 51.26
CA GLY A 49 -52.06 54.68 52.62
C GLY A 49 -53.27 53.80 52.94
N LYS A 50 -54.09 53.44 51.94
CA LYS A 50 -55.36 52.70 52.13
C LYS A 50 -55.23 51.19 51.92
N LEU A 51 -54.04 50.71 51.54
CA LEU A 51 -53.78 49.31 51.25
C LEU A 51 -53.44 48.53 52.52
N SER A 52 -53.99 47.32 52.67
CA SER A 52 -53.50 46.37 53.67
C SER A 52 -52.03 45.97 53.38
N PRO A 53 -51.26 45.48 54.37
CA PRO A 53 -49.89 45.03 54.13
C PRO A 53 -49.74 44.01 52.99
N TYR A 54 -50.72 43.11 52.80
CA TYR A 54 -50.73 42.15 51.70
C TYR A 54 -50.96 42.85 50.34
N GLN A 55 -51.96 43.71 50.25
CA GLN A 55 -52.27 44.47 49.04
C GLN A 55 -51.14 45.44 48.66
N ALA A 56 -50.48 46.03 49.66
CA ALA A 56 -49.30 46.87 49.47
C ALA A 56 -48.13 46.03 48.96
N SER A 57 -47.88 44.84 49.53
CA SER A 57 -46.85 43.92 49.04
C SER A 57 -47.03 43.60 47.56
N ASP A 58 -48.26 43.26 47.14
CA ASP A 58 -48.56 42.92 45.75
C ASP A 58 -48.41 44.16 44.84
N ALA A 59 -48.89 45.34 45.25
CA ALA A 59 -48.72 46.57 44.49
C ALA A 59 -47.23 46.98 44.32
N TYR A 60 -46.41 46.84 45.37
CA TYR A 60 -44.96 47.03 45.28
C TYR A 60 -44.31 46.00 44.34
N CYS A 61 -44.74 44.74 44.39
CA CYS A 61 -44.23 43.69 43.51
C CYS A 61 -44.54 43.99 42.02
N GLU A 62 -45.79 44.35 41.73
CA GLU A 62 -46.23 44.69 40.36
C GLU A 62 -45.55 45.94 39.84
N ARG A 63 -45.42 47.00 40.65
CA ARG A 63 -44.64 48.19 40.24
C ARG A 63 -43.16 47.86 40.03
N GLY A 64 -42.59 47.00 40.88
CA GLY A 64 -41.24 46.47 40.74
C GLY A 64 -41.04 45.71 39.42
N PHE A 65 -42.02 44.92 38.98
CA PHE A 65 -41.98 44.26 37.66
C PHE A 65 -42.01 45.26 36.51
N VAL A 66 -42.82 46.31 36.60
CA VAL A 66 -42.87 47.36 35.59
C VAL A 66 -41.54 48.11 35.50
N TYR A 67 -40.91 48.44 36.64
CA TYR A 67 -39.56 49.00 36.67
C TYR A 67 -38.50 48.05 36.11
N GLY A 68 -38.57 46.76 36.45
CA GLY A 68 -37.63 45.74 35.98
C GLY A 68 -37.70 45.54 34.47
N ASN A 69 -38.91 45.46 33.90
CA ASN A 69 -39.14 45.36 32.46
C ASN A 69 -38.66 46.61 31.70
N SER A 70 -38.71 47.77 32.34
CA SER A 70 -38.18 49.03 31.83
C SER A 70 -36.66 49.18 32.03
N LYS A 71 -35.99 48.15 32.56
CA LYS A 71 -34.55 48.13 32.91
C LYS A 71 -34.13 49.17 33.95
N ILE A 72 -35.08 49.70 34.74
CA ILE A 72 -34.81 50.62 35.85
C ILE A 72 -34.56 49.77 37.11
N LEU A 73 -33.48 48.99 37.09
CA LEU A 73 -33.21 47.93 38.06
C LEU A 73 -33.08 48.41 39.52
N PRO A 74 -32.46 49.58 39.84
CA PRO A 74 -32.40 50.05 41.23
C PRO A 74 -33.78 50.27 41.85
N LYS A 75 -34.70 50.92 41.13
CA LYS A 75 -36.08 51.13 41.61
C LYS A 75 -36.86 49.83 41.71
N ALA A 76 -36.62 48.88 40.81
CA ALA A 76 -37.21 47.54 40.90
C ALA A 76 -36.75 46.81 42.16
N ILE A 77 -35.46 46.88 42.50
CA ILE A 77 -34.90 46.28 43.72
C ILE A 77 -35.50 46.91 44.98
N ASP A 78 -35.63 48.24 45.01
CA ASP A 78 -36.26 48.96 46.12
C ASP A 78 -37.71 48.51 46.33
N ASP A 79 -38.48 48.41 45.24
CA ASP A 79 -39.86 47.97 45.26
C ASP A 79 -40.00 46.49 45.64
N PHE A 80 -39.16 45.59 45.12
CA PHE A 80 -39.16 44.19 45.58
C PHE A 80 -38.72 44.06 47.05
N THR A 81 -37.84 44.94 47.53
CA THR A 81 -37.47 45.01 48.95
C THR A 81 -38.64 45.43 49.82
N MET A 82 -39.42 46.42 49.37
CA MET A 82 -40.66 46.80 50.05
C MET A 82 -41.72 45.71 49.97
N CYS A 83 -41.87 45.03 48.84
CA CYS A 83 -42.74 43.85 48.69
C CYS A 83 -42.42 42.80 49.77
N ILE A 84 -41.14 42.46 49.92
CA ILE A 84 -40.64 41.50 50.93
C ILE A 84 -40.86 42.05 52.35
N LYS A 85 -40.63 43.34 52.58
CA LYS A 85 -40.84 43.97 53.90
C LYS A 85 -42.30 43.90 54.34
N MET A 86 -43.22 44.16 53.41
CA MET A 86 -44.67 44.12 53.66
C MET A 86 -45.18 42.68 53.81
N ARG A 87 -44.62 41.73 53.06
CA ARG A 87 -44.92 40.30 53.17
C ARG A 87 -43.62 39.47 53.08
N PRO A 88 -42.99 39.17 54.24
CA PRO A 88 -41.74 38.40 54.28
C PRO A 88 -41.87 36.96 53.79
N THR A 89 -43.09 36.47 53.54
CA THR A 89 -43.37 35.13 53.04
C THR A 89 -43.66 35.09 51.54
N ASN A 90 -43.53 36.22 50.81
CA ASN A 90 -43.82 36.29 49.38
C ASN A 90 -42.62 35.81 48.53
N PRO A 91 -42.62 34.58 47.99
CA PRO A 91 -41.47 34.04 47.25
C PRO A 91 -41.20 34.81 45.95
N THR A 92 -42.23 35.41 45.35
CA THR A 92 -42.14 36.20 44.11
C THR A 92 -41.27 37.43 44.32
N GLY A 93 -41.37 38.09 45.48
CA GLY A 93 -40.54 39.24 45.83
C GLY A 93 -39.05 38.87 45.88
N TYR A 94 -38.69 37.78 46.56
CA TYR A 94 -37.30 37.29 46.65
C TYR A 94 -36.75 36.87 45.27
N LEU A 95 -37.53 36.11 44.49
CA LEU A 95 -37.10 35.61 43.19
C LEU A 95 -36.87 36.76 42.20
N SER A 96 -37.74 37.77 42.23
CA SER A 96 -37.68 38.92 41.32
C SER A 96 -36.58 39.90 41.72
N ARG A 97 -36.33 40.09 43.02
CA ARG A 97 -35.18 40.85 43.51
C ARG A 97 -33.85 40.18 43.15
N ALA A 98 -33.75 38.86 43.31
CA ALA A 98 -32.59 38.09 42.89
C ALA A 98 -32.30 38.26 41.38
N ARG A 99 -33.32 38.18 40.53
CA ARG A 99 -33.19 38.45 39.08
C ARG A 99 -32.74 39.89 38.79
N ALA A 100 -33.27 40.87 39.51
CA ALA A 100 -32.87 42.26 39.35
C ALA A 100 -31.40 42.49 39.76
N TYR A 101 -30.93 41.86 40.83
CA TYR A 101 -29.51 41.89 41.22
C TYR A 101 -28.59 41.23 40.18
N ILE A 102 -29.00 40.09 39.60
CA ILE A 102 -28.27 39.44 38.51
C ILE A 102 -28.21 40.36 37.27
N GLY A 103 -29.34 40.97 36.91
CA GLY A 103 -29.42 41.91 35.78
C GLY A 103 -28.61 43.20 35.98
N MET A 104 -28.37 43.62 37.22
CA MET A 104 -27.57 44.79 37.57
C MET A 104 -26.06 44.46 37.60
N GLY A 105 -25.68 43.20 37.41
CA GLY A 105 -24.28 42.77 37.47
C GLY A 105 -23.73 42.63 38.89
N THR A 106 -24.59 42.52 39.91
CA THR A 106 -24.19 42.26 41.30
C THR A 106 -24.82 40.96 41.81
N PRO A 107 -24.52 39.80 41.20
CA PRO A 107 -25.16 38.52 41.53
C PRO A 107 -24.88 38.04 42.97
N GLU A 108 -23.83 38.53 43.62
CA GLU A 108 -23.48 38.20 45.02
C GLU A 108 -24.57 38.67 45.99
N LYS A 109 -25.23 39.79 45.69
CA LYS A 109 -26.34 40.31 46.50
C LYS A 109 -27.60 39.45 46.40
N ALA A 110 -27.70 38.58 45.40
CA ALA A 110 -28.82 37.65 45.24
C ALA A 110 -28.67 36.38 46.11
N ILE A 111 -27.46 36.07 46.61
CA ILE A 111 -27.20 34.85 47.38
C ILE A 111 -28.16 34.68 48.56
N PRO A 112 -28.38 35.68 49.44
CA PRO A 112 -29.26 35.50 50.60
C PRO A 112 -30.72 35.23 50.20
N ASP A 113 -31.18 35.82 49.10
CA ASP A 113 -32.53 35.63 48.58
C ASP A 113 -32.70 34.22 47.99
N ILE A 114 -31.69 33.75 47.25
CA ILE A 114 -31.67 32.41 46.66
C ILE A 114 -31.51 31.32 47.72
N ASP A 115 -30.67 31.50 48.74
CA ASP A 115 -30.51 30.53 49.83
C ASP A 115 -31.81 30.34 50.59
N LEU A 116 -32.51 31.44 50.89
CA LEU A 116 -33.82 31.38 51.54
C LEU A 116 -34.86 30.66 50.67
N LEU A 117 -34.88 30.94 49.37
CA LEU A 117 -35.77 30.27 48.42
C LEU A 117 -35.44 28.79 48.25
N MET A 118 -34.16 28.42 48.28
CA MET A 118 -33.72 27.02 48.22
C MET A 118 -34.09 26.25 49.48
N LEU A 119 -34.13 26.89 50.65
CA LEU A 119 -34.62 26.26 51.88
C LEU A 119 -36.15 26.03 51.84
N ALA A 120 -36.91 26.96 51.28
CA ALA A 120 -38.37 26.90 51.26
C ALA A 120 -38.94 26.12 50.06
N ALA A 121 -38.25 26.12 48.92
CA ALA A 121 -38.76 25.62 47.64
C ALA A 121 -37.66 24.97 46.78
N ALA A 122 -36.81 24.12 47.39
CA ALA A 122 -35.67 23.44 46.75
C ALA A 122 -35.98 22.66 45.46
N ASN A 123 -37.25 22.29 45.26
CA ASN A 123 -37.73 21.51 44.11
C ASN A 123 -38.52 22.36 43.10
N SER A 124 -38.56 23.69 43.27
CA SER A 124 -39.11 24.59 42.25
C SER A 124 -38.13 24.71 41.08
N PRO A 125 -38.53 24.34 39.85
CA PRO A 125 -37.64 24.46 38.70
C PRO A 125 -37.21 25.90 38.41
N GLN A 126 -38.08 26.88 38.70
CA GLN A 126 -37.80 28.31 38.51
C GLN A 126 -36.73 28.81 39.50
N VAL A 127 -36.79 28.40 40.77
CA VAL A 127 -35.78 28.78 41.78
C VAL A 127 -34.42 28.20 41.40
N VAL A 128 -34.37 26.92 41.01
CA VAL A 128 -33.12 26.27 40.58
C VAL A 128 -32.55 26.92 39.30
N SER A 129 -33.40 27.27 38.33
CA SER A 129 -32.94 27.97 37.12
C SER A 129 -32.39 29.37 37.42
N VAL A 130 -32.96 30.12 38.37
CA VAL A 130 -32.46 31.46 38.73
C VAL A 130 -31.14 31.37 39.49
N ARG A 131 -30.93 30.32 40.30
CA ARG A 131 -29.60 30.02 40.88
C ARG A 131 -28.57 29.69 39.80
N GLY A 132 -28.97 28.95 38.77
CA GLY A 132 -28.14 28.76 37.58
C GLY A 132 -27.79 30.08 36.87
N ASP A 133 -28.76 31.00 36.72
CA ASP A 133 -28.53 32.34 36.16
C ASP A 133 -27.54 33.16 37.01
N MET A 134 -27.62 33.06 38.34
CA MET A 134 -26.68 33.67 39.28
C MET A 134 -25.26 33.10 39.10
N HIS A 135 -25.11 31.78 39.08
CA HIS A 135 -23.81 31.11 38.87
C HIS A 135 -23.19 31.47 37.51
N LYS A 136 -24.00 31.53 36.45
CA LYS A 136 -23.56 31.97 35.13
C LYS A 136 -23.07 33.42 35.16
N ALA A 137 -23.78 34.33 35.82
CA ALA A 137 -23.35 35.73 35.96
C ALA A 137 -22.03 35.86 36.74
N MET A 138 -21.75 34.94 37.66
CA MET A 138 -20.46 34.80 38.36
C MET A 138 -19.39 34.05 37.55
N LYS A 139 -19.66 33.69 36.28
CA LYS A 139 -18.79 32.86 35.41
C LYS A 139 -18.48 31.46 35.98
N ARG A 140 -19.29 30.96 36.91
CA ARG A 140 -19.23 29.60 37.47
C ARG A 140 -20.05 28.65 36.59
N TYR A 141 -19.54 28.38 35.38
CA TYR A 141 -20.32 27.68 34.35
C TYR A 141 -20.67 26.23 34.71
N ASP A 142 -19.82 25.50 35.43
CA ASP A 142 -20.10 24.12 35.87
C ASP A 142 -21.26 24.04 36.88
N ASP A 143 -21.29 24.96 37.84
CA ASP A 143 -22.39 25.06 38.80
C ASP A 143 -23.70 25.47 38.10
N ALA A 144 -23.62 26.38 37.13
CA ALA A 144 -24.76 26.79 36.32
C ALA A 144 -25.32 25.63 35.46
N ILE A 145 -24.44 24.84 34.82
CA ILE A 145 -24.83 23.66 34.03
C ILE A 145 -25.50 22.62 34.92
N THR A 146 -24.96 22.40 36.12
CA THR A 146 -25.53 21.48 37.12
C THR A 146 -26.96 21.90 37.49
N ASP A 147 -27.15 23.19 37.78
CA ASP A 147 -28.46 23.74 38.13
C ASP A 147 -29.44 23.74 36.96
N TYR A 148 -29.03 24.11 35.75
CA TYR A 148 -29.90 24.03 34.57
C TYR A 148 -30.30 22.58 34.27
N THR A 149 -29.38 21.62 34.41
CA THR A 149 -29.68 20.19 34.25
C THR A 149 -30.71 19.71 35.27
N ARG A 150 -30.57 20.11 36.53
CA ARG A 150 -31.54 19.81 37.59
C ARG A 150 -32.89 20.48 37.32
N SER A 151 -32.89 21.74 36.89
CA SER A 151 -34.10 22.49 36.55
C SER A 151 -34.87 21.81 35.39
N ILE A 152 -34.19 21.42 34.31
CA ILE A 152 -34.79 20.68 33.18
C ILE A 152 -35.45 19.38 33.67
N LYS A 153 -34.77 18.61 34.53
CA LYS A 153 -35.32 17.36 35.09
C LYS A 153 -36.60 17.61 35.90
N LEU A 154 -36.62 18.68 36.71
CA LEU A 154 -37.80 19.06 37.49
C LEU A 154 -38.94 19.57 36.60
N GLN A 155 -38.64 20.33 35.55
CA GLN A 155 -39.64 20.80 34.58
C GLN A 155 -40.30 19.64 33.84
N LYS A 156 -39.51 18.67 33.33
CA LYS A 156 -40.06 17.50 32.62
C LYS A 156 -40.96 16.61 33.49
N ASN A 157 -40.75 16.62 34.81
CA ASN A 157 -41.54 15.84 35.76
C ASN A 157 -42.79 16.59 36.27
N SER A 158 -42.98 17.87 35.91
CA SER A 158 -44.13 18.68 36.33
C SER A 158 -45.27 18.57 35.32
N LYS A 159 -46.50 18.33 35.80
CA LYS A 159 -47.72 18.26 34.97
C LYS A 159 -48.12 19.61 34.33
N SER A 160 -47.52 20.72 34.77
CA SER A 160 -47.84 22.09 34.33
C SER A 160 -46.69 22.80 33.61
N ALA A 161 -45.58 22.12 33.31
CA ALA A 161 -44.44 22.77 32.67
C ALA A 161 -44.72 23.13 31.21
N ASP A 162 -44.62 24.42 30.89
CA ASP A 162 -44.70 24.92 29.52
C ASP A 162 -43.43 24.54 28.74
N LYS A 163 -43.60 24.08 27.49
CA LYS A 163 -42.49 23.83 26.55
C LYS A 163 -41.59 25.07 26.38
N ILE A 164 -42.14 26.28 26.57
CA ILE A 164 -41.38 27.54 26.57
C ILE A 164 -40.28 27.53 27.64
N GLU A 165 -40.63 27.19 28.89
CA GLU A 165 -39.67 27.23 29.99
C GLU A 165 -38.57 26.17 29.82
N ILE A 166 -38.93 24.98 29.33
CA ILE A 166 -37.98 23.90 29.07
C ILE A 166 -36.99 24.29 27.97
N ALA A 167 -37.48 24.82 26.85
CA ALA A 167 -36.65 25.26 25.74
C ALA A 167 -35.70 26.41 26.15
N ASP A 168 -36.17 27.33 27.00
CA ASP A 168 -35.32 28.40 27.53
C ASP A 168 -34.24 27.92 28.49
N THR A 169 -34.51 26.91 29.31
CA THR A 169 -33.47 26.31 30.16
C THR A 169 -32.41 25.58 29.33
N TYR A 170 -32.80 24.86 28.27
CA TYR A 170 -31.86 24.25 27.31
C TYR A 170 -30.99 25.31 26.61
N ARG A 171 -31.60 26.40 26.13
CA ARG A 171 -30.87 27.53 25.54
C ARG A 171 -29.86 28.13 26.53
N LYS A 172 -30.25 28.34 27.79
CA LYS A 172 -29.34 28.88 28.82
C LYS A 172 -28.15 27.94 29.09
N ARG A 173 -28.38 26.63 29.12
CA ARG A 173 -27.33 25.63 29.30
C ARG A 173 -26.40 25.56 28.08
N SER A 174 -26.95 25.66 26.86
CA SER A 174 -26.15 25.73 25.62
C SER A 174 -25.15 26.88 25.63
N ILE A 175 -25.54 28.04 26.17
CA ILE A 175 -24.65 29.20 26.31
C ILE A 175 -23.51 28.89 27.27
N CYS A 176 -23.78 28.23 28.41
CA CYS A 176 -22.72 27.84 29.34
C CYS A 176 -21.75 26.82 28.74
N HIS A 177 -22.24 25.84 27.97
CA HIS A 177 -21.36 24.93 27.21
C HIS A 177 -20.52 25.68 26.16
N SER A 178 -21.13 26.65 25.46
CA SER A 178 -20.41 27.50 24.49
C SER A 178 -19.30 28.33 25.14
N GLU A 179 -19.53 28.94 26.30
CA GLU A 179 -18.50 29.70 27.04
C GLU A 179 -17.34 28.80 27.51
N LYS A 180 -17.62 27.52 27.78
CA LYS A 180 -16.60 26.50 28.08
C LYS A 180 -15.92 25.92 26.83
N LYS A 181 -16.28 26.38 25.62
CA LYS A 181 -15.85 25.81 24.33
C LYS A 181 -16.23 24.34 24.13
N ASP A 182 -17.25 23.86 24.86
CA ASP A 182 -17.86 22.55 24.67
C ASP A 182 -18.94 22.65 23.59
N TRP A 183 -18.49 22.68 22.34
CA TRP A 183 -19.32 22.96 21.17
C TRP A 183 -20.39 21.89 20.93
N THR A 184 -20.07 20.62 21.22
CA THR A 184 -20.95 19.47 21.01
C THR A 184 -22.17 19.53 21.91
N SER A 185 -21.95 19.68 23.22
CA SER A 185 -23.05 19.79 24.19
C SER A 185 -23.87 21.06 23.97
N ALA A 186 -23.20 22.16 23.59
CA ALA A 186 -23.88 23.41 23.25
C ALA A 186 -24.81 23.25 22.03
N GLN A 187 -24.33 22.59 20.97
CA GLN A 187 -25.12 22.37 19.76
C GLN A 187 -26.30 21.44 20.03
N GLN A 188 -26.09 20.34 20.76
CA GLN A 188 -27.14 19.41 21.13
C GLN A 188 -28.27 20.11 21.92
N ASP A 189 -27.91 20.94 22.90
CA ASP A 189 -28.88 21.66 23.71
C ASP A 189 -29.68 22.71 22.92
N ILE A 190 -29.02 23.44 22.01
CA ILE A 190 -29.72 24.46 21.21
C ILE A 190 -30.62 23.83 20.14
N ASP A 191 -30.23 22.69 19.56
CA ASP A 191 -31.07 21.94 18.63
C ASP A 191 -32.31 21.36 19.34
N ILE A 192 -32.16 20.89 20.58
CA ILE A 192 -33.32 20.50 21.41
C ILE A 192 -34.24 21.71 21.64
N ALA A 193 -33.70 22.89 21.97
CA ALA A 193 -34.52 24.09 22.16
C ALA A 193 -35.29 24.50 20.89
N ILE A 194 -34.64 24.42 19.71
CA ILE A 194 -35.29 24.66 18.41
C ILE A 194 -36.37 23.61 18.12
N SER A 195 -36.10 22.32 18.39
CA SER A 195 -37.10 21.26 18.18
C SER A 195 -38.36 21.44 19.04
N LEU A 196 -38.21 21.99 20.24
CA LEU A 196 -39.33 22.28 21.13
C LEU A 196 -40.14 23.49 20.66
N ARG A 197 -39.46 24.50 20.08
CA ARG A 197 -40.07 25.76 19.62
C ARG A 197 -39.41 26.26 18.32
N PRO A 198 -39.81 25.70 17.16
CA PRO A 198 -39.12 25.97 15.88
C PRO A 198 -39.41 27.35 15.26
N ASN A 199 -40.37 28.12 15.80
CA ASN A 199 -40.75 29.44 15.26
C ASN A 199 -40.27 30.61 16.13
N ASP A 200 -39.40 30.38 17.11
CA ASP A 200 -38.89 31.42 18.01
C ASP A 200 -37.49 31.86 17.58
N SER A 201 -37.38 33.12 17.14
CA SER A 201 -36.17 33.70 16.54
C SER A 201 -34.95 33.66 17.49
N LYS A 202 -35.16 33.65 18.80
CA LYS A 202 -34.06 33.71 19.79
C LYS A 202 -33.19 32.46 19.79
N TYR A 203 -33.74 31.29 19.43
CA TYR A 203 -32.97 30.05 19.41
C TYR A 203 -32.06 29.99 18.19
N TYR A 204 -32.56 30.38 17.01
CA TYR A 204 -31.75 30.54 15.81
C TYR A 204 -30.66 31.60 15.98
N ASN A 205 -30.96 32.75 16.61
CA ASN A 205 -29.92 33.72 16.93
C ASN A 205 -28.84 33.13 17.87
N THR A 206 -29.24 32.33 18.87
CA THR A 206 -28.28 31.72 19.80
C THR A 206 -27.41 30.66 19.10
N ARG A 207 -27.98 29.86 18.19
CA ARG A 207 -27.23 28.88 17.39
C ARG A 207 -26.33 29.55 16.35
N GLY A 208 -26.78 30.66 15.77
CA GLY A 208 -25.96 31.52 14.91
C GLY A 208 -24.74 32.08 15.64
N VAL A 209 -24.90 32.55 16.90
CA VAL A 209 -23.76 32.97 17.74
C VAL A 209 -22.83 31.81 18.06
N LEU A 210 -23.39 30.62 18.35
CA LEU A 210 -22.59 29.41 18.56
C LEU A 210 -21.74 29.08 17.31
N TYR A 211 -22.33 29.08 16.13
CA TYR A 211 -21.60 28.89 14.87
C TYR A 211 -20.57 29.99 14.60
N SER A 212 -20.89 31.24 14.93
CA SER A 212 -19.94 32.35 14.81
C SER A 212 -18.74 32.19 15.76
N ASN A 213 -18.96 31.70 16.98
CA ASN A 213 -17.88 31.41 17.94
C ASN A 213 -17.01 30.22 17.50
N GLN A 214 -17.58 29.29 16.71
CA GLN A 214 -16.87 28.21 16.03
C GLN A 214 -16.18 28.66 14.73
N GLN A 215 -16.29 29.94 14.35
CA GLN A 215 -15.84 30.49 13.07
C GLN A 215 -16.54 29.90 11.82
N ASN A 216 -17.70 29.24 12.00
CA ASN A 216 -18.53 28.75 10.91
C ASN A 216 -19.50 29.85 10.46
N ASN A 217 -18.97 30.77 9.65
CA ASN A 217 -19.66 31.98 9.27
C ASN A 217 -20.89 31.75 8.37
N ASP A 218 -20.88 30.73 7.52
CA ASP A 218 -22.01 30.44 6.63
C ASP A 218 -23.24 29.96 7.41
N LYS A 219 -23.09 28.96 8.28
CA LYS A 219 -24.19 28.51 9.14
C LYS A 219 -24.63 29.59 10.11
N ALA A 220 -23.69 30.38 10.63
CA ALA A 220 -24.02 31.54 11.45
C ALA A 220 -24.90 32.53 10.68
N LYS A 221 -24.54 32.84 9.43
CA LYS A 221 -25.30 33.73 8.55
C LYS A 221 -26.70 33.20 8.25
N GLU A 222 -26.83 31.92 7.93
CA GLU A 222 -28.13 31.27 7.69
C GLU A 222 -29.05 31.35 8.92
N ASP A 223 -28.51 31.05 10.09
CA ASP A 223 -29.26 31.10 11.34
C ASP A 223 -29.62 32.54 11.76
N PHE A 224 -28.73 33.51 11.54
CA PHE A 224 -29.06 34.91 11.74
C PHE A 224 -30.13 35.40 10.75
N GLN A 225 -30.05 34.99 9.48
CA GLN A 225 -31.10 35.28 8.50
C GLN A 225 -32.42 34.63 8.90
N GLN A 226 -32.39 33.39 9.39
CA GLN A 226 -33.59 32.70 9.85
C GLN A 226 -34.19 33.39 11.09
N ALA A 227 -33.36 33.83 12.03
CA ALA A 227 -33.80 34.61 13.17
C ALA A 227 -34.46 35.95 12.74
N VAL A 228 -33.87 36.65 11.77
CA VAL A 228 -34.44 37.90 11.22
C VAL A 228 -35.72 37.64 10.42
N ARG A 229 -35.83 36.51 9.69
CA ARG A 229 -37.05 36.11 8.99
C ARG A 229 -38.20 35.83 9.96
N LEU A 230 -37.91 35.15 11.07
CA LEU A 230 -38.90 34.81 12.10
C LEU A 230 -39.33 36.03 12.92
N ASP A 231 -38.41 36.96 13.21
CA ASP A 231 -38.70 38.22 13.89
C ASP A 231 -37.85 39.37 13.32
N PRO A 232 -38.44 40.20 12.44
CA PRO A 232 -37.75 41.36 11.88
C PRO A 232 -37.31 42.42 12.91
N ASN A 233 -37.78 42.36 14.15
CA ASN A 233 -37.38 43.27 15.23
C ASN A 233 -36.25 42.72 16.12
N ASN A 234 -35.72 41.52 15.82
CA ASN A 234 -34.60 40.94 16.55
C ASN A 234 -33.28 41.66 16.24
N LYS A 235 -33.03 42.77 16.96
CA LYS A 235 -31.86 43.64 16.77
C LYS A 235 -30.53 42.89 16.89
N SER A 236 -30.42 41.94 17.82
CA SER A 236 -29.18 41.16 17.99
C SER A 236 -28.86 40.30 16.76
N ALA A 237 -29.86 39.67 16.15
CA ALA A 237 -29.66 38.89 14.92
C ALA A 237 -29.27 39.79 13.73
N GLN A 238 -29.85 40.99 13.63
CA GLN A 238 -29.50 41.97 12.59
C GLN A 238 -28.06 42.50 12.73
N GLU A 239 -27.65 42.82 13.96
CA GLU A 239 -26.30 43.29 14.25
C GLU A 239 -25.25 42.21 13.95
N ASN A 240 -25.49 40.97 14.41
CA ASN A 240 -24.61 39.84 14.13
C ASN A 240 -24.51 39.57 12.62
N LEU A 241 -25.63 39.61 11.89
CA LEU A 241 -25.67 39.44 10.43
C LEU A 241 -24.89 40.55 9.70
N ALA A 242 -25.04 41.81 10.13
CA ALA A 242 -24.34 42.95 9.55
C ALA A 242 -22.83 42.91 9.82
N GLN A 243 -22.41 42.40 10.97
CA GLN A 243 -21.00 42.20 11.32
C GLN A 243 -20.36 41.11 10.47
N LEU A 244 -21.07 39.99 10.28
CA LEU A 244 -20.61 38.87 9.44
C LEU A 244 -20.48 39.24 7.96
N ASN A 245 -21.41 40.06 7.44
CA ASN A 245 -21.33 40.53 6.05
C ASN A 245 -20.15 41.49 5.78
N LYS A 246 -19.45 41.96 6.82
CA LYS A 246 -18.28 42.85 6.70
C LYS A 246 -16.92 42.13 6.87
N SER A 247 -16.89 40.84 7.26
CA SER A 247 -15.64 40.10 7.49
C SER A 247 -15.06 39.49 6.21
N LYS A 248 -13.72 39.30 6.18
CA LYS A 248 -13.03 38.53 5.12
C LYS A 248 -13.53 37.07 5.07
N PRO A 249 -13.43 36.39 3.92
CA PRO A 249 -13.79 34.97 3.82
C PRO A 249 -13.02 34.15 4.86
N SER A 250 -13.72 33.26 5.54
CA SER A 250 -13.12 32.34 6.52
C SER A 250 -12.15 31.37 5.82
N GLU A 251 -11.24 30.72 6.56
CA GLU A 251 -10.45 29.62 5.97
C GLU A 251 -11.37 28.51 5.44
N MET A 252 -12.53 28.27 6.06
CA MET A 252 -13.52 27.31 5.57
C MET A 252 -14.08 27.70 4.19
N ASP A 253 -14.32 28.99 3.96
CA ASP A 253 -14.80 29.49 2.65
C ASP A 253 -13.75 29.24 1.55
N LYS A 254 -12.46 29.31 1.91
CA LYS A 254 -11.38 28.96 0.99
C LYS A 254 -11.37 27.46 0.70
N LEU A 255 -11.58 26.61 1.70
CA LEU A 255 -11.65 25.16 1.51
C LEU A 255 -12.82 24.74 0.62
N ILE A 256 -14.01 25.29 0.85
CA ILE A 256 -15.21 25.04 0.01
C ILE A 256 -14.95 25.50 -1.43
N ARG A 257 -14.31 26.67 -1.62
CA ARG A 257 -13.93 27.13 -2.96
C ARG A 257 -12.91 26.18 -3.59
N ILE A 258 -11.92 25.74 -2.83
CA ILE A 258 -10.89 24.82 -3.33
C ILE A 258 -11.52 23.50 -3.75
N GLU A 259 -12.42 22.96 -2.96
CA GLU A 259 -13.21 21.76 -3.28
C GLU A 259 -13.93 21.94 -4.61
N LYS A 260 -14.74 23.00 -4.76
CA LYS A 260 -15.50 23.25 -5.99
C LYS A 260 -14.58 23.37 -7.21
N GLU A 261 -13.52 24.15 -7.10
CA GLU A 261 -12.53 24.30 -8.16
C GLU A 261 -11.82 22.97 -8.46
N SER A 262 -11.64 22.09 -7.48
CA SER A 262 -11.05 20.76 -7.69
C SER A 262 -12.01 19.85 -8.44
N TYR A 263 -13.31 19.87 -8.11
CA TYR A 263 -14.33 19.18 -8.91
C TYR A 263 -14.42 19.71 -10.34
N ASP A 264 -14.34 21.02 -10.53
CA ASP A 264 -14.33 21.61 -11.88
C ASP A 264 -13.11 21.17 -12.70
N LEU A 265 -11.96 20.98 -12.05
CA LEU A 265 -10.75 20.43 -12.68
C LEU A 265 -10.94 18.94 -13.01
N VAL A 266 -11.53 18.15 -12.11
CA VAL A 266 -11.86 16.74 -12.35
C VAL A 266 -12.81 16.58 -13.53
N HIS A 267 -13.87 17.40 -13.61
CA HIS A 267 -14.78 17.41 -14.75
C HIS A 267 -14.12 17.81 -16.07
N LYS A 268 -12.94 18.45 -16.04
CA LYS A 268 -12.15 18.75 -17.24
C LYS A 268 -11.07 17.69 -17.53
N GLY A 269 -10.95 16.67 -16.69
CA GLY A 269 -9.88 15.66 -16.76
C GLY A 269 -8.52 16.16 -16.24
N GLU A 270 -8.47 17.30 -15.56
CA GLU A 270 -7.24 17.94 -15.06
C GLU A 270 -6.86 17.45 -13.64
N TYR A 271 -6.76 16.12 -13.48
CA TYR A 271 -6.54 15.46 -12.18
C TYR A 271 -5.26 15.90 -11.47
N SER A 272 -4.16 16.06 -12.19
CA SER A 272 -2.88 16.49 -11.59
C SER A 272 -3.00 17.85 -10.92
N GLN A 273 -3.70 18.79 -11.56
CA GLN A 273 -3.93 20.12 -11.00
C GLN A 273 -4.88 20.07 -9.80
N ALA A 274 -5.94 19.24 -9.87
CA ALA A 274 -6.84 19.04 -8.74
C ALA A 274 -6.10 18.47 -7.52
N ILE A 275 -5.27 17.45 -7.72
CA ILE A 275 -4.45 16.82 -6.68
C ILE A 275 -3.47 17.83 -6.06
N GLU A 276 -2.71 18.57 -6.87
CA GLU A 276 -1.76 19.57 -6.34
C GLU A 276 -2.47 20.65 -5.52
N LYS A 277 -3.65 21.07 -5.98
CA LYS A 277 -4.44 22.07 -5.29
C LYS A 277 -5.01 21.57 -3.97
N LEU A 278 -5.49 20.32 -3.92
CA LEU A 278 -5.94 19.66 -2.70
C LEU A 278 -4.78 19.39 -1.73
N LYS A 279 -3.59 19.00 -2.22
CA LYS A 279 -2.38 18.86 -1.39
C LYS A 279 -2.00 20.18 -0.71
N LEU A 280 -1.97 21.28 -1.45
CA LEU A 280 -1.67 22.61 -0.91
C LEU A 280 -2.72 23.01 0.14
N ALA A 281 -4.00 22.75 -0.15
CA ALA A 281 -5.09 23.02 0.78
C ALA A 281 -4.99 22.20 2.06
N MET A 282 -4.63 20.92 1.96
CA MET A 282 -4.39 20.05 3.10
C MET A 282 -3.23 20.59 3.95
N ALA A 283 -2.09 20.92 3.33
CA ALA A 283 -0.92 21.44 4.04
C ALA A 283 -1.18 22.80 4.73
N ASP A 284 -1.98 23.68 4.11
CA ASP A 284 -2.37 24.94 4.74
C ASP A 284 -3.42 24.74 5.85
N SER A 285 -4.32 23.76 5.68
CA SER A 285 -5.28 23.36 6.71
C SER A 285 -4.60 22.76 7.93
N GLU A 286 -3.61 21.89 7.74
CA GLU A 286 -2.80 21.31 8.82
C GLU A 286 -2.11 22.40 9.65
N LYS A 287 -1.56 23.44 9.00
CA LYS A 287 -0.97 24.59 9.71
C LYS A 287 -1.99 25.39 10.52
N PHE A 288 -3.22 25.50 10.02
CA PHE A 288 -4.26 26.33 10.63
C PHE A 288 -5.00 25.62 11.76
N PHE A 289 -5.42 24.37 11.54
CA PHE A 289 -6.20 23.57 12.48
C PHE A 289 -5.32 22.74 13.45
N GLY A 290 -4.01 22.62 13.17
CA GLY A 290 -3.12 21.75 13.93
C GLY A 290 -3.56 20.29 13.86
N ASP A 291 -3.52 19.60 15.00
CA ASP A 291 -3.91 18.18 15.11
C ASP A 291 -5.43 17.94 14.99
N ASN A 292 -6.23 18.99 14.82
CA ASN A 292 -7.68 18.87 14.69
C ASN A 292 -8.10 18.53 13.26
N LEU A 293 -8.01 17.24 12.90
CA LEU A 293 -8.43 16.70 11.60
C LEU A 293 -9.90 17.02 11.24
N MET A 294 -10.76 17.31 12.23
CA MET A 294 -12.17 17.67 11.98
C MET A 294 -12.30 18.84 11.00
N GLY A 295 -11.41 19.83 11.10
CA GLY A 295 -11.48 21.07 10.32
C GLY A 295 -11.20 20.89 8.82
N TYR A 296 -10.60 19.75 8.42
CA TYR A 296 -10.17 19.54 7.04
C TYR A 296 -10.26 18.08 6.55
N SER A 297 -10.93 17.20 7.31
CA SER A 297 -11.15 15.79 6.95
C SER A 297 -11.74 15.61 5.54
N HIS A 298 -12.66 16.47 5.13
CA HIS A 298 -13.24 16.45 3.78
C HIS A 298 -12.21 16.67 2.66
N ILE A 299 -11.22 17.55 2.88
CA ILE A 299 -10.13 17.74 1.91
C ILE A 299 -9.25 16.49 1.82
N VAL A 300 -9.03 15.81 2.95
CA VAL A 300 -8.30 14.55 3.00
C VAL A 300 -9.06 13.45 2.25
N GLU A 301 -10.38 13.38 2.42
CA GLU A 301 -11.27 12.45 1.72
C GLU A 301 -11.23 12.67 0.20
N LEU A 302 -11.39 13.92 -0.24
CA LEU A 302 -11.31 14.28 -1.65
C LEU A 302 -9.96 13.91 -2.25
N LEU A 303 -8.87 14.27 -1.55
CA LEU A 303 -7.52 13.97 -2.01
C LEU A 303 -7.28 12.46 -2.10
N ALA A 304 -7.74 11.68 -1.12
CA ALA A 304 -7.65 10.22 -1.14
C ALA A 304 -8.41 9.63 -2.33
N GLY A 305 -9.65 10.09 -2.57
CA GLY A 305 -10.44 9.65 -3.73
C GLY A 305 -9.82 10.03 -5.08
N MET A 306 -9.17 11.19 -5.18
CA MET A 306 -8.43 11.57 -6.40
C MET A 306 -7.24 10.66 -6.66
N TYR A 307 -6.54 10.24 -5.60
CA TYR A 307 -5.45 9.28 -5.74
C TYR A 307 -5.94 7.91 -6.19
N ASP A 308 -7.05 7.41 -5.66
CA ASP A 308 -7.67 6.16 -6.12
C ASP A 308 -8.06 6.23 -7.60
N MET A 309 -8.72 7.31 -8.02
CA MET A 309 -9.11 7.48 -9.44
C MET A 309 -7.91 7.54 -10.40
N THR A 310 -6.75 7.96 -9.92
CA THR A 310 -5.50 8.06 -10.70
C THR A 310 -4.50 6.92 -10.43
N SER A 311 -4.97 5.85 -9.77
CA SER A 311 -4.19 4.65 -9.44
C SER A 311 -2.93 4.93 -8.62
N GLN A 312 -3.04 5.75 -7.58
CA GLN A 312 -1.96 6.13 -6.67
C GLN A 312 -2.17 5.55 -5.24
N PRO A 313 -2.17 4.21 -5.08
CA PRO A 313 -2.47 3.56 -3.80
C PRO A 313 -1.43 3.87 -2.71
N ASN A 314 -0.20 4.20 -3.10
CA ASN A 314 0.85 4.65 -2.18
C ASN A 314 0.50 5.97 -1.48
N ALA A 315 -0.36 6.79 -2.10
CA ALA A 315 -0.78 8.08 -1.57
C ALA A 315 -2.20 8.03 -0.95
N SER A 316 -3.12 7.23 -1.48
CA SER A 316 -4.48 7.11 -0.91
C SER A 316 -4.52 6.27 0.36
N LEU A 317 -3.82 5.14 0.40
CA LEU A 317 -3.81 4.22 1.54
C LEU A 317 -3.48 4.90 2.88
N PRO A 318 -2.43 5.73 3.03
CA PRO A 318 -2.14 6.40 4.30
C PRO A 318 -3.24 7.40 4.69
N LEU A 319 -3.87 8.09 3.74
CA LEU A 319 -4.96 9.04 4.02
C LEU A 319 -6.20 8.31 4.54
N TYR A 320 -6.59 7.20 3.92
CA TYR A 320 -7.70 6.37 4.42
C TYR A 320 -7.42 5.75 5.78
N LYS A 321 -6.17 5.34 6.06
CA LYS A 321 -5.78 4.88 7.40
C LYS A 321 -5.91 5.99 8.44
N THR A 322 -5.47 7.21 8.13
CA THR A 322 -5.63 8.38 9.02
C THR A 322 -7.10 8.70 9.27
N LEU A 323 -7.93 8.71 8.23
CA LEU A 323 -9.38 8.92 8.36
C LEU A 323 -10.03 7.82 9.21
N LEU A 324 -9.73 6.55 8.93
CA LEU A 324 -10.25 5.43 9.70
C LEU A 324 -9.86 5.53 11.17
N GLN A 325 -8.60 5.84 11.48
CA GLN A 325 -8.13 6.00 12.85
C GLN A 325 -8.93 7.10 13.56
N TYR A 326 -9.01 8.28 12.94
CA TYR A 326 -9.72 9.42 13.50
C TYR A 326 -11.20 9.14 13.78
N TYR A 327 -11.94 8.58 12.81
CA TYR A 327 -13.35 8.26 13.01
C TYR A 327 -13.55 7.09 13.99
N SER A 328 -12.59 6.16 14.08
CA SER A 328 -12.62 5.09 15.07
C SER A 328 -12.40 5.60 16.49
N GLU A 329 -11.54 6.60 16.70
CA GLU A 329 -11.31 7.23 18.00
C GLU A 329 -12.53 8.04 18.47
N LEU A 330 -13.21 8.72 17.54
CA LEU A 330 -14.38 9.54 17.87
C LEU A 330 -15.66 8.75 18.09
N TYR A 331 -15.93 7.76 17.25
CA TYR A 331 -17.23 7.06 17.22
C TYR A 331 -17.13 5.57 17.58
N GLY A 332 -15.92 5.06 17.78
CA GLY A 332 -15.64 3.65 17.99
C GLY A 332 -15.30 2.91 16.69
N PRO A 333 -14.44 1.87 16.75
CA PRO A 333 -13.92 1.16 15.57
C PRO A 333 -14.95 0.32 14.79
N ASN A 334 -16.16 0.15 15.33
CA ASN A 334 -17.27 -0.57 14.70
C ASN A 334 -18.48 0.36 14.47
N SER A 335 -18.25 1.67 14.36
CA SER A 335 -19.30 2.64 14.04
C SER A 335 -19.58 2.67 12.53
N SER A 336 -20.84 2.88 12.16
CA SER A 336 -21.25 3.18 10.78
C SER A 336 -20.52 4.42 10.21
N LYS A 337 -20.06 5.35 11.07
CA LYS A 337 -19.23 6.50 10.66
C LYS A 337 -17.81 6.13 10.23
N ALA A 338 -17.28 5.01 10.70
CA ALA A 338 -15.96 4.51 10.29
C ALA A 338 -16.03 3.60 9.05
N ALA A 339 -17.20 3.04 8.74
CA ALA A 339 -17.41 2.06 7.68
C ALA A 339 -16.98 2.52 6.27
N PRO A 340 -17.24 3.78 5.84
CA PRO A 340 -16.80 4.26 4.52
C PRO A 340 -15.30 4.11 4.28
N TYR A 341 -14.48 4.39 5.29
CA TYR A 341 -13.02 4.30 5.15
C TYR A 341 -12.53 2.86 5.17
N ILE A 342 -13.26 1.96 5.84
CA ILE A 342 -13.01 0.52 5.75
C ILE A 342 -13.32 0.02 4.33
N ALA A 343 -14.40 0.49 3.73
CA ALA A 343 -14.76 0.18 2.35
C ALA A 343 -13.73 0.73 1.34
N SER A 344 -13.28 1.97 1.50
CA SER A 344 -12.21 2.55 0.66
C SER A 344 -10.91 1.75 0.77
N LEU A 345 -10.51 1.34 1.98
CA LEU A 345 -9.37 0.45 2.16
C LEU A 345 -9.56 -0.87 1.41
N ALA A 346 -10.76 -1.45 1.43
CA ALA A 346 -11.05 -2.66 0.64
C ALA A 346 -10.81 -2.44 -0.86
N GLY A 347 -11.23 -1.29 -1.40
CA GLY A 347 -10.96 -0.90 -2.79
C GLY A 347 -9.46 -0.81 -3.10
N VAL A 348 -8.69 -0.15 -2.23
CA VAL A 348 -7.22 -0.06 -2.41
C VAL A 348 -6.55 -1.42 -2.34
N TYR A 349 -7.00 -2.32 -1.45
CA TYR A 349 -6.47 -3.68 -1.36
C TYR A 349 -6.76 -4.51 -2.62
N ASP A 350 -7.94 -4.35 -3.23
CA ASP A 350 -8.22 -4.95 -4.54
C ASP A 350 -7.30 -4.39 -5.63
N GLU A 351 -7.05 -3.09 -5.65
CA GLU A 351 -6.18 -2.46 -6.67
C GLU A 351 -4.74 -2.97 -6.60
N ILE A 352 -4.24 -3.28 -5.40
CA ILE A 352 -2.90 -3.88 -5.20
C ILE A 352 -2.92 -5.42 -5.25
N GLY A 353 -4.04 -6.05 -5.62
CA GLY A 353 -4.15 -7.50 -5.79
C GLY A 353 -4.30 -8.32 -4.49
N ASP A 354 -4.59 -7.70 -3.34
CA ASP A 354 -4.83 -8.37 -2.06
C ASP A 354 -6.34 -8.60 -1.82
N ALA A 355 -6.94 -9.42 -2.69
CA ALA A 355 -8.38 -9.72 -2.68
C ALA A 355 -8.87 -10.34 -1.36
N GLU A 356 -8.00 -11.04 -0.63
CA GLU A 356 -8.34 -11.61 0.68
C GLU A 356 -8.59 -10.51 1.72
N GLN A 357 -7.67 -9.54 1.82
CA GLN A 357 -7.85 -8.40 2.74
C GLN A 357 -9.04 -7.54 2.32
N ALA A 358 -9.20 -7.28 1.02
CA ALA A 358 -10.37 -6.58 0.52
C ALA A 358 -11.66 -7.27 0.96
N SER A 359 -11.81 -8.58 0.72
CA SER A 359 -12.99 -9.37 1.13
C SER A 359 -13.26 -9.30 2.64
N LYS A 360 -12.22 -9.37 3.48
CA LYS A 360 -12.35 -9.22 4.94
C LYS A 360 -12.89 -7.84 5.33
N PHE A 361 -12.38 -6.77 4.72
CA PHE A 361 -12.87 -5.42 4.97
C PHE A 361 -14.32 -5.24 4.50
N ARG A 362 -14.70 -5.75 3.31
CA ARG A 362 -16.09 -5.72 2.82
C ARG A 362 -17.05 -6.41 3.79
N LYS A 363 -16.72 -7.64 4.21
CA LYS A 363 -17.52 -8.40 5.18
C LYS A 363 -17.66 -7.66 6.50
N ARG A 364 -16.57 -7.05 6.98
CA ARG A 364 -16.61 -6.21 8.19
C ARG A 364 -17.54 -5.01 8.05
N VAL A 365 -17.55 -4.33 6.90
CA VAL A 365 -18.48 -3.21 6.67
C VAL A 365 -19.92 -3.69 6.65
N VAL A 366 -20.22 -4.78 5.95
CA VAL A 366 -21.56 -5.39 5.93
C VAL A 366 -22.02 -5.72 7.36
N GLU A 367 -21.17 -6.34 8.17
CA GLU A 367 -21.50 -6.64 9.57
C GLU A 367 -21.71 -5.38 10.44
N ILE A 368 -20.89 -4.34 10.26
CA ILE A 368 -21.03 -3.06 10.99
C ILE A 368 -22.38 -2.45 10.66
N GLU A 369 -22.73 -2.35 9.38
CA GLU A 369 -23.97 -1.72 8.95
C GLU A 369 -25.19 -2.58 9.33
N GLU A 370 -25.14 -3.90 9.22
CA GLU A 370 -26.28 -4.75 9.64
C GLU A 370 -26.57 -4.71 11.14
N LYS A 371 -25.53 -4.52 11.97
CA LYS A 371 -25.66 -4.45 13.43
C LYS A 371 -25.84 -3.03 13.96
N SER A 372 -25.67 -2.00 13.12
CA SER A 372 -25.74 -0.60 13.53
C SER A 372 -27.18 -0.20 13.88
N PRO A 373 -27.42 0.54 14.98
CA PRO A 373 -28.73 1.13 15.28
C PRO A 373 -29.12 2.25 14.31
N ASP A 374 -28.15 2.81 13.59
CA ASP A 374 -28.35 3.84 12.55
C ASP A 374 -27.47 3.47 11.34
N PRO A 375 -27.91 2.52 10.50
CA PRO A 375 -27.10 1.99 9.39
C PRO A 375 -27.11 2.92 8.18
N SER A 376 -25.95 3.07 7.54
CA SER A 376 -25.87 3.66 6.21
C SER A 376 -26.31 2.60 5.19
N LEU A 377 -27.59 2.63 4.84
CA LEU A 377 -28.15 1.69 3.86
C LEU A 377 -27.47 1.81 2.47
N GLN A 378 -26.94 2.99 2.14
CA GLN A 378 -26.17 3.21 0.92
C GLN A 378 -24.83 2.49 0.95
N ASN A 379 -24.08 2.58 2.06
CA ASN A 379 -22.81 1.85 2.23
C ASN A 379 -23.04 0.34 2.20
N LEU A 380 -24.05 -0.13 2.95
CA LEU A 380 -24.42 -1.55 2.99
C LEU A 380 -24.72 -2.08 1.58
N ALA A 381 -25.52 -1.34 0.80
CA ALA A 381 -25.85 -1.76 -0.55
C ALA A 381 -24.66 -1.71 -1.52
N GLY A 382 -23.74 -0.76 -1.34
CA GLY A 382 -22.48 -0.69 -2.09
C GLY A 382 -21.60 -1.91 -1.83
N GLU A 383 -21.37 -2.25 -0.56
CA GLU A 383 -20.51 -3.37 -0.19
C GLU A 383 -21.11 -4.74 -0.51
N LEU A 384 -22.44 -4.89 -0.45
CA LEU A 384 -23.12 -6.09 -0.94
C LEU A 384 -22.92 -6.27 -2.45
N HIS A 385 -22.99 -5.18 -3.23
CA HIS A 385 -22.68 -5.25 -4.67
C HIS A 385 -21.23 -5.65 -4.91
N ASN A 386 -20.28 -5.01 -4.24
CA ASN A 386 -18.85 -5.32 -4.41
C ASN A 386 -18.52 -6.76 -3.99
N LEU A 387 -19.13 -7.26 -2.91
CA LEU A 387 -18.99 -8.65 -2.48
C LEU A 387 -19.55 -9.61 -3.55
N ALA A 388 -20.71 -9.29 -4.13
CA ALA A 388 -21.26 -10.08 -5.21
C ALA A 388 -20.36 -10.13 -6.45
N MET A 389 -19.69 -9.02 -6.79
CA MET A 389 -18.71 -9.00 -7.88
C MET A 389 -17.51 -9.91 -7.58
N SER A 390 -17.00 -9.90 -6.34
CA SER A 390 -15.96 -10.84 -5.92
C SER A 390 -16.42 -12.30 -5.98
N GLU A 391 -17.65 -12.59 -5.56
CA GLU A 391 -18.25 -13.93 -5.61
C GLU A 391 -18.43 -14.43 -7.05
N LEU A 392 -18.81 -13.54 -7.99
CA LEU A 392 -18.85 -13.86 -9.43
C LEU A 392 -17.47 -14.30 -9.95
N MET A 393 -16.40 -13.58 -9.59
CA MET A 393 -15.03 -13.94 -10.00
C MET A 393 -14.55 -15.27 -9.39
N ASN A 394 -15.19 -15.72 -8.31
CA ASN A 394 -14.95 -17.01 -7.67
C ASN A 394 -15.89 -18.12 -8.16
N ASN A 395 -16.77 -17.83 -9.13
CA ASN A 395 -17.82 -18.73 -9.60
C ASN A 395 -18.86 -19.12 -8.53
N GLU A 396 -19.04 -18.29 -7.50
CA GLU A 396 -20.02 -18.46 -6.43
C GLU A 396 -21.38 -17.83 -6.82
N PHE A 397 -21.97 -18.31 -7.92
CA PHE A 397 -23.10 -17.65 -8.59
C PHE A 397 -24.34 -17.45 -7.69
N GLU A 398 -24.65 -18.40 -6.81
CA GLU A 398 -25.81 -18.30 -5.92
C GLU A 398 -25.63 -17.24 -4.82
N ALA A 399 -24.43 -17.16 -4.24
CA ALA A 399 -24.10 -16.13 -3.26
C ALA A 399 -24.13 -14.74 -3.91
N ALA A 400 -23.50 -14.62 -5.09
CA ALA A 400 -23.47 -13.39 -5.86
C ALA A 400 -24.88 -12.89 -6.19
N LYS A 401 -25.76 -13.78 -6.67
CA LYS A 401 -27.15 -13.43 -6.98
C LYS A 401 -27.89 -12.90 -5.74
N LYS A 402 -27.77 -13.59 -4.61
CA LYS A 402 -28.41 -13.19 -3.36
C LYS A 402 -27.95 -11.80 -2.89
N HIS A 403 -26.65 -11.52 -2.99
CA HIS A 403 -26.12 -10.22 -2.61
C HIS A 403 -26.50 -9.11 -3.60
N LEU A 404 -26.55 -9.39 -4.91
CA LEU A 404 -27.07 -8.45 -5.92
C LEU A 404 -28.56 -8.14 -5.69
N ASP A 405 -29.40 -9.15 -5.40
CA ASP A 405 -30.82 -8.98 -5.10
C ASP A 405 -31.03 -8.05 -3.91
N LYS A 406 -30.26 -8.25 -2.83
CA LYS A 406 -30.32 -7.41 -1.64
C LYS A 406 -29.80 -5.99 -1.91
N ALA A 407 -28.67 -5.87 -2.61
CA ALA A 407 -28.09 -4.57 -2.97
C ALA A 407 -29.05 -3.74 -3.84
N TYR A 408 -29.63 -4.36 -4.87
CA TYR A 408 -30.56 -3.70 -5.78
C TYR A 408 -31.85 -3.26 -5.07
N ALA A 409 -32.44 -4.15 -4.26
CA ALA A 409 -33.63 -3.81 -3.48
C ALA A 409 -33.40 -2.61 -2.54
N LEU A 410 -32.22 -2.52 -1.91
CA LEU A 410 -31.85 -1.38 -1.08
C LEU A 410 -31.68 -0.11 -1.90
N LYS A 411 -30.86 -0.13 -2.96
CA LYS A 411 -30.58 1.07 -3.77
C LYS A 411 -31.83 1.61 -4.47
N LYS A 412 -32.63 0.72 -5.08
CA LYS A 412 -33.91 1.08 -5.69
C LYS A 412 -34.85 1.79 -4.71
N ARG A 413 -34.93 1.30 -3.46
CA ARG A 413 -35.77 1.89 -2.42
C ARG A 413 -35.28 3.28 -1.98
N ILE A 414 -33.97 3.50 -1.94
CA ILE A 414 -33.35 4.72 -1.40
C ILE A 414 -33.23 5.81 -2.47
N LEU A 415 -32.79 5.43 -3.68
CA LEU A 415 -32.31 6.35 -4.72
C LEU A 415 -33.18 6.34 -5.97
N GLY A 416 -33.98 5.29 -6.18
CA GLY A 416 -34.74 5.09 -7.43
C GLY A 416 -33.96 4.33 -8.49
N ASP A 417 -34.61 4.06 -9.64
CA ASP A 417 -34.03 3.25 -10.73
C ASP A 417 -33.00 4.03 -11.59
N ASP A 418 -33.16 5.35 -11.71
CA ASP A 418 -32.32 6.18 -12.61
C ASP A 418 -31.04 6.70 -11.95
N ASP A 419 -30.83 6.39 -10.66
CA ASP A 419 -29.62 6.79 -9.93
C ASP A 419 -28.40 5.95 -10.34
N LEU A 420 -27.23 6.60 -10.43
CA LEU A 420 -25.97 5.96 -10.84
C LEU A 420 -25.66 4.71 -10.01
N ALA A 421 -25.87 4.75 -8.68
CA ALA A 421 -25.56 3.61 -7.83
C ALA A 421 -26.48 2.41 -8.12
N THR A 422 -27.75 2.67 -8.46
CA THR A 422 -28.72 1.63 -8.84
C THR A 422 -28.37 1.04 -10.20
N ILE A 423 -28.00 1.89 -11.18
CA ILE A 423 -27.53 1.49 -12.50
C ILE A 423 -26.32 0.56 -12.40
N ILE A 424 -25.32 0.90 -11.58
CA ILE A 424 -24.13 0.07 -11.35
C ILE A 424 -24.50 -1.33 -10.85
N THR A 425 -25.48 -1.43 -9.94
CA THR A 425 -25.93 -2.75 -9.47
C THR A 425 -26.66 -3.54 -10.56
N GLN A 426 -27.38 -2.88 -11.47
CA GLN A 426 -27.95 -3.52 -12.65
C GLN A 426 -26.88 -3.98 -13.65
N LEU A 427 -25.79 -3.23 -13.82
CA LEU A 427 -24.61 -3.70 -14.56
C LEU A 427 -24.01 -4.97 -13.94
N GLY A 428 -24.03 -5.08 -12.60
CA GLY A 428 -23.67 -6.31 -11.90
C GLY A 428 -24.52 -7.52 -12.31
N TYR A 429 -25.82 -7.34 -12.58
CA TYR A 429 -26.66 -8.42 -13.15
C TYR A 429 -26.26 -8.75 -14.59
N ALA A 430 -25.92 -7.75 -15.41
CA ALA A 430 -25.41 -8.02 -16.76
C ALA A 430 -24.12 -8.86 -16.70
N ALA A 431 -23.21 -8.54 -15.79
CA ALA A 431 -22.00 -9.33 -15.53
C ALA A 431 -22.33 -10.76 -15.03
N TYR A 432 -23.31 -10.91 -14.13
CA TYR A 432 -23.82 -12.22 -13.69
C TYR A 432 -24.34 -13.05 -14.87
N HIS A 433 -25.17 -12.49 -15.74
CA HIS A 433 -25.70 -13.18 -16.92
C HIS A 433 -24.59 -13.55 -17.92
N LYS A 434 -23.62 -12.66 -18.13
CA LYS A 434 -22.45 -12.93 -18.96
C LYS A 434 -21.63 -14.09 -18.40
N ALA A 435 -21.41 -14.14 -17.09
CA ALA A 435 -20.69 -15.23 -16.42
C ALA A 435 -21.41 -16.59 -16.55
N LEU A 436 -22.74 -16.60 -16.64
CA LEU A 436 -23.55 -17.79 -16.96
C LEU A 436 -23.59 -18.14 -18.46
N GLY A 437 -22.92 -17.36 -19.32
CA GLY A 437 -22.95 -17.52 -20.77
C GLY A 437 -24.26 -17.09 -21.43
N GLN A 438 -25.06 -16.27 -20.75
CA GLN A 438 -26.35 -15.75 -21.21
C GLN A 438 -26.16 -14.37 -21.87
N ASP A 439 -25.42 -14.34 -22.98
CA ASP A 439 -25.00 -13.09 -23.64
C ASP A 439 -26.16 -12.21 -24.09
N ASP A 440 -27.27 -12.78 -24.58
CA ASP A 440 -28.45 -12.00 -25.02
C ASP A 440 -29.07 -11.19 -23.87
N GLN A 441 -29.16 -11.79 -22.68
CA GLN A 441 -29.69 -11.11 -21.49
C GLN A 441 -28.71 -10.04 -20.99
N ALA A 442 -27.42 -10.35 -20.97
CA ALA A 442 -26.38 -9.40 -20.58
C ALA A 442 -26.37 -8.19 -21.53
N GLU A 443 -26.38 -8.42 -22.84
CA GLU A 443 -26.37 -7.37 -23.86
C GLU A 443 -27.58 -6.44 -23.73
N MET A 444 -28.78 -7.00 -23.52
CA MET A 444 -30.00 -6.21 -23.31
C MET A 444 -29.85 -5.28 -22.10
N ILE A 445 -29.38 -5.79 -20.96
CA ILE A 445 -29.21 -4.99 -19.75
C ILE A 445 -28.13 -3.91 -19.99
N PHE A 446 -26.98 -4.28 -20.55
CA PHE A 446 -25.90 -3.34 -20.86
C PHE A 446 -26.38 -2.19 -21.76
N GLN A 447 -27.17 -2.47 -22.81
CA GLN A 447 -27.70 -1.44 -23.70
C GLN A 447 -28.70 -0.52 -23.00
N GLN A 448 -29.59 -1.07 -22.17
CA GLN A 448 -30.54 -0.28 -21.38
C GLN A 448 -29.81 0.67 -20.42
N GLN A 449 -28.84 0.14 -19.66
CA GLN A 449 -28.07 0.94 -18.72
C GLN A 449 -27.19 1.97 -19.40
N LEU A 450 -26.60 1.65 -20.56
CA LEU A 450 -25.79 2.57 -21.35
C LEU A 450 -26.56 3.83 -21.76
N ILE A 451 -27.87 3.72 -22.02
CA ILE A 451 -28.72 4.87 -22.33
C ILE A 451 -28.82 5.79 -21.11
N LEU A 452 -29.08 5.23 -19.93
CA LEU A 452 -29.19 5.99 -18.67
C LEU A 452 -27.85 6.65 -18.30
N LEU A 453 -26.74 5.92 -18.39
CA LEU A 453 -25.40 6.46 -18.12
C LEU A 453 -25.07 7.66 -19.02
N LYS A 454 -25.42 7.58 -20.30
CA LYS A 454 -25.23 8.69 -21.26
C LYS A 454 -26.13 9.89 -20.99
N GLN A 455 -27.28 9.69 -20.35
CA GLN A 455 -28.15 10.80 -19.93
C GLN A 455 -27.59 11.51 -18.69
N LEU A 456 -26.93 10.77 -17.79
CA LEU A 456 -26.30 11.32 -16.59
C LEU A 456 -25.04 12.13 -16.91
N ASP A 457 -24.05 11.51 -17.55
CA ASP A 457 -22.84 12.18 -18.03
C ASP A 457 -22.23 11.40 -19.20
N PRO A 458 -22.46 11.83 -20.45
CA PRO A 458 -22.01 11.08 -21.62
C PRO A 458 -20.50 11.14 -21.88
N GLN A 459 -19.73 11.99 -21.18
CA GLN A 459 -18.29 12.17 -21.44
C GLN A 459 -17.39 11.77 -20.28
N HIS A 460 -17.87 11.81 -19.03
CA HIS A 460 -17.02 11.57 -17.85
C HIS A 460 -17.50 10.43 -16.95
N ASN A 461 -18.51 9.66 -17.39
CA ASN A 461 -18.94 8.49 -16.65
C ASN A 461 -18.08 7.26 -17.01
N GLU A 462 -17.21 6.82 -16.08
CA GLU A 462 -16.30 5.70 -16.32
C GLU A 462 -17.00 4.38 -16.62
N TYR A 463 -18.21 4.16 -16.10
CA TYR A 463 -18.97 2.93 -16.31
C TYR A 463 -19.40 2.78 -17.77
N ILE A 464 -19.48 3.87 -18.55
CA ILE A 464 -19.70 3.79 -19.99
C ILE A 464 -18.55 3.02 -20.67
N ALA A 465 -17.30 3.22 -20.23
CA ALA A 465 -16.16 2.52 -20.80
C ALA A 465 -16.16 1.02 -20.43
N GLU A 466 -16.53 0.68 -19.20
CA GLU A 466 -16.70 -0.72 -18.77
C GLU A 466 -17.78 -1.41 -19.61
N VAL A 467 -18.95 -0.79 -19.75
CA VAL A 467 -20.06 -1.30 -20.58
C VAL A 467 -19.64 -1.47 -22.05
N TYR A 468 -18.90 -0.53 -22.62
CA TYR A 468 -18.38 -0.70 -23.98
C TYR A 468 -17.41 -1.86 -24.10
N THR A 469 -16.58 -2.08 -23.09
CA THR A 469 -15.64 -3.21 -23.07
C THR A 469 -16.38 -4.54 -23.04
N ASP A 470 -17.43 -4.66 -22.22
CA ASP A 470 -18.26 -5.86 -22.15
C ASP A 470 -19.10 -6.08 -23.41
N LEU A 471 -19.69 -5.02 -23.98
CA LEU A 471 -20.41 -5.10 -25.26
C LEU A 471 -19.47 -5.46 -26.41
N ALA A 472 -18.23 -4.98 -26.40
CA ALA A 472 -17.24 -5.35 -27.41
C ALA A 472 -16.94 -6.85 -27.37
N ASP A 473 -16.74 -7.42 -26.18
CA ASP A 473 -16.53 -8.86 -26.02
C ASP A 473 -17.74 -9.68 -26.49
N ILE A 474 -18.96 -9.26 -26.17
CA ILE A 474 -20.19 -9.92 -26.66
C ILE A 474 -20.28 -9.85 -28.19
N ARG A 475 -20.05 -8.66 -28.78
CA ARG A 475 -20.10 -8.45 -30.24
C ARG A 475 -19.02 -9.23 -30.96
N GLU A 476 -17.82 -9.29 -30.41
CA GLU A 476 -16.72 -10.08 -30.97
C GLU A 476 -17.08 -11.57 -30.98
N ARG A 477 -17.63 -12.11 -29.88
CA ARG A 477 -18.11 -13.50 -29.82
C ARG A 477 -19.27 -13.79 -30.78
N ALA A 478 -20.09 -12.78 -31.07
CA ALA A 478 -21.14 -12.84 -32.09
C ALA A 478 -20.62 -12.68 -33.54
N GLY A 479 -19.32 -12.39 -33.73
CA GLY A 479 -18.70 -12.18 -35.03
C GLY A 479 -18.81 -10.75 -35.60
N ASP A 480 -19.42 -9.81 -34.87
CA ASP A 480 -19.50 -8.40 -35.24
C ASP A 480 -18.24 -7.64 -34.77
N THR A 481 -17.17 -7.80 -35.54
CA THR A 481 -15.86 -7.21 -35.24
C THR A 481 -15.83 -5.69 -35.39
N GLU A 482 -16.66 -5.11 -36.26
CA GLU A 482 -16.68 -3.67 -36.49
C GLU A 482 -17.25 -2.93 -35.28
N SER A 483 -18.38 -3.41 -34.74
CA SER A 483 -18.94 -2.85 -33.51
C SER A 483 -18.01 -3.06 -32.32
N ALA A 484 -17.37 -4.23 -32.22
CA ALA A 484 -16.42 -4.51 -31.14
C ALA A 484 -15.23 -3.54 -31.14
N GLU A 485 -14.60 -3.32 -32.29
CA GLU A 485 -13.49 -2.36 -32.43
C GLU A 485 -13.92 -0.94 -32.07
N ARG A 486 -15.11 -0.53 -32.54
CA ARG A 486 -15.65 0.80 -32.23
C ARG A 486 -15.85 0.99 -30.73
N TYR A 487 -16.45 0.01 -30.05
CA TYR A 487 -16.67 0.06 -28.62
C TYR A 487 -15.35 0.10 -27.83
N LEU A 488 -14.36 -0.70 -28.19
CA LEU A 488 -13.05 -0.68 -27.51
C LEU A 488 -12.32 0.66 -27.67
N ASN A 489 -12.36 1.25 -28.88
CA ASN A 489 -11.79 2.58 -29.10
C ASN A 489 -12.53 3.67 -28.32
N GLN A 490 -13.86 3.58 -28.20
CA GLN A 490 -14.63 4.50 -27.37
C GLN A 490 -14.33 4.32 -25.88
N SER A 491 -14.22 3.08 -25.41
CA SER A 491 -13.80 2.75 -24.04
C SER A 491 -12.44 3.37 -23.72
N LEU A 492 -11.42 3.12 -24.54
CA LEU A 492 -10.08 3.67 -24.34
C LEU A 492 -10.10 5.21 -24.30
N LYS A 493 -10.85 5.85 -25.20
CA LYS A 493 -10.97 7.30 -25.22
C LYS A 493 -11.59 7.84 -23.93
N ILE A 494 -12.66 7.22 -23.44
CA ILE A 494 -13.32 7.65 -22.19
C ILE A 494 -12.37 7.45 -21.01
N GLN A 495 -11.69 6.31 -20.90
CA GLN A 495 -10.73 6.06 -19.82
C GLN A 495 -9.58 7.08 -19.82
N GLN A 496 -9.05 7.43 -21.00
CA GLN A 496 -7.98 8.44 -21.12
C GLN A 496 -8.41 9.83 -20.66
N HIS A 497 -9.65 10.24 -20.95
CA HIS A 497 -10.16 11.55 -20.54
C HIS A 497 -10.61 11.55 -19.07
N GLY A 498 -11.26 10.47 -18.62
CA GLY A 498 -11.89 10.36 -17.29
C GLY A 498 -11.01 9.80 -16.18
N ARG A 499 -9.84 9.20 -16.45
CA ARG A 499 -8.91 8.74 -15.39
C ARG A 499 -7.47 9.21 -15.60
N GLY A 500 -7.24 10.01 -16.65
CA GLY A 500 -5.91 10.37 -17.11
C GLY A 500 -5.20 9.24 -17.84
N THR A 501 -4.17 9.60 -18.60
CA THR A 501 -3.46 8.71 -19.53
C THR A 501 -2.54 7.68 -18.86
N SER A 502 -2.31 7.80 -17.55
CA SER A 502 -1.39 6.95 -16.76
C SER A 502 -2.10 6.04 -15.75
N SER A 503 -3.42 5.88 -15.85
CA SER A 503 -4.21 5.01 -14.98
C SER A 503 -4.16 3.55 -15.43
N THR A 504 -4.30 2.60 -14.49
CA THR A 504 -4.31 1.15 -14.79
C THR A 504 -5.51 0.74 -15.65
N ALA A 505 -6.62 1.50 -15.59
CA ALA A 505 -7.77 1.34 -16.46
C ALA A 505 -7.42 1.59 -17.95
N VAL A 506 -6.58 2.60 -18.23
CA VAL A 506 -6.08 2.85 -19.60
C VAL A 506 -5.17 1.72 -20.07
N ALA A 507 -4.30 1.20 -19.20
CA ALA A 507 -3.45 0.05 -19.51
C ALA A 507 -4.32 -1.18 -19.86
N SER A 508 -5.32 -1.48 -19.04
CA SER A 508 -6.28 -2.57 -19.25
C SER A 508 -7.03 -2.43 -20.59
N ALA A 509 -7.54 -1.23 -20.89
CA ALA A 509 -8.22 -0.96 -22.17
C ALA A 509 -7.27 -1.13 -23.38
N GLN A 510 -6.01 -0.69 -23.26
CA GLN A 510 -4.99 -0.90 -24.30
C GLN A 510 -4.69 -2.38 -24.51
N GLN A 511 -4.58 -3.16 -23.44
CA GLN A 511 -4.34 -4.61 -23.52
C GLN A 511 -5.51 -5.34 -24.18
N ILE A 512 -6.76 -5.01 -23.82
CA ILE A 512 -7.95 -5.62 -24.42
C ILE A 512 -7.99 -5.31 -25.92
N LEU A 513 -7.76 -4.06 -26.30
CA LEU A 513 -7.68 -3.65 -27.70
C LEU A 513 -6.50 -4.31 -28.43
N ALA A 514 -5.36 -4.53 -27.76
CA ALA A 514 -4.21 -5.23 -28.33
C ALA A 514 -4.54 -6.68 -28.62
N ASN A 515 -5.17 -7.38 -27.67
CA ASN A 515 -5.58 -8.76 -27.84
C ASN A 515 -6.62 -8.90 -28.94
N PHE A 516 -7.58 -7.96 -29.03
CA PHE A 516 -8.52 -7.86 -30.15
C PHE A 516 -7.79 -7.66 -31.49
N SER A 517 -6.82 -6.73 -31.56
CA SER A 517 -6.03 -6.46 -32.77
C SER A 517 -5.21 -7.69 -33.20
N ALA A 518 -4.62 -8.41 -32.24
CA ALA A 518 -3.88 -9.63 -32.50
C ALA A 518 -4.77 -10.76 -33.04
N ARG A 519 -6.00 -10.92 -32.52
CA ARG A 519 -6.98 -11.88 -33.05
C ARG A 519 -7.38 -11.58 -34.50
N ARG A 520 -7.34 -10.31 -34.90
CA ARG A 520 -7.56 -9.87 -36.29
C ARG A 520 -6.33 -9.97 -37.19
N GLY A 521 -5.18 -10.36 -36.65
CA GLY A 521 -3.91 -10.42 -37.38
C GLY A 521 -3.16 -9.09 -37.50
N ASP A 522 -3.66 -8.01 -36.88
CA ASP A 522 -2.90 -6.74 -36.79
C ASP A 522 -1.92 -6.80 -35.60
N TYR A 523 -0.89 -7.60 -35.78
CA TYR A 523 0.13 -7.86 -34.76
C TYR A 523 0.97 -6.61 -34.44
N LYS A 524 1.11 -5.67 -35.38
CA LYS A 524 1.93 -4.45 -35.16
C LYS A 524 1.22 -3.49 -34.22
N THR A 525 -0.07 -3.23 -34.46
CA THR A 525 -0.89 -2.42 -33.55
C THR A 525 -1.01 -3.09 -32.19
N ALA A 526 -1.18 -4.42 -32.15
CA ALA A 526 -1.18 -5.17 -30.90
C ALA A 526 0.11 -4.98 -30.09
N LEU A 527 1.27 -5.10 -30.75
CA LEU A 527 2.57 -4.92 -30.08
C LEU A 527 2.73 -3.51 -29.50
N ASP A 528 2.39 -2.47 -30.28
CA ASP A 528 2.49 -1.09 -29.82
C ASP A 528 1.55 -0.78 -28.63
N LEU A 529 0.33 -1.30 -28.66
CA LEU A 529 -0.62 -1.19 -27.55
C LEU A 529 -0.13 -1.91 -26.29
N LEU A 530 0.40 -3.13 -26.41
CA LEU A 530 0.96 -3.87 -25.28
C LEU A 530 2.17 -3.15 -24.66
N LEU A 531 3.05 -2.58 -25.49
CA LEU A 531 4.20 -1.81 -25.01
C LEU A 531 3.77 -0.48 -24.33
N ARG A 532 2.73 0.18 -24.85
CA ARG A 532 2.11 1.34 -24.17
C ARG A 532 1.49 0.97 -22.82
N SER A 533 0.74 -0.14 -22.79
CA SER A 533 0.14 -0.67 -21.56
C SER A 533 1.21 -0.96 -20.53
N GLN A 534 2.28 -1.66 -20.93
CA GLN A 534 3.36 -2.03 -20.02
C GLN A 534 4.06 -0.82 -19.40
N ARG A 535 4.21 0.31 -20.12
CA ARG A 535 4.79 1.54 -19.54
C ARG A 535 3.96 2.10 -18.40
N ILE A 536 2.64 2.02 -18.51
CA ILE A 536 1.71 2.46 -17.45
C ILE A 536 1.79 1.49 -16.28
N THR A 537 1.72 0.19 -16.55
CA THR A 537 1.87 -0.88 -15.56
C THR A 537 3.19 -0.78 -14.80
N ASP A 538 4.31 -0.56 -15.48
CA ASP A 538 5.63 -0.38 -14.88
C ASP A 538 5.64 0.75 -13.83
N ALA A 539 5.02 1.89 -14.14
CA ALA A 539 4.90 3.01 -13.21
C ALA A 539 3.94 2.70 -12.05
N PHE A 540 2.93 1.85 -12.28
CA PHE A 540 2.08 1.34 -11.21
C PHE A 540 2.84 0.38 -10.30
N ILE A 541 3.62 -0.54 -10.85
CA ILE A 541 4.47 -1.47 -10.09
C ILE A 541 5.41 -0.68 -9.17
N ASP A 542 6.11 0.34 -9.67
CA ASP A 542 7.02 1.13 -8.84
C ASP A 542 6.31 1.80 -7.64
N ARG A 543 5.06 2.23 -7.83
CA ARG A 543 4.23 2.82 -6.76
C ARG A 543 3.85 1.77 -5.72
N VAL A 544 3.44 0.57 -6.15
CA VAL A 544 2.97 -0.52 -5.28
C VAL A 544 4.12 -1.12 -4.47
N MET A 545 5.27 -1.38 -5.09
CA MET A 545 6.38 -2.10 -4.44
C MET A 545 6.96 -1.37 -3.22
N GLY A 546 6.90 -0.03 -3.18
CA GLY A 546 7.55 0.77 -2.14
C GLY A 546 6.92 0.71 -0.74
N PHE A 547 5.64 0.36 -0.62
CA PHE A 547 4.90 0.42 0.66
C PHE A 547 4.19 -0.89 1.05
N THR A 548 4.23 -1.90 0.18
CA THR A 548 3.56 -3.19 0.36
C THR A 548 4.46 -4.22 1.02
N THR A 549 3.85 -5.22 1.66
CA THR A 549 4.56 -6.37 2.24
C THR A 549 5.04 -7.34 1.15
N GLU A 550 6.02 -8.21 1.45
CA GLU A 550 6.50 -9.22 0.49
C GLU A 550 5.36 -10.08 -0.08
N ARG A 551 4.41 -10.47 0.78
CA ARG A 551 3.22 -11.25 0.38
C ARG A 551 2.38 -10.49 -0.66
N GLN A 552 2.08 -9.22 -0.39
CA GLN A 552 1.28 -8.38 -1.29
C GLN A 552 2.00 -8.16 -2.62
N GLN A 553 3.31 -7.92 -2.60
CA GLN A 553 4.12 -7.79 -3.81
C GLN A 553 4.06 -9.05 -4.69
N LEU A 554 4.10 -10.24 -4.08
CA LEU A 554 4.02 -11.52 -4.80
C LEU A 554 2.64 -11.74 -5.43
N LEU A 555 1.56 -11.42 -4.70
CA LEU A 555 0.19 -11.51 -5.23
C LEU A 555 -0.02 -10.55 -6.39
N PHE A 556 0.38 -9.30 -6.20
CA PHE A 556 0.30 -8.26 -7.21
C PHE A 556 1.05 -8.63 -8.51
N LEU A 557 2.32 -9.04 -8.41
CA LEU A 557 3.10 -9.39 -9.59
C LEU A 557 2.63 -10.68 -10.28
N ALA A 558 1.98 -11.60 -9.56
CA ALA A 558 1.39 -12.79 -10.18
C ALA A 558 0.25 -12.41 -11.15
N GLU A 559 -0.57 -11.42 -10.80
CA GLU A 559 -1.60 -10.89 -11.71
C GLU A 559 -0.98 -10.12 -12.88
N GLU A 560 0.04 -9.30 -12.65
CA GLU A 560 0.74 -8.58 -13.72
C GLU A 560 1.48 -9.53 -14.70
N GLN A 561 1.99 -10.66 -14.22
CA GLN A 561 2.58 -11.69 -15.08
C GLN A 561 1.55 -12.28 -16.05
N ARG A 562 0.27 -12.40 -15.66
CA ARG A 562 -0.79 -12.87 -16.56
C ARG A 562 -0.99 -11.90 -17.72
N VAL A 563 -0.88 -10.61 -17.47
CA VAL A 563 -0.95 -9.55 -18.50
C VAL A 563 0.22 -9.68 -19.49
N MET A 564 1.43 -9.92 -18.99
CA MET A 564 2.63 -10.09 -19.82
C MET A 564 2.60 -11.28 -20.79
N GLN A 565 1.83 -12.33 -20.49
CA GLN A 565 1.73 -13.52 -21.34
C GLN A 565 1.34 -13.15 -22.78
N SER A 566 0.52 -12.11 -22.96
CA SER A 566 0.12 -11.63 -24.28
C SER A 566 1.32 -11.05 -25.06
N LEU A 567 2.20 -10.29 -24.39
CA LEU A 567 3.41 -9.75 -25.00
C LEU A 567 4.39 -10.87 -25.37
N PHE A 568 4.65 -11.82 -24.46
CA PHE A 568 5.53 -12.95 -24.74
C PHE A 568 5.01 -13.81 -25.89
N SER A 569 3.71 -14.13 -25.89
CA SER A 569 3.07 -14.89 -26.98
C SER A 569 3.24 -14.18 -28.32
N LEU A 570 2.91 -12.89 -28.37
CA LEU A 570 3.01 -12.10 -29.59
C LEU A 570 4.46 -12.05 -30.11
N VAL A 571 5.42 -11.78 -29.23
CA VAL A 571 6.82 -11.67 -29.62
C VAL A 571 7.40 -13.01 -30.03
N ALA A 572 7.18 -14.08 -29.27
CA ALA A 572 7.70 -15.41 -29.57
C ALA A 572 7.09 -16.01 -30.84
N GLN A 573 5.81 -15.76 -31.12
CA GLN A 573 5.13 -16.39 -32.26
C GLN A 573 5.16 -15.54 -33.54
N LYS A 574 5.12 -14.20 -33.43
CA LYS A 574 4.95 -13.30 -34.57
C LYS A 574 6.14 -12.37 -34.81
N PHE A 575 6.99 -12.14 -33.81
CA PHE A 575 8.13 -11.23 -33.89
C PHE A 575 9.47 -11.86 -33.47
N ALA A 576 9.61 -13.19 -33.57
CA ALA A 576 10.81 -13.91 -33.13
C ALA A 576 12.12 -13.52 -33.85
N THR A 577 12.02 -12.84 -34.99
CA THR A 577 13.16 -12.30 -35.75
C THR A 577 13.28 -10.78 -35.68
N ASP A 578 12.30 -10.08 -35.11
CA ASP A 578 12.33 -8.62 -34.95
C ASP A 578 13.19 -8.24 -33.73
N LYS A 579 14.39 -7.73 -34.00
CA LYS A 579 15.34 -7.38 -32.95
C LYS A 579 14.84 -6.29 -32.00
N ALA A 580 14.02 -5.36 -32.47
CA ALA A 580 13.49 -4.28 -31.64
C ALA A 580 12.39 -4.81 -30.71
N ALA A 581 11.51 -5.68 -31.20
CA ALA A 581 10.47 -6.31 -30.39
C ALA A 581 11.07 -7.23 -29.32
N ILE A 582 12.03 -8.09 -29.69
CA ILE A 582 12.75 -8.98 -28.76
C ILE A 582 13.46 -8.17 -27.67
N ARG A 583 14.16 -7.09 -28.05
CA ARG A 583 14.86 -6.24 -27.08
C ARG A 583 13.92 -5.60 -26.08
N GLN A 584 12.81 -5.00 -26.54
CA GLN A 584 11.84 -4.37 -25.64
C GLN A 584 11.21 -5.40 -24.69
N CYS A 585 10.80 -6.56 -25.22
CA CYS A 585 10.26 -7.65 -24.41
C CYS A 585 11.27 -8.14 -23.35
N PHE A 586 12.52 -8.29 -23.74
CA PHE A 586 13.61 -8.70 -22.84
C PHE A 586 13.93 -7.65 -21.78
N ASP A 587 13.97 -6.35 -22.13
CA ASP A 587 14.21 -5.27 -21.17
C ASP A 587 13.08 -5.20 -20.12
N ILE A 588 11.82 -5.44 -20.52
CA ILE A 588 10.69 -5.56 -19.60
C ILE A 588 10.87 -6.79 -18.69
N TRP A 589 11.25 -7.95 -19.24
CA TRP A 589 11.47 -9.14 -18.43
C TRP A 589 12.62 -8.97 -17.42
N LEU A 590 13.73 -8.36 -17.84
CA LEU A 590 14.85 -8.01 -16.97
C LEU A 590 14.43 -7.09 -15.83
N ARG A 591 13.41 -6.25 -16.03
CA ARG A 591 12.83 -5.38 -15.00
C ARG A 591 11.97 -6.15 -14.01
N LEU A 592 11.33 -7.24 -14.40
CA LEU A 592 10.34 -7.93 -13.57
C LEU A 592 10.86 -9.19 -12.87
N LYS A 593 11.79 -9.93 -13.48
CA LYS A 593 12.30 -11.17 -12.90
C LYS A 593 13.06 -10.94 -11.57
N GLY A 594 12.59 -11.53 -10.49
CA GLY A 594 13.15 -11.42 -9.14
C GLY A 594 12.94 -10.04 -8.53
N LEU A 595 11.92 -9.30 -8.96
CA LEU A 595 11.66 -7.94 -8.50
C LEU A 595 11.27 -7.89 -7.02
N VAL A 596 10.54 -8.90 -6.52
CA VAL A 596 10.24 -8.96 -5.08
C VAL A 596 11.53 -9.20 -4.30
N LEU A 597 12.36 -10.19 -4.69
CA LEU A 597 13.65 -10.43 -4.03
C LEU A 597 14.51 -9.16 -4.00
N GLU A 598 14.54 -8.46 -5.13
CA GLU A 598 15.27 -7.21 -5.27
C GLU A 598 14.76 -6.12 -4.32
N THR A 599 13.45 -5.95 -4.25
CA THR A 599 12.79 -4.99 -3.34
C THR A 599 13.08 -5.32 -1.87
N GLN A 600 12.98 -6.60 -1.50
CA GLN A 600 13.28 -7.05 -0.14
C GLN A 600 14.75 -6.84 0.25
N LYS A 601 15.68 -7.06 -0.68
CA LYS A 601 17.11 -6.73 -0.48
C LYS A 601 17.29 -5.22 -0.24
N GLN A 602 16.57 -4.37 -0.95
CA GLN A 602 16.64 -2.92 -0.73
C GLN A 602 16.09 -2.51 0.64
N PHE A 603 14.95 -3.07 1.06
CA PHE A 603 14.41 -2.84 2.39
C PHE A 603 15.39 -3.29 3.48
N GLN A 604 15.93 -4.51 3.38
CA GLN A 604 16.94 -5.01 4.32
C GLN A 604 18.16 -4.08 4.39
N ASN A 605 18.70 -3.65 3.24
CA ASN A 605 19.84 -2.72 3.20
C ASN A 605 19.51 -1.36 3.83
N ALA A 606 18.32 -0.83 3.59
CA ALA A 606 17.87 0.44 4.15
C ALA A 606 17.71 0.35 5.68
N ILE A 607 17.19 -0.78 6.19
CA ILE A 607 17.10 -1.04 7.62
C ILE A 607 18.48 -1.10 8.25
N LEU A 608 19.38 -1.92 7.69
CA LEU A 608 20.71 -2.17 8.25
C LEU A 608 21.63 -0.95 8.19
N SER A 609 21.40 -0.04 7.23
CA SER A 609 22.11 1.23 7.12
C SER A 609 21.44 2.40 7.87
N SER A 610 20.22 2.20 8.39
CA SER A 610 19.50 3.23 9.12
C SER A 610 20.17 3.55 10.45
N LYS A 611 20.22 4.84 10.77
CA LYS A 611 20.64 5.35 12.08
C LYS A 611 19.46 5.63 13.01
N ASP A 612 18.22 5.39 12.57
CA ASP A 612 17.02 5.59 13.39
C ASP A 612 16.88 4.42 14.39
N PRO A 613 16.94 4.69 15.71
CA PRO A 613 16.74 3.66 16.73
C PRO A 613 15.41 2.93 16.61
N LYS A 614 14.36 3.59 16.09
CA LYS A 614 13.04 2.97 15.89
C LYS A 614 13.09 1.88 14.82
N ILE A 615 13.80 2.12 13.71
CA ILE A 615 13.96 1.13 12.63
C ILE A 615 14.75 -0.09 13.12
N SER A 616 15.81 0.14 13.92
CA SER A 616 16.55 -0.96 14.55
C SER A 616 15.66 -1.79 15.47
N HIS A 617 14.82 -1.15 16.29
CA HIS A 617 13.89 -1.85 17.18
C HIS A 617 12.86 -2.68 16.40
N ILE A 618 12.26 -2.13 15.34
CA ILE A 618 11.31 -2.85 14.48
C ILE A 618 11.99 -4.08 13.85
N PHE A 619 13.24 -3.96 13.40
CA PHE A 619 14.00 -5.08 12.86
C PHE A 619 14.26 -6.18 13.90
N ASP A 620 14.64 -5.81 15.13
CA ASP A 620 14.84 -6.75 16.22
C ASP A 620 13.54 -7.47 16.62
N GLU A 621 12.42 -6.74 16.63
CA GLU A 621 11.09 -7.32 16.86
C GLU A 621 10.71 -8.27 15.72
N LEU A 622 10.91 -7.88 14.46
CA LEU A 622 10.64 -8.71 13.30
C LEU A 622 11.47 -10.00 13.33
N ARG A 623 12.74 -9.91 13.70
CA ARG A 623 13.62 -11.08 13.90
C ARG A 623 13.07 -12.01 14.99
N THR A 624 12.56 -11.45 16.08
CA THR A 624 11.94 -12.22 17.17
C THR A 624 10.65 -12.91 16.72
N VAL A 625 9.77 -12.20 16.01
CA VAL A 625 8.52 -12.75 15.47
C VAL A 625 8.81 -13.88 14.47
N ARG A 626 9.79 -13.70 13.56
CA ARG A 626 10.23 -14.73 12.61
C ARG A 626 10.75 -15.99 13.30
N ALA A 627 11.52 -15.82 14.38
CA ALA A 627 11.98 -16.93 15.20
C ALA A 627 10.80 -17.65 15.88
N ASN A 628 9.82 -16.91 16.42
CA ASN A 628 8.63 -17.47 17.06
C ASN A 628 7.70 -18.19 16.07
N ILE A 629 7.56 -17.70 14.84
CA ILE A 629 6.81 -18.38 13.76
C ILE A 629 7.49 -19.71 13.45
N SER A 630 8.81 -19.68 13.19
CA SER A 630 9.58 -20.89 12.94
C SER A 630 9.39 -21.89 14.09
N TYR A 631 9.63 -21.44 15.33
CA TYR A 631 9.46 -22.27 16.51
C TYR A 631 8.05 -22.88 16.62
N SER A 632 7.01 -22.06 16.48
CA SER A 632 5.62 -22.50 16.62
C SER A 632 5.26 -23.55 15.56
N ILE A 633 5.74 -23.41 14.32
CA ILE A 633 5.51 -24.39 13.25
C ILE A 633 6.25 -25.71 13.53
N PHE A 634 7.48 -25.67 14.04
CA PHE A 634 8.25 -26.87 14.37
C PHE A 634 7.76 -27.57 15.64
N ALA A 635 7.41 -26.81 16.68
CA ALA A 635 6.90 -27.33 17.94
C ALA A 635 5.46 -27.85 17.81
N GLY A 636 4.63 -27.24 16.96
CA GLY A 636 3.19 -27.50 16.86
C GLY A 636 2.43 -27.37 18.21
N PRO A 637 1.21 -27.92 18.34
CA PRO A 637 0.37 -27.72 19.53
C PRO A 637 0.93 -28.47 20.76
N SER A 638 0.94 -27.80 21.92
CA SER A 638 1.30 -28.43 23.19
C SER A 638 0.23 -29.43 23.67
N GLN A 639 0.55 -30.28 24.65
CA GLN A 639 -0.41 -31.27 25.19
C GLN A 639 -1.69 -30.64 25.75
N ASP A 640 -1.63 -29.40 26.23
CA ASP A 640 -2.74 -28.66 26.82
C ASP A 640 -3.42 -27.68 25.82
N GLN A 641 -2.87 -27.55 24.61
CA GLN A 641 -3.34 -26.60 23.59
C GLN A 641 -4.09 -27.32 22.47
N SER A 642 -5.27 -26.81 22.09
CA SER A 642 -6.00 -27.33 20.93
C SER A 642 -5.34 -26.94 19.60
N ASN A 643 -5.56 -27.72 18.54
CA ASN A 643 -5.09 -27.37 17.19
C ASN A 643 -5.60 -25.99 16.73
N GLU A 644 -6.85 -25.65 17.08
CA GLU A 644 -7.44 -24.35 16.76
C GLU A 644 -6.75 -23.19 17.48
N GLU A 645 -6.42 -23.36 18.77
CA GLU A 645 -5.72 -22.36 19.55
C GLU A 645 -4.27 -22.16 19.07
N HIS A 646 -3.61 -23.25 18.68
CA HIS A 646 -2.30 -23.20 18.05
C HIS A 646 -2.32 -22.44 16.72
N GLN A 647 -3.30 -22.72 15.86
CA GLN A 647 -3.46 -22.02 14.59
C GLN A 647 -3.75 -20.53 14.80
N LYS A 648 -4.61 -20.16 15.76
CA LYS A 648 -4.87 -18.75 16.10
C LYS A 648 -3.60 -18.01 16.54
N ASN A 649 -2.73 -18.67 17.30
CA ASN A 649 -1.46 -18.07 17.71
C ASN A 649 -0.51 -17.86 16.53
N LEU A 650 -0.44 -18.84 15.61
CA LEU A 650 0.33 -18.70 14.37
C LEU A 650 -0.20 -17.55 13.51
N ASP A 651 -1.51 -17.48 13.29
CA ASP A 651 -2.16 -16.42 12.51
C ASP A 651 -1.86 -15.03 13.12
N SER A 652 -1.85 -14.93 14.45
CA SER A 652 -1.49 -13.71 15.18
C SER A 652 -0.03 -13.30 14.96
N LEU A 653 0.91 -14.26 15.01
CA LEU A 653 2.32 -14.01 14.73
C LEU A 653 2.55 -13.58 13.27
N GLU A 654 1.88 -14.24 12.32
CA GLU A 654 1.94 -13.86 10.91
C GLU A 654 1.38 -12.46 10.66
N ALA A 655 0.26 -12.11 11.28
CA ALA A 655 -0.30 -10.78 11.22
C ALA A 655 0.66 -9.72 11.81
N ARG A 656 1.34 -10.04 12.93
CA ARG A 656 2.36 -9.15 13.50
C ARG A 656 3.56 -9.01 12.57
N LYS A 657 4.01 -10.09 11.93
CA LYS A 657 5.09 -10.05 10.93
C LYS A 657 4.74 -9.10 9.78
N GLN A 658 3.56 -9.27 9.19
CA GLN A 658 3.09 -8.43 8.09
C GLN A 658 2.98 -6.95 8.49
N ALA A 659 2.52 -6.66 9.71
CA ALA A 659 2.46 -5.30 10.23
C ALA A 659 3.84 -4.64 10.36
N LEU A 660 4.82 -5.37 10.90
CA LEU A 660 6.21 -4.89 11.03
C LEU A 660 6.87 -4.68 9.67
N GLU A 661 6.65 -5.58 8.71
CA GLU A 661 7.15 -5.46 7.34
C GLU A 661 6.54 -4.25 6.62
N ALA A 662 5.23 -4.01 6.79
CA ALA A 662 4.57 -2.83 6.25
C ALA A 662 5.11 -1.53 6.87
N GLU A 663 5.36 -1.52 8.19
CA GLU A 663 5.94 -0.36 8.88
C GLU A 663 7.37 -0.05 8.39
N ILE A 664 8.17 -1.10 8.16
CA ILE A 664 9.50 -0.99 7.54
C ILE A 664 9.40 -0.39 6.14
N ALA A 665 8.52 -0.93 5.30
CA ALA A 665 8.34 -0.46 3.91
C ALA A 665 8.00 1.04 3.89
N GLN A 666 7.05 1.46 4.73
CA GLN A 666 6.63 2.87 4.82
C GLN A 666 7.71 3.82 5.37
N LYS A 667 8.51 3.38 6.35
CA LYS A 667 9.52 4.23 7.01
C LYS A 667 10.87 4.22 6.32
N SER A 668 11.11 3.28 5.41
CA SER A 668 12.37 3.17 4.70
C SER A 668 12.56 4.33 3.70
N PRO A 669 13.79 4.90 3.59
CA PRO A 669 14.13 5.85 2.53
C PRO A 669 13.80 5.31 1.12
N SER A 670 13.90 4.00 0.92
CA SER A 670 13.56 3.33 -0.35
C SER A 670 12.06 3.20 -0.60
N GLY A 671 11.22 3.24 0.45
CA GLY A 671 9.76 3.22 0.31
C GLY A 671 9.17 4.60 0.08
N SER A 672 9.81 5.65 0.60
CA SER A 672 9.35 7.05 0.47
C SER A 672 9.87 7.78 -0.77
N ALA A 673 11.02 7.39 -1.32
CA ALA A 673 11.63 8.00 -2.51
C ALA A 673 11.35 7.26 -3.83
N GLY A 674 10.53 6.20 -3.80
CA GLY A 674 10.42 5.22 -4.88
C GLY A 674 11.66 4.33 -4.93
N LEU A 675 11.50 3.09 -5.42
CA LEU A 675 12.65 2.23 -5.63
C LEU A 675 13.59 2.91 -6.63
N ASN A 676 14.82 3.23 -6.22
CA ASN A 676 15.92 3.52 -7.14
C ASN A 676 16.30 2.22 -7.85
N GLN A 677 15.39 1.70 -8.68
CA GLN A 677 15.63 0.50 -9.46
C GLN A 677 16.82 0.81 -10.37
N ILE A 678 17.82 -0.07 -10.29
CA ILE A 678 18.91 -0.01 -11.26
C ILE A 678 18.26 -0.29 -12.61
N VAL A 679 18.24 0.71 -13.50
CA VAL A 679 17.68 0.58 -14.86
C VAL A 679 18.42 -0.55 -15.57
N ALA A 680 17.77 -1.71 -15.63
CA ALA A 680 18.33 -2.92 -16.21
C ALA A 680 17.93 -2.98 -17.69
N GLN A 681 18.85 -2.56 -18.54
CA GLN A 681 18.68 -2.67 -19.99
C GLN A 681 19.72 -3.63 -20.58
N SER A 682 19.30 -4.34 -21.61
CA SER A 682 20.10 -5.28 -22.38
C SER A 682 21.44 -4.73 -22.86
N ASP A 683 21.51 -3.47 -23.30
CA ASP A 683 22.76 -2.84 -23.74
C ASP A 683 23.74 -2.57 -22.60
N VAL A 684 23.22 -2.24 -21.41
CA VAL A 684 24.05 -2.04 -20.22
C VAL A 684 24.58 -3.40 -19.75
N ILE A 685 23.71 -4.40 -19.64
CA ILE A 685 24.10 -5.75 -19.21
C ILE A 685 25.12 -6.35 -20.19
N SER A 686 24.86 -6.29 -21.50
CA SER A 686 25.77 -6.80 -22.53
C SER A 686 27.17 -6.20 -22.39
N ARG A 687 27.29 -4.89 -22.10
CA ARG A 687 28.59 -4.22 -21.91
C ARG A 687 29.31 -4.61 -20.62
N LEU A 688 28.57 -4.97 -19.58
CA LEU A 688 29.13 -5.36 -18.28
C LEU A 688 29.52 -6.84 -18.22
N LEU A 689 28.93 -7.68 -19.07
CA LEU A 689 29.33 -9.08 -19.18
C LEU A 689 30.82 -9.18 -19.58
N PRO A 690 31.59 -10.08 -18.94
CA PRO A 690 32.97 -10.36 -19.33
C PRO A 690 33.11 -10.70 -20.81
N LYS A 691 34.20 -10.26 -21.46
CA LYS A 691 34.47 -10.61 -22.86
C LYS A 691 34.50 -12.13 -23.06
N GLY A 692 33.95 -12.60 -24.18
CA GLY A 692 33.86 -14.03 -24.49
C GLY A 692 32.83 -14.81 -23.66
N SER A 693 31.96 -14.10 -22.93
CA SER A 693 30.83 -14.69 -22.21
C SER A 693 29.49 -14.39 -22.90
N VAL A 694 28.47 -15.11 -22.47
CA VAL A 694 27.08 -14.96 -22.93
C VAL A 694 26.15 -15.10 -21.73
N MET A 695 25.05 -14.36 -21.73
CA MET A 695 23.99 -14.52 -20.76
C MET A 695 22.80 -15.26 -21.38
N ILE A 696 22.25 -16.23 -20.64
CA ILE A 696 21.03 -16.94 -20.99
C ILE A 696 20.01 -16.67 -19.88
N GLU A 697 18.88 -16.08 -20.27
CA GLU A 697 17.78 -15.72 -19.39
C GLU A 697 16.56 -16.54 -19.79
N PHE A 698 16.15 -17.46 -18.91
CA PHE A 698 14.97 -18.29 -19.13
C PHE A 698 13.70 -17.61 -18.63
N VAL A 699 12.59 -17.88 -19.32
CA VAL A 699 11.22 -17.48 -18.95
C VAL A 699 10.32 -18.70 -19.05
N ARG A 700 9.63 -19.04 -17.97
CA ARG A 700 8.52 -20.00 -18.00
C ARG A 700 7.22 -19.23 -18.09
N THR A 701 6.51 -19.32 -19.21
CA THR A 701 5.27 -18.56 -19.43
C THR A 701 4.28 -19.34 -20.29
N THR A 702 2.99 -19.08 -20.11
CA THR A 702 1.97 -19.58 -21.04
C THR A 702 1.94 -18.69 -22.27
N LEU A 703 1.76 -19.32 -23.44
CA LEU A 703 1.67 -18.61 -24.71
C LEU A 703 0.21 -18.66 -25.20
N PRO A 704 -0.66 -17.75 -24.73
CA PRO A 704 -2.05 -17.71 -25.16
C PRO A 704 -2.16 -17.60 -26.68
N SER A 705 -3.06 -18.38 -27.27
CA SER A 705 -3.40 -18.23 -28.68
C SER A 705 -4.22 -16.95 -28.87
N PHE A 706 -3.99 -16.27 -30.00
CA PHE A 706 -4.83 -15.17 -30.45
C PHE A 706 -5.97 -15.69 -31.35
N GLU A 707 -6.56 -16.82 -30.98
CA GLU A 707 -7.74 -17.37 -31.65
C GLU A 707 -8.94 -17.28 -30.71
N LEU A 708 -10.14 -17.07 -31.27
CA LEU A 708 -11.38 -17.02 -30.47
C LEU A 708 -11.63 -18.41 -29.87
N LYS A 709 -11.71 -18.49 -28.53
CA LYS A 709 -12.07 -19.73 -27.85
C LYS A 709 -13.49 -20.15 -28.26
N THR A 710 -13.64 -21.37 -28.76
CA THR A 710 -14.97 -21.99 -28.89
C THR A 710 -15.51 -22.35 -27.51
N LYS A 711 -16.84 -22.38 -27.32
CA LYS A 711 -17.52 -22.77 -26.05
C LYS A 711 -17.05 -24.12 -25.47
N THR A 712 -16.36 -24.93 -26.27
CA THR A 712 -15.86 -26.26 -25.94
C THR A 712 -14.36 -26.35 -25.71
N ALA A 713 -13.56 -25.26 -25.75
CA ALA A 713 -12.11 -25.34 -25.59
C ALA A 713 -11.72 -25.53 -24.10
N PRO A 714 -11.38 -26.74 -23.63
CA PRO A 714 -11.06 -27.01 -22.25
C PRO A 714 -9.54 -27.14 -22.15
N ASN A 715 -8.86 -26.05 -21.77
CA ASN A 715 -7.58 -25.98 -21.04
C ASN A 715 -6.88 -24.66 -21.35
N GLU A 716 -6.23 -24.08 -20.34
CA GLU A 716 -5.23 -23.05 -20.57
C GLU A 716 -4.14 -23.60 -21.52
N PRO A 717 -3.61 -22.78 -22.45
CA PRO A 717 -2.54 -23.22 -23.32
C PRO A 717 -1.34 -23.66 -22.49
N PRO A 718 -0.60 -24.71 -22.92
CA PRO A 718 0.51 -25.23 -22.14
C PRO A 718 1.55 -24.13 -21.93
N ALA A 719 2.19 -24.13 -20.75
CA ALA A 719 3.35 -23.30 -20.50
C ALA A 719 4.51 -23.73 -21.41
N HIS A 720 5.35 -22.79 -21.81
CA HIS A 720 6.58 -22.98 -22.58
C HIS A 720 7.79 -22.43 -21.81
N TYR A 721 8.97 -22.94 -22.16
CA TYR A 721 10.23 -22.27 -21.81
C TYR A 721 10.74 -21.45 -22.99
N LEU A 722 10.91 -20.15 -22.77
CA LEU A 722 11.63 -19.27 -23.67
C LEU A 722 13.03 -18.99 -23.13
N ALA A 723 14.00 -18.78 -24.02
CA ALA A 723 15.38 -18.42 -23.68
C ALA A 723 15.80 -17.17 -24.45
N PHE A 724 16.12 -16.10 -23.73
CA PHE A 724 16.83 -14.95 -24.28
C PHE A 724 18.34 -15.16 -24.17
N ILE A 725 19.06 -14.95 -25.26
CA ILE A 725 20.53 -15.13 -25.32
C ILE A 725 21.17 -13.80 -25.66
N LEU A 726 21.94 -13.25 -24.72
CA LEU A 726 22.60 -11.94 -24.82
C LEU A 726 24.12 -12.11 -24.82
N PRO A 727 24.80 -11.96 -25.96
CA PRO A 727 26.26 -11.99 -26.03
C PRO A 727 26.91 -10.78 -25.35
N ALA A 728 28.07 -10.97 -24.74
CA ALA A 728 28.86 -9.89 -24.16
C ALA A 728 29.35 -8.91 -25.24
N GLY A 729 29.21 -7.61 -24.98
CA GLY A 729 29.63 -6.51 -25.86
C GLY A 729 28.84 -6.38 -27.17
N ASN A 730 27.84 -7.21 -27.41
CA ASN A 730 27.03 -7.21 -28.63
C ASN A 730 25.52 -7.30 -28.31
N PRO A 731 24.88 -6.19 -27.89
CA PRO A 731 23.45 -6.19 -27.60
C PRO A 731 22.56 -6.42 -28.83
N ALA A 732 23.03 -6.10 -30.03
CA ALA A 732 22.31 -6.40 -31.28
C ALA A 732 22.26 -7.91 -31.57
N GLY A 733 23.15 -8.68 -30.94
CA GLY A 733 23.17 -10.15 -30.99
C GLY A 733 22.09 -10.82 -30.15
N LEU A 734 21.25 -10.09 -29.42
CA LEU A 734 20.15 -10.64 -28.63
C LEU A 734 19.21 -11.50 -29.50
N THR A 735 18.97 -12.74 -29.07
CA THR A 735 18.04 -13.68 -29.71
C THR A 735 17.06 -14.26 -28.71
N LEU A 736 15.88 -14.65 -29.20
CA LEU A 736 14.86 -15.36 -28.45
C LEU A 736 14.68 -16.75 -29.08
N VAL A 737 14.71 -17.80 -28.26
CA VAL A 737 14.47 -19.18 -28.67
C VAL A 737 13.33 -19.76 -27.84
N ASP A 738 12.31 -20.32 -28.50
CA ASP A 738 11.28 -21.13 -27.85
C ASP A 738 11.79 -22.58 -27.74
N LEU A 739 11.95 -23.07 -26.51
CA LEU A 739 12.40 -24.43 -26.23
C LEU A 739 11.24 -25.45 -26.25
N GLY A 740 10.01 -24.97 -26.36
CA GLY A 740 8.80 -25.77 -26.40
C GLY A 740 8.14 -25.94 -25.04
N GLU A 741 7.18 -26.86 -24.99
CA GLU A 741 6.31 -27.07 -23.83
C GLU A 741 7.07 -27.40 -22.54
N ALA A 742 6.75 -26.63 -21.49
CA ALA A 742 7.33 -26.74 -20.17
C ALA A 742 7.08 -28.12 -19.56
N ALA A 743 5.90 -28.71 -19.75
CA ALA A 743 5.59 -30.03 -19.19
C ALA A 743 6.58 -31.12 -19.63
N ARG A 744 7.02 -31.10 -20.90
CA ARG A 744 8.01 -32.05 -21.43
C ARG A 744 9.39 -31.84 -20.81
N ILE A 745 9.82 -30.58 -20.69
CA ILE A 745 11.10 -30.21 -20.09
C ILE A 745 11.10 -30.54 -18.59
N GLU A 746 10.03 -30.23 -17.88
CA GLU A 746 9.85 -30.45 -16.44
C GLU A 746 9.82 -31.93 -16.10
N THR A 747 9.18 -32.74 -16.94
CA THR A 747 9.21 -34.21 -16.77
C THR A 747 10.63 -34.76 -16.91
N ALA A 748 11.37 -34.33 -17.93
CA ALA A 748 12.75 -34.76 -18.14
C ALA A 748 13.70 -34.26 -17.02
N GLN A 749 13.49 -33.03 -16.54
CA GLN A 749 14.24 -32.46 -15.41
C GLN A 749 13.95 -33.20 -14.10
N ALA A 750 12.68 -33.50 -13.82
CA ALA A 750 12.27 -34.23 -12.64
C ALA A 750 12.86 -35.65 -12.63
N GLU A 751 12.87 -36.33 -13.78
CA GLU A 751 13.46 -37.67 -13.90
C GLU A 751 14.97 -37.66 -13.67
N LEU A 752 15.71 -36.75 -14.32
CA LEU A 752 17.16 -36.62 -14.09
C LEU A 752 17.46 -36.33 -12.62
N ARG A 753 16.70 -35.41 -12.01
CA ARG A 753 16.86 -35.09 -10.59
C ARG A 753 16.57 -36.29 -9.70
N ARG A 754 15.50 -37.04 -9.98
CA ARG A 754 15.11 -38.24 -9.20
C ARG A 754 16.25 -39.25 -9.18
N ILE A 755 16.86 -39.52 -10.33
CA ILE A 755 18.02 -40.41 -10.48
C ILE A 755 19.22 -39.87 -9.67
N LEU A 756 19.57 -38.60 -9.84
CA LEU A 756 20.72 -37.97 -9.17
C LEU A 756 20.51 -37.72 -7.66
N SER A 757 19.31 -37.90 -7.12
CA SER A 757 19.03 -37.69 -5.69
C SER A 757 18.98 -38.99 -4.88
N HIS A 758 19.09 -40.17 -5.52
CA HIS A 758 18.98 -41.48 -4.85
C HIS A 758 20.27 -42.29 -4.93
N PRO A 759 20.96 -42.56 -3.80
CA PRO A 759 22.24 -43.28 -3.78
C PRO A 759 22.20 -44.70 -4.38
N ARG A 760 21.05 -45.39 -4.33
CA ARG A 760 20.87 -46.74 -4.91
C ARG A 760 20.73 -46.73 -6.42
N GLU A 761 20.05 -45.72 -6.96
CA GLU A 761 19.84 -45.53 -8.40
C GLU A 761 20.93 -44.65 -9.04
N ALA A 762 21.95 -44.31 -8.26
CA ALA A 762 23.17 -43.65 -8.72
C ALA A 762 24.41 -44.41 -8.25
N HIS A 763 24.26 -45.69 -7.87
CA HIS A 763 25.34 -46.48 -7.29
C HIS A 763 26.45 -46.72 -8.35
N PRO A 764 27.72 -46.42 -8.04
CA PRO A 764 28.79 -46.43 -9.03
C PRO A 764 29.19 -47.82 -9.53
N ASP A 765 28.91 -48.87 -8.74
CA ASP A 765 29.27 -50.25 -9.05
C ASP A 765 28.28 -50.97 -9.99
N ASP A 766 27.20 -50.30 -10.40
CA ASP A 766 26.23 -50.84 -11.35
C ASP A 766 26.35 -50.13 -12.72
N PRO A 767 26.90 -50.78 -13.76
CA PRO A 767 27.06 -50.20 -15.09
C PRO A 767 25.74 -49.73 -15.73
N ASP A 768 24.63 -50.42 -15.44
CA ASP A 768 23.30 -50.07 -15.97
C ASP A 768 22.86 -48.70 -15.44
N THR A 769 23.34 -48.31 -14.27
CA THR A 769 23.02 -47.05 -13.61
C THR A 769 23.69 -45.84 -14.28
N ALA A 770 24.95 -45.99 -14.73
CA ALA A 770 25.67 -44.93 -15.43
C ALA A 770 25.07 -44.62 -16.81
N GLU A 771 24.58 -45.65 -17.51
CA GLU A 771 23.86 -45.49 -18.78
C GLU A 771 22.54 -44.75 -18.58
N VAL A 772 21.77 -45.11 -17.53
CA VAL A 772 20.51 -44.44 -17.18
C VAL A 772 20.71 -42.95 -16.93
N VAL A 773 21.73 -42.57 -16.14
CA VAL A 773 22.05 -41.16 -15.88
C VAL A 773 22.42 -40.43 -17.18
N THR A 774 23.29 -41.02 -18.00
CA THR A 774 23.74 -40.41 -19.26
C THR A 774 22.57 -40.22 -20.23
N LYS A 775 21.67 -41.19 -20.32
CA LYS A 775 20.47 -41.13 -21.17
C LYS A 775 19.49 -40.06 -20.71
N ALA A 776 19.19 -39.97 -19.41
CA ALA A 776 18.34 -38.92 -18.86
C ALA A 776 18.96 -37.53 -19.03
N SER A 777 20.27 -37.42 -18.80
CA SER A 777 21.08 -36.22 -18.99
C SER A 777 21.04 -35.73 -20.46
N ASN A 778 21.27 -36.63 -21.42
CA ASN A 778 21.22 -36.32 -22.84
C ASN A 778 19.81 -35.96 -23.33
N ALA A 779 18.78 -36.63 -22.81
CA ALA A 779 17.39 -36.31 -23.14
C ALA A 779 17.04 -34.85 -22.75
N LEU A 780 17.46 -34.42 -21.55
CA LEU A 780 17.25 -33.04 -21.11
C LEU A 780 18.16 -32.04 -21.83
N TYR A 781 19.41 -32.41 -22.13
CA TYR A 781 20.32 -31.62 -22.97
C TYR A 781 19.69 -31.28 -24.32
N LYS A 782 19.09 -32.27 -25.00
CA LYS A 782 18.42 -32.10 -26.31
C LYS A 782 17.27 -31.11 -26.25
N LEU A 783 16.56 -31.06 -25.14
CA LEU A 783 15.42 -30.16 -24.96
C LEU A 783 15.85 -28.73 -24.60
N VAL A 784 16.86 -28.58 -23.74
CA VAL A 784 17.14 -27.28 -23.10
C VAL A 784 18.39 -26.59 -23.63
N PHE A 785 19.47 -27.32 -23.94
CA PHE A 785 20.76 -26.71 -24.26
C PHE A 785 21.19 -26.89 -25.72
N SER A 786 20.88 -28.03 -26.32
CA SER A 786 21.16 -28.29 -27.75
C SER A 786 20.57 -27.19 -28.67
N PRO A 787 19.31 -26.73 -28.49
CA PRO A 787 18.75 -25.67 -29.33
C PRO A 787 19.51 -24.33 -29.21
N LEU A 788 20.21 -24.11 -28.11
CA LEU A 788 20.96 -22.89 -27.83
C LEU A 788 22.39 -22.94 -28.35
N ARG A 789 22.93 -24.13 -28.66
CA ARG A 789 24.37 -24.33 -28.89
C ARG A 789 24.93 -23.45 -30.00
N GLN A 790 24.19 -23.28 -31.09
CA GLN A 790 24.59 -22.44 -32.22
C GLN A 790 24.61 -20.95 -31.84
N THR A 791 23.67 -20.49 -31.02
CA THR A 791 23.58 -19.07 -30.62
C THR A 791 24.67 -18.64 -29.63
N LEU A 792 25.33 -19.57 -28.96
CA LEU A 792 26.44 -19.27 -28.03
C LEU A 792 27.75 -18.92 -28.76
N GLY A 793 27.90 -19.33 -30.03
CA GLY A 793 29.13 -19.14 -30.80
C GLY A 793 30.39 -19.68 -30.10
N GLU A 794 31.43 -18.85 -30.02
CA GLU A 794 32.69 -19.19 -29.35
C GLU A 794 32.66 -19.00 -27.83
N ALA A 795 31.56 -18.50 -27.26
CA ALA A 795 31.48 -18.31 -25.81
C ALA A 795 31.63 -19.65 -25.07
N ARG A 796 32.41 -19.61 -23.99
CA ARG A 796 32.61 -20.75 -23.07
C ARG A 796 32.21 -20.41 -21.64
N LYS A 797 32.01 -19.13 -21.33
CA LYS A 797 31.48 -18.66 -20.05
C LYS A 797 30.02 -18.26 -20.19
N VAL A 798 29.15 -18.87 -19.39
CA VAL A 798 27.70 -18.69 -19.45
C VAL A 798 27.20 -18.11 -18.13
N PHE A 799 26.61 -16.93 -18.19
CA PHE A 799 25.81 -16.36 -17.10
C PHE A 799 24.39 -16.86 -17.26
N LEU A 800 23.89 -17.61 -16.28
CA LEU A 800 22.66 -18.35 -16.42
C LEU A 800 21.63 -17.85 -15.41
N SER A 801 20.47 -17.40 -15.88
CA SER A 801 19.33 -17.12 -15.01
C SER A 801 18.17 -18.07 -15.34
N PRO A 802 18.06 -19.20 -14.62
CA PRO A 802 16.96 -20.14 -14.79
C PRO A 802 15.61 -19.56 -14.37
N ASP A 803 14.54 -20.19 -14.83
CA ASP A 803 13.18 -19.95 -14.37
C ASP A 803 12.45 -21.30 -14.21
N GLY A 804 11.35 -21.34 -13.47
CA GLY A 804 10.59 -22.58 -13.24
C GLY A 804 11.46 -23.71 -12.67
N ALA A 805 11.18 -24.95 -13.10
CA ALA A 805 11.91 -26.15 -12.68
C ALA A 805 13.40 -26.16 -13.05
N LEU A 806 13.80 -25.37 -14.05
CA LEU A 806 15.21 -25.25 -14.42
C LEU A 806 16.06 -24.60 -13.31
N ASN A 807 15.44 -23.94 -12.33
CA ASN A 807 16.15 -23.48 -11.13
C ASN A 807 16.77 -24.60 -10.30
N LEU A 808 16.29 -25.83 -10.46
CA LEU A 808 16.72 -27.02 -9.72
C LEU A 808 17.59 -27.95 -10.60
N LEU A 809 18.10 -27.43 -11.72
CA LEU A 809 18.96 -28.16 -12.65
C LEU A 809 20.37 -27.56 -12.65
N PRO A 810 21.39 -28.32 -12.21
CA PRO A 810 22.77 -28.06 -12.57
C PRO A 810 23.00 -28.34 -14.06
N PHE A 811 23.15 -27.31 -14.88
CA PHE A 811 23.43 -27.45 -16.32
C PHE A 811 24.76 -28.15 -16.58
N GLU A 812 25.69 -28.11 -15.63
CA GLU A 812 26.97 -28.82 -15.64
C GLU A 812 26.82 -30.32 -15.92
N VAL A 813 25.72 -30.94 -15.44
CA VAL A 813 25.50 -32.40 -15.54
C VAL A 813 24.81 -32.85 -16.83
N LEU A 814 24.46 -31.91 -17.72
CA LEU A 814 23.89 -32.24 -19.02
C LEU A 814 24.99 -32.76 -19.95
N SER A 815 24.71 -33.81 -20.72
CA SER A 815 25.68 -34.46 -21.62
C SER A 815 25.22 -34.41 -23.07
N ASP A 816 26.17 -34.19 -23.97
CA ASP A 816 25.93 -34.21 -25.41
C ASP A 816 25.76 -35.64 -25.95
N ASP A 817 25.56 -35.79 -27.27
CA ASP A 817 25.40 -37.10 -27.91
C ASP A 817 26.68 -37.95 -27.89
N ALA A 818 27.83 -37.37 -27.56
CA ALA A 818 29.09 -38.07 -27.37
C ALA A 818 29.33 -38.44 -25.89
N GLY A 819 28.38 -38.16 -25.00
CA GLY A 819 28.49 -38.42 -23.57
C GLY A 819 29.43 -37.47 -22.83
N ARG A 820 29.83 -36.34 -23.44
CA ARG A 820 30.62 -35.30 -22.76
C ARG A 820 29.71 -34.35 -22.01
N PHE A 821 30.08 -34.06 -20.76
CA PHE A 821 29.29 -33.18 -19.89
C PHE A 821 29.57 -31.71 -20.18
N LEU A 822 28.55 -30.86 -20.03
CA LEU A 822 28.68 -29.42 -20.30
C LEU A 822 29.74 -28.74 -19.43
N ILE A 823 30.02 -29.24 -18.23
CA ILE A 823 31.10 -28.72 -17.38
C ILE A 823 32.48 -28.80 -18.04
N GLU A 824 32.70 -29.76 -18.94
CA GLU A 824 33.99 -29.94 -19.64
C GLU A 824 34.26 -28.79 -20.61
N ASP A 825 33.21 -28.29 -21.27
CA ASP A 825 33.30 -27.23 -22.28
C ASP A 825 32.97 -25.83 -21.73
N PHE A 826 32.13 -25.74 -20.70
CA PHE A 826 31.57 -24.47 -20.24
C PHE A 826 31.84 -24.21 -18.76
N SER A 827 31.87 -22.93 -18.42
CA SER A 827 31.80 -22.44 -17.04
C SER A 827 30.49 -21.70 -16.84
N PHE A 828 29.74 -22.07 -15.81
CA PHE A 828 28.45 -21.49 -15.49
C PHE A 828 28.53 -20.60 -14.23
N THR A 829 27.90 -19.43 -14.31
CA THR A 829 27.65 -18.55 -13.17
C THR A 829 26.15 -18.33 -13.09
N TYR A 830 25.50 -18.87 -12.06
CA TYR A 830 24.05 -18.73 -11.90
C TYR A 830 23.69 -17.37 -11.33
N LEU A 831 22.57 -16.81 -11.78
CA LEU A 831 22.02 -15.53 -11.35
C LEU A 831 20.59 -15.72 -10.84
N ALA A 832 20.16 -14.91 -9.87
CA ALA A 832 18.74 -14.86 -9.53
C ALA A 832 17.95 -14.18 -10.65
N ALA A 833 18.53 -13.13 -11.25
CA ALA A 833 18.05 -12.47 -12.45
C ALA A 833 19.22 -11.85 -13.24
N GLY A 834 19.11 -11.70 -14.56
CA GLY A 834 20.18 -11.11 -15.39
C GLY A 834 20.62 -9.72 -14.94
N ARG A 835 19.74 -8.95 -14.28
CA ARG A 835 20.06 -7.63 -13.69
C ARG A 835 21.16 -7.67 -12.62
N ASP A 836 21.41 -8.82 -12.00
CA ASP A 836 22.38 -8.96 -10.91
C ASP A 836 23.80 -8.53 -11.34
N VAL A 837 24.11 -8.68 -12.64
CA VAL A 837 25.38 -8.26 -13.25
C VAL A 837 25.70 -6.78 -13.01
N LEU A 838 24.68 -5.92 -12.85
CA LEU A 838 24.85 -4.48 -12.60
C LEU A 838 25.57 -4.16 -11.27
N ARG A 839 25.70 -5.15 -10.39
CA ARG A 839 26.27 -5.00 -9.04
C ARG A 839 27.66 -5.61 -8.89
N PHE A 840 28.12 -6.34 -9.90
CA PHE A 840 29.38 -7.04 -9.82
C PHE A 840 30.56 -6.08 -9.62
N GLY A 841 31.52 -6.50 -8.80
CA GLY A 841 32.75 -5.74 -8.56
C GLY A 841 32.59 -4.47 -7.71
N ARG A 842 31.41 -4.20 -7.10
CA ARG A 842 31.27 -3.13 -6.11
C ARG A 842 32.15 -3.45 -4.88
N LYS A 843 33.13 -2.58 -4.60
CA LYS A 843 34.01 -2.70 -3.41
C LYS A 843 33.13 -2.66 -2.15
N GLY A 844 33.13 -3.75 -1.39
CA GLY A 844 32.55 -3.76 -0.04
C GLY A 844 33.51 -3.12 0.97
N ASP A 845 33.01 -2.85 2.16
CA ASP A 845 33.82 -2.44 3.31
C ASP A 845 34.94 -3.46 3.60
N LYS A 846 35.98 -3.04 4.34
CA LYS A 846 37.09 -3.92 4.73
C LYS A 846 36.54 -5.20 5.36
N GLY A 847 36.86 -6.35 4.77
CA GLY A 847 36.26 -7.63 5.13
C GLY A 847 36.49 -7.96 6.61
N ALA A 848 35.41 -8.24 7.33
CA ALA A 848 35.48 -8.90 8.63
C ALA A 848 36.15 -10.28 8.48
N LYS A 849 36.52 -10.91 9.59
CA LYS A 849 37.06 -12.28 9.56
C LYS A 849 36.11 -13.24 8.83
N ASN A 850 36.68 -14.25 8.19
CA ASN A 850 35.89 -15.38 7.70
C ASN A 850 35.29 -16.12 8.91
N LEU A 851 34.09 -16.68 8.75
CA LEU A 851 33.43 -17.49 9.76
C LEU A 851 33.17 -18.88 9.20
N VAL A 852 33.71 -19.90 9.87
CA VAL A 852 33.59 -21.29 9.46
C VAL A 852 32.98 -22.07 10.63
N ILE A 853 31.79 -22.64 10.41
CA ILE A 853 31.06 -23.44 11.39
C ILE A 853 30.81 -24.81 10.77
N GLY A 854 31.13 -25.89 11.49
CA GLY A 854 30.83 -27.23 10.99
C GLY A 854 30.90 -28.32 12.05
N ASN A 855 30.49 -29.53 11.69
CA ASN A 855 30.36 -30.68 12.60
C ASN A 855 29.68 -30.33 13.94
N PRO A 856 28.43 -29.82 13.96
CA PRO A 856 27.75 -29.48 15.21
C PRO A 856 27.43 -30.70 16.06
N ASP A 857 27.39 -30.50 17.38
CA ASP A 857 26.89 -31.50 18.33
C ASP A 857 25.35 -31.44 18.38
N PHE A 858 24.67 -32.16 17.49
CA PHE A 858 23.21 -32.09 17.33
C PHE A 858 22.43 -32.50 18.60
N ASP A 859 23.05 -33.29 19.49
CA ASP A 859 22.46 -33.80 20.74
C ASP A 859 22.90 -32.99 21.98
N LEU A 860 23.44 -31.78 21.79
CA LEU A 860 23.91 -30.92 22.88
C LEU A 860 22.84 -30.71 23.98
N ASP A 861 23.20 -31.00 25.23
CA ASP A 861 22.31 -30.83 26.38
C ASP A 861 22.22 -29.36 26.84
N ALA A 862 21.12 -29.01 27.52
CA ALA A 862 20.81 -27.63 27.90
C ALA A 862 21.84 -26.99 28.84
N LYS A 863 22.41 -27.78 29.77
CA LYS A 863 23.40 -27.26 30.74
C LYS A 863 24.72 -26.98 30.04
N THR A 864 25.17 -27.89 29.19
CA THR A 864 26.39 -27.70 28.40
C THR A 864 26.23 -26.53 27.43
N LYS A 865 25.08 -26.38 26.75
CA LYS A 865 24.81 -25.21 25.89
C LYS A 865 24.93 -23.91 26.69
N GLN A 866 24.38 -23.85 27.90
CA GLN A 866 24.51 -22.65 28.75
C GLN A 866 25.97 -22.32 29.10
N SER A 867 26.79 -23.33 29.41
CA SER A 867 28.23 -23.14 29.64
C SER A 867 28.93 -22.61 28.38
N VAL A 868 28.65 -23.19 27.21
CA VAL A 868 29.24 -22.75 25.93
C VAL A 868 28.86 -21.30 25.62
N LEU A 869 27.60 -20.92 25.83
CA LEU A 869 27.15 -19.54 25.61
C LEU A 869 27.87 -18.55 26.53
N GLN A 870 28.12 -18.93 27.79
CA GLN A 870 28.91 -18.11 28.72
C GLN A 870 30.37 -17.96 28.24
N ASP A 871 31.00 -19.05 27.82
CA ASP A 871 32.39 -19.05 27.32
C ASP A 871 32.53 -18.19 26.06
N LEU A 872 31.54 -18.26 25.16
CA LEU A 872 31.49 -17.45 23.93
C LEU A 872 30.99 -16.01 24.16
N LYS A 873 30.58 -15.66 25.39
CA LYS A 873 29.98 -14.36 25.75
C LYS A 873 28.73 -14.04 24.93
N LEU A 874 27.91 -15.05 24.67
CA LEU A 874 26.65 -14.95 23.95
C LEU A 874 25.48 -15.06 24.91
N THR A 875 24.41 -14.33 24.62
CA THR A 875 23.13 -14.45 25.33
C THR A 875 22.24 -15.47 24.62
N ARG A 876 21.43 -16.19 25.39
CA ARG A 876 20.41 -17.10 24.84
C ARG A 876 19.45 -16.33 23.94
N GLY A 877 19.06 -16.93 22.81
CA GLY A 877 18.06 -16.34 21.90
C GLY A 877 16.68 -16.18 22.55
N ALA A 878 15.85 -15.29 22.00
CA ALA A 878 14.53 -14.89 22.52
C ALA A 878 13.40 -15.94 22.32
N GLY A 879 13.72 -17.24 22.39
CA GLY A 879 12.75 -18.33 22.22
C GLY A 879 12.13 -18.80 23.55
N PRO A 880 10.88 -19.29 23.58
CA PRO A 880 10.24 -19.85 24.78
C PRO A 880 11.02 -21.06 25.33
N THR A 881 11.06 -21.21 26.66
CA THR A 881 11.83 -22.25 27.36
C THR A 881 11.11 -23.58 27.56
N ASP A 882 9.83 -23.70 27.22
CA ASP A 882 8.93 -24.72 27.80
C ASP A 882 7.79 -25.23 26.88
N MET A 883 8.05 -25.59 25.61
CA MET A 883 7.02 -26.27 24.80
C MET A 883 7.55 -27.50 24.03
N MET A 884 6.68 -28.51 23.92
CA MET A 884 6.94 -29.84 23.36
C MET A 884 6.82 -29.85 21.83
N ALA A 885 7.54 -30.75 21.15
CA ALA A 885 7.39 -31.03 19.72
C ALA A 885 6.07 -31.78 19.40
N SER A 886 5.49 -31.50 18.23
CA SER A 886 4.21 -32.02 17.78
C SER A 886 4.30 -33.48 17.36
N ARG A 887 3.17 -34.19 17.51
CA ARG A 887 3.07 -35.65 17.30
C ARG A 887 3.41 -36.10 15.87
N GLU A 888 3.34 -35.22 14.88
CA GLU A 888 3.41 -35.51 13.43
C GLU A 888 4.83 -35.47 12.83
N ARG A 889 5.85 -34.94 13.51
CA ARG A 889 7.18 -34.71 12.90
C ARG A 889 8.37 -35.39 13.60
N ARG A 890 8.11 -36.51 14.29
CA ARG A 890 9.10 -37.43 14.90
C ARG A 890 10.03 -38.19 13.92
N GLY A 891 10.10 -37.79 12.64
CA GLY A 891 10.89 -38.46 11.60
C GLY A 891 12.25 -37.83 11.30
N LEU A 892 12.50 -36.59 11.72
CA LEU A 892 13.79 -35.91 11.52
C LEU A 892 14.70 -36.20 12.70
N HIS A 893 15.89 -36.73 12.43
CA HIS A 893 16.96 -36.91 13.40
C HIS A 893 18.28 -36.67 12.69
N PHE A 894 19.12 -35.81 13.26
CA PHE A 894 20.39 -35.44 12.67
C PHE A 894 21.52 -36.21 13.34
N SER A 895 22.10 -37.16 12.60
CA SER A 895 23.27 -37.91 13.04
C SER A 895 24.57 -37.09 12.86
N PRO A 896 25.62 -37.35 13.66
CA PRO A 896 26.93 -36.72 13.48
C PRO A 896 27.50 -36.91 12.07
N LEU A 897 28.28 -35.93 11.59
CA LEU A 897 28.91 -35.91 10.27
C LEU A 897 30.44 -35.83 10.39
N PRO A 898 31.15 -36.96 10.61
CA PRO A 898 32.58 -36.95 10.90
C PRO A 898 33.46 -36.32 9.81
N GLY A 899 33.06 -36.41 8.54
CA GLY A 899 33.76 -35.81 7.40
C GLY A 899 33.72 -34.29 7.44
N THR A 900 32.60 -33.68 7.87
CA THR A 900 32.53 -32.22 8.07
C THR A 900 33.55 -31.72 9.08
N LYS A 901 33.94 -32.53 10.08
CA LYS A 901 35.03 -32.17 11.00
C LYS A 901 36.37 -32.06 10.27
N GLN A 902 36.68 -33.07 9.44
CA GLN A 902 37.89 -33.10 8.63
C GLN A 902 37.89 -31.97 7.59
N GLU A 903 36.72 -31.62 7.05
CA GLU A 903 36.54 -30.49 6.14
C GLU A 903 36.93 -29.17 6.83
N ILE A 904 36.41 -28.91 8.04
CA ILE A 904 36.76 -27.70 8.78
C ILE A 904 38.26 -27.66 9.12
N GLU A 905 38.84 -28.78 9.55
CA GLU A 905 40.28 -28.88 9.84
C GLU A 905 41.14 -28.60 8.59
N ALA A 906 40.75 -29.11 7.42
CA ALA A 906 41.44 -28.85 6.16
C ALA A 906 41.31 -27.38 5.72
N ILE A 907 40.11 -26.80 5.81
CA ILE A 907 39.88 -25.38 5.51
C ILE A 907 40.70 -24.49 6.45
N GLN A 908 40.82 -24.86 7.72
CA GLN A 908 41.63 -24.15 8.70
C GLN A 908 43.11 -24.09 8.29
N GLN A 909 43.66 -25.19 7.79
CA GLN A 909 45.04 -25.22 7.28
C GLN A 909 45.23 -24.33 6.04
N ILE A 910 44.20 -24.17 5.21
CA ILE A 910 44.24 -23.37 3.98
C ILE A 910 44.09 -21.87 4.28
N LEU A 911 43.05 -21.48 5.03
CA LEU A 911 42.71 -20.08 5.26
C LEU A 911 43.51 -19.43 6.40
N GLY A 912 44.05 -20.23 7.33
CA GLY A 912 44.75 -19.76 8.52
C GLY A 912 43.83 -19.07 9.55
N SER A 913 44.30 -19.00 10.80
CA SER A 913 43.53 -18.48 11.94
C SER A 913 43.60 -16.95 12.12
N ASP A 914 44.50 -16.26 11.41
CA ASP A 914 44.69 -14.82 11.59
C ASP A 914 43.45 -14.01 11.15
N ASN A 915 42.84 -14.44 10.04
CA ASN A 915 41.69 -13.77 9.41
C ASN A 915 40.42 -14.65 9.35
N SER A 916 40.39 -15.76 10.08
CA SER A 916 39.25 -16.70 10.08
C SER A 916 38.94 -17.22 11.48
N GLU A 917 37.67 -17.40 11.80
CA GLU A 917 37.16 -18.01 13.02
C GLU A 917 36.56 -19.39 12.71
N PHE A 918 36.89 -20.40 13.52
CA PHE A 918 36.48 -21.79 13.32
C PHE A 918 35.74 -22.30 14.56
N TYR A 919 34.55 -22.86 14.38
CA TYR A 919 33.73 -23.39 15.47
C TYR A 919 33.15 -24.75 15.09
N THR A 920 33.33 -25.74 15.97
CA THR A 920 32.84 -27.11 15.77
C THR A 920 32.24 -27.70 17.05
N GLY A 921 31.53 -28.82 16.92
CA GLY A 921 30.93 -29.57 18.01
C GLY A 921 29.98 -28.71 18.84
N LYS A 922 30.26 -28.64 20.14
CA LYS A 922 29.43 -27.90 21.11
C LYS A 922 29.39 -26.39 20.87
N ALA A 923 30.42 -25.83 20.21
CA ALA A 923 30.53 -24.40 19.95
C ALA A 923 29.83 -23.97 18.64
N ALA A 924 29.36 -24.91 17.81
CA ALA A 924 28.64 -24.65 16.58
C ALA A 924 27.14 -24.40 16.84
N VAL A 925 26.83 -23.39 17.65
CA VAL A 925 25.46 -23.06 18.11
C VAL A 925 24.78 -22.00 17.24
N GLU A 926 23.45 -22.00 17.21
CA GLU A 926 22.63 -20.99 16.50
C GLU A 926 22.97 -19.56 16.93
N GLU A 927 23.11 -19.32 18.24
CA GLU A 927 23.36 -17.99 18.80
C GLU A 927 24.66 -17.38 18.26
N LEU A 928 25.66 -18.21 17.97
CA LEU A 928 26.92 -17.78 17.38
C LEU A 928 26.68 -17.23 15.97
N LEU A 929 26.02 -18.01 15.11
CA LEU A 929 25.71 -17.62 13.73
C LEU A 929 24.88 -16.32 13.72
N MET A 930 23.84 -16.25 14.55
CA MET A 930 22.92 -15.11 14.63
C MET A 930 23.56 -13.84 15.22
N SER A 931 24.68 -13.97 15.95
CA SER A 931 25.40 -12.82 16.53
C SER A 931 26.40 -12.16 15.58
N ARG A 932 26.90 -12.90 14.58
CA ARG A 932 27.99 -12.46 13.71
C ARG A 932 27.44 -11.58 12.58
N LYS A 933 28.15 -10.49 12.28
CA LYS A 933 27.75 -9.50 11.26
C LYS A 933 28.79 -9.47 10.15
N ALA A 934 28.32 -9.55 8.90
CA ALA A 934 29.09 -9.33 7.68
C ALA A 934 30.43 -10.11 7.58
N PRO A 935 30.49 -11.43 7.89
CA PRO A 935 31.72 -12.20 7.66
C PRO A 935 32.12 -12.13 6.19
N ASN A 936 33.43 -12.08 5.88
CA ASN A 936 33.88 -12.00 4.49
C ASN A 936 33.52 -13.26 3.69
N ILE A 937 33.80 -14.43 4.28
CA ILE A 937 33.31 -15.74 3.84
C ILE A 937 32.56 -16.37 5.02
N LEU A 938 31.34 -16.86 4.79
CA LEU A 938 30.60 -17.69 5.73
C LEU A 938 30.56 -19.12 5.20
N HIS A 939 31.13 -20.06 5.92
CA HIS A 939 31.11 -21.48 5.56
C HIS A 939 30.34 -22.28 6.62
N LEU A 940 29.36 -23.06 6.18
CA LEU A 940 28.48 -23.87 7.02
C LEU A 940 28.50 -25.33 6.54
N ALA A 941 29.14 -26.21 7.31
CA ALA A 941 29.22 -27.65 7.03
C ALA A 941 28.36 -28.45 8.03
N THR A 942 27.13 -28.77 7.62
CA THR A 942 26.12 -29.39 8.49
C THR A 942 24.98 -30.01 7.67
N HIS A 943 23.97 -30.60 8.32
CA HIS A 943 22.74 -31.02 7.66
C HIS A 943 21.91 -29.82 7.22
N GLY A 944 21.50 -29.83 5.95
CA GLY A 944 20.42 -29.01 5.42
C GLY A 944 19.18 -29.85 5.23
N PHE A 945 18.00 -29.22 5.25
CA PHE A 945 16.73 -29.90 5.02
C PHE A 945 15.76 -29.00 4.26
N PHE A 946 14.88 -29.63 3.47
CA PHE A 946 13.68 -29.01 2.91
C PHE A 946 12.48 -29.95 3.08
N LEU A 947 11.45 -29.49 3.77
CA LEU A 947 10.25 -30.29 4.04
C LEU A 947 9.21 -30.09 2.94
N PRO A 948 8.53 -31.17 2.50
CA PRO A 948 7.41 -31.04 1.58
C PRO A 948 6.29 -30.24 2.24
N ASP A 949 5.47 -29.64 1.38
CA ASP A 949 4.30 -28.85 1.78
C ASP A 949 3.39 -29.69 2.69
N GLN A 950 3.04 -29.17 3.87
CA GLN A 950 2.20 -29.89 4.81
C GLN A 950 0.76 -29.44 4.61
N ASP A 951 -0.17 -30.38 4.47
CA ASP A 951 -1.60 -30.08 4.53
C ASP A 951 -1.95 -29.69 5.98
N MET A 952 -1.74 -28.42 6.35
CA MET A 952 -2.23 -27.91 7.63
C MET A 952 -3.77 -27.93 7.59
N PRO A 953 -4.46 -28.67 8.48
CA PRO A 953 -5.90 -28.70 8.50
C PRO A 953 -6.44 -27.34 8.96
N ARG A 954 -6.82 -26.47 8.02
CA ARG A 954 -7.69 -25.32 8.30
C ARG A 954 -9.09 -25.82 8.67
N ALA A 955 -9.77 -25.09 9.54
CA ALA A 955 -11.12 -25.39 10.02
C ALA A 955 -12.23 -25.25 8.94
N THR A 956 -11.88 -25.06 7.67
CA THR A 956 -12.85 -24.88 6.58
C THR A 956 -13.08 -26.18 5.81
N SER A 957 -14.34 -26.46 5.51
CA SER A 957 -14.83 -27.58 4.71
C SER A 957 -14.53 -27.37 3.21
N GLU A 958 -13.27 -27.19 2.85
CA GLU A 958 -12.86 -26.94 1.45
C GLU A 958 -12.67 -28.25 0.69
N THR A 959 -13.24 -28.32 -0.51
CA THR A 959 -13.06 -29.42 -1.46
C THR A 959 -11.64 -29.42 -2.05
N PRO A 960 -11.12 -30.56 -2.54
CA PRO A 960 -9.80 -30.64 -3.18
C PRO A 960 -9.63 -29.70 -4.38
N ALA A 961 -10.72 -29.40 -5.11
CA ALA A 961 -10.70 -28.46 -6.24
C ALA A 961 -10.55 -27.01 -5.77
N GLU A 962 -11.24 -26.62 -4.69
CA GLU A 962 -11.09 -25.31 -4.06
C GLU A 962 -9.69 -25.14 -3.49
N LYS A 963 -9.13 -26.14 -2.80
CA LYS A 963 -7.74 -26.10 -2.32
C LYS A 963 -6.73 -25.93 -3.45
N LYS A 964 -6.94 -26.61 -4.58
CA LYS A 964 -6.08 -26.48 -5.77
C LYS A 964 -6.17 -25.07 -6.35
N LEU A 965 -7.38 -24.53 -6.53
CA LEU A 965 -7.61 -23.18 -7.04
C LEU A 965 -7.02 -22.11 -6.11
N LEU A 966 -7.19 -22.28 -4.79
CA LEU A 966 -6.65 -21.39 -3.76
C LEU A 966 -5.12 -21.48 -3.72
N LYS A 967 -4.53 -22.65 -3.94
CA LYS A 967 -3.07 -22.82 -4.04
C LYS A 967 -2.50 -22.22 -5.33
N GLU A 968 -3.20 -22.37 -6.46
CA GLU A 968 -2.86 -21.76 -7.75
C GLU A 968 -3.03 -20.22 -7.74
N ARG A 969 -4.00 -19.71 -6.98
CA ARG A 969 -4.22 -18.28 -6.72
C ARG A 969 -3.34 -17.72 -5.59
N GLY A 970 -2.54 -18.57 -4.93
CA GLY A 970 -1.68 -18.15 -3.82
C GLY A 970 -2.44 -17.67 -2.58
N THR A 971 -3.62 -18.19 -2.25
CA THR A 971 -4.40 -17.77 -1.06
C THR A 971 -4.25 -18.72 0.13
N ILE A 972 -3.68 -19.91 -0.08
CA ILE A 972 -3.22 -20.81 0.99
C ILE A 972 -1.70 -20.81 0.97
N PHE A 973 -1.07 -20.12 1.93
CA PHE A 973 0.38 -20.12 2.09
C PHE A 973 0.75 -20.76 3.43
N GLU A 974 1.42 -21.92 3.40
CA GLU A 974 2.44 -22.21 4.41
C GLU A 974 3.71 -21.46 3.98
N ASN A 975 4.34 -20.68 4.86
CA ASN A 975 5.53 -19.91 4.50
C ASN A 975 6.68 -20.85 4.07
N PRO A 976 7.13 -20.86 2.81
CA PRO A 976 8.12 -21.83 2.34
C PRO A 976 9.48 -21.69 3.03
N LEU A 977 9.79 -20.50 3.57
CA LEU A 977 11.05 -20.22 4.25
C LEU A 977 11.18 -20.93 5.60
N VAL A 978 10.07 -21.33 6.24
CA VAL A 978 10.15 -22.13 7.46
C VAL A 978 10.35 -23.62 7.17
N ARG A 979 10.08 -24.08 5.93
CA ARG A 979 10.25 -25.48 5.52
C ARG A 979 11.66 -25.82 5.09
N SER A 980 12.52 -24.83 4.89
CA SER A 980 13.96 -25.03 4.61
C SER A 980 14.82 -24.56 5.77
N GLY A 981 15.87 -25.28 6.12
CA GLY A 981 16.77 -24.88 7.20
C GLY A 981 18.07 -25.67 7.26
N ILE A 982 18.91 -25.31 8.23
CA ILE A 982 20.12 -26.02 8.61
C ILE A 982 20.07 -26.43 10.07
N ALA A 983 20.70 -27.55 10.42
CA ALA A 983 20.84 -28.01 11.80
C ALA A 983 22.16 -27.52 12.41
N LEU A 984 22.14 -27.09 13.66
CA LEU A 984 23.28 -26.69 14.47
C LEU A 984 23.24 -27.43 15.82
N ALA A 985 24.18 -27.10 16.73
CA ALA A 985 24.30 -27.82 17.98
C ALA A 985 23.01 -27.70 18.82
N GLY A 986 22.49 -28.84 19.28
CA GLY A 986 21.21 -28.96 19.98
C GLY A 986 19.97 -29.10 19.07
N ALA A 987 20.12 -29.23 17.75
CA ALA A 987 18.99 -29.38 16.82
C ALA A 987 18.03 -30.53 17.20
N ASN A 988 18.55 -31.69 17.63
CA ASN A 988 17.72 -32.85 17.99
C ASN A 988 16.88 -32.59 19.25
N GLY A 989 17.32 -31.71 20.15
CA GLY A 989 16.53 -31.30 21.31
C GLY A 989 15.26 -30.54 20.95
N SER A 990 15.22 -29.93 19.75
CA SER A 990 14.05 -29.21 19.23
C SER A 990 13.01 -30.13 18.57
N LEU A 991 13.38 -31.40 18.36
CA LEU A 991 12.58 -32.41 17.65
C LEU A 991 12.08 -33.52 18.59
N THR A 992 12.42 -33.45 19.89
CA THR A 992 12.06 -34.45 20.90
C THR A 992 11.23 -33.83 22.02
N ALA A 993 10.53 -34.68 22.79
CA ALA A 993 9.80 -34.26 23.98
C ALA A 993 10.70 -34.19 25.24
N ASP A 994 12.01 -34.44 25.10
CA ASP A 994 12.94 -34.51 26.22
C ASP A 994 13.43 -33.12 26.61
N LYS A 995 12.93 -32.62 27.75
CA LYS A 995 13.30 -31.32 28.32
C LYS A 995 14.76 -31.22 28.79
N SER A 996 15.52 -32.32 28.82
CA SER A 996 16.93 -32.34 29.21
C SER A 996 17.88 -31.92 28.07
N MET A 997 17.43 -32.03 26.82
CA MET A 997 18.17 -31.58 25.64
C MET A 997 18.06 -30.05 25.48
N ALA A 998 19.08 -29.41 24.91
CA ALA A 998 18.99 -27.98 24.61
C ALA A 998 18.04 -27.73 23.41
N GLY A 999 17.07 -26.83 23.54
CA GLY A 999 16.44 -26.15 22.37
C GLY A 999 16.99 -24.72 22.20
N ASP A 1000 16.92 -24.03 21.06
CA ASP A 1000 16.67 -24.42 19.66
C ASP A 1000 18.02 -24.36 18.89
N GLY A 1001 18.24 -25.30 17.96
CA GLY A 1001 19.44 -25.43 17.12
C GLY A 1001 19.09 -25.56 15.63
N LEU A 1002 17.84 -25.29 15.26
CA LEU A 1002 17.36 -25.31 13.87
C LEU A 1002 17.31 -23.88 13.33
N VAL A 1003 18.10 -23.60 12.31
CA VAL A 1003 18.11 -22.28 11.64
C VAL A 1003 17.37 -22.40 10.32
N THR A 1004 16.09 -22.00 10.33
CA THR A 1004 15.24 -21.94 9.13
C THR A 1004 15.66 -20.80 8.21
N ALA A 1005 15.27 -20.84 6.94
CA ALA A 1005 15.48 -19.72 6.03
C ALA A 1005 14.75 -18.44 6.50
N GLU A 1006 13.61 -18.59 7.19
CA GLU A 1006 12.93 -17.47 7.84
C GLU A 1006 13.81 -16.80 8.93
N LYS A 1007 14.53 -17.60 9.73
CA LYS A 1007 15.51 -17.07 10.70
C LYS A 1007 16.73 -16.44 10.02
N VAL A 1008 17.22 -17.01 8.90
CA VAL A 1008 18.34 -16.46 8.11
C VAL A 1008 18.07 -15.01 7.68
N LEU A 1009 16.82 -14.63 7.40
CA LEU A 1009 16.46 -13.24 7.09
C LEU A 1009 16.77 -12.23 8.21
N GLY A 1010 16.98 -12.71 9.44
CA GLY A 1010 17.42 -11.92 10.59
C GLY A 1010 18.94 -11.69 10.65
N LEU A 1011 19.72 -12.30 9.76
CA LEU A 1011 21.17 -12.08 9.67
C LEU A 1011 21.48 -10.75 8.99
N ASN A 1012 22.62 -10.17 9.36
CA ASN A 1012 23.25 -9.09 8.61
C ASN A 1012 24.47 -9.65 7.87
N LEU A 1013 24.30 -9.94 6.58
CA LEU A 1013 25.37 -10.40 5.69
C LEU A 1013 25.77 -9.32 4.69
N GLN A 1014 25.46 -8.04 4.98
CA GLN A 1014 25.80 -6.94 4.09
C GLN A 1014 27.32 -6.87 3.91
N GLY A 1015 27.80 -7.10 2.69
CA GLY A 1015 29.24 -7.12 2.40
C GLY A 1015 29.89 -8.51 2.45
N THR A 1016 29.17 -9.55 2.90
CA THR A 1016 29.60 -10.94 2.79
C THR A 1016 29.76 -11.32 1.33
N LYS A 1017 30.98 -11.70 0.95
CA LYS A 1017 31.32 -11.99 -0.46
C LYS A 1017 30.86 -13.37 -0.88
N LEU A 1018 30.93 -14.35 0.03
CA LEU A 1018 30.60 -15.74 -0.27
C LEU A 1018 29.98 -16.43 0.94
N VAL A 1019 28.85 -17.09 0.71
CA VAL A 1019 28.27 -18.08 1.63
C VAL A 1019 28.45 -19.47 1.02
N VAL A 1020 29.15 -20.37 1.70
CA VAL A 1020 29.29 -21.77 1.30
C VAL A 1020 28.41 -22.61 2.19
N LEU A 1021 27.35 -23.16 1.61
CA LEU A 1021 26.45 -24.11 2.25
C LEU A 1021 26.91 -25.52 1.88
N SER A 1022 27.84 -26.06 2.67
CA SER A 1022 28.24 -27.47 2.63
C SER A 1022 27.19 -28.31 3.38
N ALA A 1023 25.95 -28.18 2.91
CA ALA A 1023 24.75 -28.76 3.51
C ALA A 1023 23.84 -29.29 2.40
N CYS A 1024 23.31 -30.50 2.61
CA CYS A 1024 22.46 -31.20 1.64
C CYS A 1024 21.19 -30.39 1.31
N GLU A 1025 20.78 -30.41 0.03
CA GLU A 1025 19.55 -29.79 -0.48
C GLU A 1025 19.41 -28.28 -0.20
N SER A 1026 20.51 -27.59 0.08
CA SER A 1026 20.51 -26.16 0.43
C SER A 1026 20.14 -25.23 -0.73
N GLY A 1027 20.23 -25.71 -1.98
CA GLY A 1027 19.80 -25.00 -3.18
C GLY A 1027 18.34 -25.26 -3.59
N VAL A 1028 17.64 -26.15 -2.88
CA VAL A 1028 16.27 -26.57 -3.16
C VAL A 1028 15.28 -25.72 -2.38
N GLY A 1029 14.07 -25.56 -2.91
CA GLY A 1029 12.98 -24.86 -2.25
C GLY A 1029 11.73 -24.85 -3.12
N GLU A 1030 10.73 -24.06 -2.72
CA GLU A 1030 9.54 -23.82 -3.52
C GLU A 1030 9.86 -22.90 -4.70
N ILE A 1031 9.57 -23.35 -5.92
CA ILE A 1031 9.79 -22.56 -7.13
C ILE A 1031 8.61 -21.64 -7.35
N ARG A 1032 8.88 -20.36 -7.62
CA ARG A 1032 7.91 -19.43 -8.18
C ARG A 1032 8.43 -18.83 -9.47
N SER A 1033 7.65 -18.97 -10.54
CA SER A 1033 8.03 -18.47 -11.86
C SER A 1033 8.27 -16.96 -11.80
N GLY A 1034 9.37 -16.52 -12.39
CA GLY A 1034 9.82 -15.13 -12.31
C GLY A 1034 10.43 -14.70 -10.97
N GLU A 1035 10.33 -15.46 -9.87
CA GLU A 1035 10.86 -15.08 -8.54
C GLU A 1035 11.96 -16.01 -7.99
N GLY A 1036 12.17 -17.17 -8.64
CA GLY A 1036 13.22 -18.11 -8.29
C GLY A 1036 12.79 -19.11 -7.22
N VAL A 1037 13.71 -19.47 -6.32
CA VAL A 1037 13.53 -20.56 -5.34
C VAL A 1037 13.42 -19.99 -3.92
N PHE A 1038 12.27 -20.19 -3.29
CA PHE A 1038 12.01 -19.83 -1.90
C PHE A 1038 12.58 -20.92 -0.98
N GLY A 1039 13.63 -20.55 -0.25
CA GLY A 1039 14.33 -21.39 0.71
C GLY A 1039 15.62 -20.72 1.18
N LEU A 1040 16.60 -21.50 1.64
CA LEU A 1040 17.90 -20.99 2.07
C LEU A 1040 18.58 -20.15 0.98
N ARG A 1041 18.47 -20.57 -0.29
CA ARG A 1041 19.01 -19.83 -1.45
C ARG A 1041 18.54 -18.38 -1.49
N ARG A 1042 17.24 -18.13 -1.32
CA ARG A 1042 16.68 -16.78 -1.31
C ARG A 1042 17.08 -16.01 -0.05
N ALA A 1043 16.97 -16.67 1.11
CA ALA A 1043 17.17 -16.01 2.39
C ALA A 1043 18.60 -15.47 2.58
N PHE A 1044 19.63 -16.21 2.17
CA PHE A 1044 21.02 -15.72 2.24
C PHE A 1044 21.28 -14.52 1.31
N MET A 1045 20.74 -14.55 0.08
CA MET A 1045 20.82 -13.40 -0.84
C MET A 1045 20.09 -12.17 -0.29
N GLN A 1046 18.94 -12.37 0.35
CA GLN A 1046 18.16 -11.29 0.96
C GLN A 1046 18.84 -10.72 2.21
N ALA A 1047 19.51 -11.55 3.00
CA ALA A 1047 20.29 -11.14 4.17
C ALA A 1047 21.57 -10.35 3.80
N GLY A 1048 21.99 -10.35 2.53
CA GLY A 1048 23.06 -9.49 2.00
C GLY A 1048 24.24 -10.22 1.36
N ALA A 1049 24.22 -11.55 1.29
CA ALA A 1049 25.27 -12.31 0.61
C ALA A 1049 25.35 -11.93 -0.88
N LYS A 1050 26.56 -11.71 -1.38
CA LYS A 1050 26.80 -11.41 -2.80
C LYS A 1050 26.77 -12.66 -3.69
N SER A 1051 27.26 -13.77 -3.15
CA SER A 1051 27.41 -15.02 -3.85
C SER A 1051 27.27 -16.19 -2.89
N GLN A 1052 26.92 -17.35 -3.43
CA GLN A 1052 26.72 -18.57 -2.67
C GLN A 1052 27.06 -19.84 -3.43
N ILE A 1053 27.52 -20.84 -2.70
CA ILE A 1053 27.68 -22.22 -3.16
C ILE A 1053 26.70 -23.08 -2.37
N MET A 1054 25.93 -23.90 -3.06
CA MET A 1054 24.86 -24.72 -2.48
C MET A 1054 24.73 -26.04 -3.23
N SER A 1055 24.19 -27.05 -2.55
CA SER A 1055 23.95 -28.38 -3.15
C SER A 1055 22.49 -28.55 -3.59
N MET A 1056 22.27 -29.28 -4.69
CA MET A 1056 20.95 -29.61 -5.23
C MET A 1056 20.39 -30.94 -4.73
N TRP A 1057 21.25 -31.84 -4.26
CA TRP A 1057 20.90 -33.13 -3.66
C TRP A 1057 21.95 -33.52 -2.60
N PRO A 1058 21.67 -34.51 -1.74
CA PRO A 1058 22.63 -35.02 -0.77
C PRO A 1058 23.85 -35.67 -1.44
N VAL A 1059 25.06 -35.26 -1.03
CA VAL A 1059 26.33 -35.85 -1.48
C VAL A 1059 27.00 -36.54 -0.30
N PRO A 1060 27.66 -37.70 -0.50
CA PRO A 1060 28.40 -38.35 0.58
C PRO A 1060 29.46 -37.45 1.23
N ASP A 1061 29.62 -37.57 2.55
CA ASP A 1061 30.42 -36.68 3.40
C ASP A 1061 31.92 -36.62 2.97
N ALA A 1062 32.52 -37.76 2.66
CA ALA A 1062 33.92 -37.83 2.23
C ALA A 1062 34.17 -37.07 0.92
N GLN A 1063 33.27 -37.22 -0.04
CA GLN A 1063 33.28 -36.56 -1.34
C GLN A 1063 33.09 -35.06 -1.21
N THR A 1064 32.18 -34.61 -0.34
CA THR A 1064 31.98 -33.19 -0.02
C THR A 1064 33.24 -32.57 0.59
N LYS A 1065 33.89 -33.27 1.54
CA LYS A 1065 35.15 -32.84 2.15
C LYS A 1065 36.26 -32.64 1.11
N ASP A 1066 36.43 -33.57 0.18
CA ASP A 1066 37.45 -33.49 -0.88
C ASP A 1066 37.16 -32.31 -1.83
N LEU A 1067 35.90 -32.15 -2.26
CA LEU A 1067 35.49 -31.04 -3.13
C LEU A 1067 35.76 -29.68 -2.47
N MET A 1068 35.35 -29.49 -1.21
CA MET A 1068 35.52 -28.22 -0.50
C MET A 1068 37.00 -27.92 -0.21
N THR A 1069 37.79 -28.93 0.14
CA THR A 1069 39.24 -28.78 0.32
C THR A 1069 39.91 -28.32 -0.98
N ASN A 1070 39.58 -28.95 -2.11
CA ASN A 1070 40.11 -28.56 -3.42
C ASN A 1070 39.63 -27.16 -3.83
N PHE A 1071 38.37 -26.84 -3.60
CA PHE A 1071 37.80 -25.51 -3.85
C PHE A 1071 38.57 -24.40 -3.12
N TYR A 1072 38.75 -24.52 -1.79
CA TYR A 1072 39.46 -23.50 -1.01
C TYR A 1072 40.95 -23.44 -1.36
N THR A 1073 41.57 -24.58 -1.68
CA THR A 1073 42.96 -24.61 -2.14
C THR A 1073 43.10 -23.75 -3.41
N ARG A 1074 42.27 -24.01 -4.42
CA ARG A 1074 42.28 -23.26 -5.69
C ARG A 1074 41.92 -21.79 -5.52
N LEU A 1075 40.94 -21.48 -4.67
CA LEU A 1075 40.55 -20.11 -4.34
C LEU A 1075 41.72 -19.31 -3.75
N ARG A 1076 42.59 -19.97 -2.98
CA ARG A 1076 43.78 -19.35 -2.38
C ARG A 1076 44.98 -19.28 -3.33
N THR A 1077 45.25 -20.35 -4.09
CA THR A 1077 46.50 -20.49 -4.87
C THR A 1077 46.43 -19.86 -6.25
N ASP A 1078 45.29 -19.94 -6.93
CA ASP A 1078 45.23 -19.69 -8.37
C ASP A 1078 44.81 -18.24 -8.69
N ALA A 1079 44.53 -17.42 -7.66
CA ALA A 1079 43.94 -16.07 -7.77
C ALA A 1079 42.67 -16.03 -8.66
N VAL A 1080 42.02 -17.18 -8.84
CA VAL A 1080 40.82 -17.33 -9.66
C VAL A 1080 39.59 -16.88 -8.89
N ASN A 1081 38.54 -16.55 -9.63
CA ASN A 1081 37.25 -16.31 -9.02
C ASN A 1081 36.62 -17.61 -8.48
N PRO A 1082 35.63 -17.51 -7.58
CA PRO A 1082 35.06 -18.70 -6.92
C PRO A 1082 34.34 -19.65 -7.87
N ALA A 1083 33.66 -19.15 -8.91
CA ALA A 1083 32.98 -20.00 -9.89
C ALA A 1083 33.98 -20.90 -10.63
N VAL A 1084 35.13 -20.35 -11.03
CA VAL A 1084 36.22 -21.10 -11.68
C VAL A 1084 36.88 -22.06 -10.70
N ALA A 1085 37.11 -21.65 -9.44
CA ALA A 1085 37.65 -22.56 -8.41
C ALA A 1085 36.73 -23.77 -8.19
N LEU A 1086 35.41 -23.56 -8.09
CA LEU A 1086 34.44 -24.63 -7.91
C LEU A 1086 34.40 -25.55 -9.13
N ARG A 1087 34.32 -25.00 -10.34
CA ARG A 1087 34.35 -25.79 -11.58
C ARG A 1087 35.58 -26.67 -11.63
N GLN A 1088 36.75 -26.12 -11.32
CA GLN A 1088 37.99 -26.88 -11.45
C GLN A 1088 38.11 -27.97 -10.38
N ALA A 1089 37.69 -27.70 -9.13
CA ALA A 1089 37.57 -28.72 -8.10
C ALA A 1089 36.58 -29.84 -8.50
N THR A 1090 35.49 -29.46 -9.17
CA THR A 1090 34.48 -30.40 -9.68
C THR A 1090 35.03 -31.26 -10.82
N LEU A 1091 35.80 -30.69 -11.75
CA LEU A 1091 36.46 -31.45 -12.82
C LEU A 1091 37.50 -32.43 -12.27
N ASP A 1092 38.28 -32.04 -11.26
CA ASP A 1092 39.23 -32.95 -10.59
C ASP A 1092 38.49 -34.14 -9.98
N MET A 1093 37.36 -33.88 -9.33
CA MET A 1093 36.51 -34.90 -8.71
C MET A 1093 35.83 -35.81 -9.75
N MET A 1094 35.37 -35.23 -10.86
CA MET A 1094 34.82 -35.98 -12.00
C MET A 1094 35.85 -36.94 -12.57
N GLU A 1095 37.09 -36.49 -12.77
CA GLU A 1095 38.19 -37.31 -13.28
C GLU A 1095 38.62 -38.38 -12.27
N ALA A 1096 38.62 -38.06 -10.97
CA ALA A 1096 38.86 -39.05 -9.91
C ALA A 1096 37.78 -40.14 -9.91
N THR A 1097 36.50 -39.75 -10.04
CA THR A 1097 35.37 -40.68 -10.15
C THR A 1097 35.49 -41.55 -11.40
N ARG A 1098 35.83 -40.94 -12.54
CA ARG A 1098 36.06 -41.64 -13.81
C ARG A 1098 37.18 -42.69 -13.70
N LYS A 1099 38.28 -42.37 -13.02
CA LYS A 1099 39.40 -43.30 -12.77
C LYS A 1099 39.03 -44.42 -11.80
N GLN A 1100 38.25 -44.10 -10.77
CA GLN A 1100 37.88 -45.07 -9.74
C GLN A 1100 36.83 -46.07 -10.22
N TYR A 1101 35.83 -45.62 -10.98
CA TYR A 1101 34.65 -46.42 -11.33
C TYR A 1101 34.49 -46.70 -12.83
N GLY A 1102 35.37 -46.16 -13.69
CA GLY A 1102 35.31 -46.33 -15.15
C GLY A 1102 34.33 -45.39 -15.87
N HIS A 1103 33.54 -44.61 -15.13
CA HIS A 1103 32.59 -43.63 -15.67
C HIS A 1103 32.47 -42.40 -14.76
N ALA A 1104 32.05 -41.27 -15.34
CA ALA A 1104 31.97 -39.98 -14.65
C ALA A 1104 30.57 -39.73 -14.08
N ASN A 1105 30.13 -40.52 -13.08
CA ASN A 1105 28.79 -40.39 -12.51
C ASN A 1105 28.56 -39.01 -11.82
N PRO A 1106 27.66 -38.15 -12.36
CA PRO A 1106 27.36 -36.82 -11.83
C PRO A 1106 26.84 -36.77 -10.41
N PHE A 1107 26.35 -37.87 -9.85
CA PHE A 1107 25.90 -37.93 -8.46
C PHE A 1107 26.97 -37.42 -7.48
N PHE A 1108 28.24 -37.76 -7.72
CA PHE A 1108 29.34 -37.43 -6.81
C PHE A 1108 29.85 -36.00 -6.97
N TRP A 1109 29.86 -35.46 -8.19
CA TRP A 1109 30.54 -34.19 -8.48
C TRP A 1109 29.57 -33.06 -8.89
N GLY A 1110 28.38 -33.37 -9.40
CA GLY A 1110 27.48 -32.41 -10.04
C GLY A 1110 26.52 -31.66 -9.13
N ALA A 1111 26.54 -31.91 -7.82
CA ALA A 1111 25.51 -31.40 -6.91
C ALA A 1111 25.64 -29.90 -6.59
N PHE A 1112 26.86 -29.37 -6.61
CA PHE A 1112 27.15 -28.02 -6.14
C PHE A 1112 27.16 -27.01 -7.28
N VAL A 1113 26.43 -25.90 -7.11
CA VAL A 1113 26.39 -24.80 -8.07
C VAL A 1113 26.83 -23.49 -7.44
N PHE A 1114 27.39 -22.60 -8.27
CA PHE A 1114 27.77 -21.25 -7.88
C PHE A 1114 26.73 -20.23 -8.35
N LEU A 1115 26.19 -19.42 -7.43
CA LEU A 1115 25.24 -18.34 -7.72
C LEU A 1115 25.74 -16.99 -7.22
N GLY A 1116 25.65 -15.95 -8.05
CA GLY A 1116 25.92 -14.56 -7.68
C GLY A 1116 27.15 -13.96 -8.36
N ASP A 1117 27.79 -13.00 -7.69
CA ASP A 1117 28.96 -12.26 -8.19
C ASP A 1117 30.20 -13.16 -8.27
N ASP A 1118 30.68 -13.42 -9.49
CA ASP A 1118 31.90 -14.18 -9.75
C ASP A 1118 33.15 -13.31 -9.88
N GLY A 1119 33.16 -12.13 -9.26
CA GLY A 1119 34.37 -11.33 -9.06
C GLY A 1119 35.39 -11.98 -8.12
N SER A 1120 36.63 -11.49 -8.14
CA SER A 1120 37.68 -11.99 -7.22
C SER A 1120 37.36 -11.65 -5.76
N ILE A 1121 37.50 -12.66 -4.87
CA ILE A 1121 37.22 -12.55 -3.44
C ILE A 1121 38.49 -12.26 -2.63
N THR A 1122 39.67 -12.62 -3.15
CA THR A 1122 40.97 -12.43 -2.49
C THR A 1122 41.43 -10.98 -2.59
N ALA A 1123 41.96 -10.42 -1.50
CA ALA A 1123 42.63 -9.11 -1.56
C ALA A 1123 43.92 -9.26 -2.38
N PRO A 1124 44.25 -8.35 -3.32
CA PRO A 1124 45.48 -8.48 -4.06
C PRO A 1124 46.66 -8.21 -3.13
N ALA A 1125 47.44 -9.25 -2.84
CA ALA A 1125 48.81 -9.13 -2.36
C ALA A 1125 49.75 -8.97 -3.56
N SER A 1126 49.56 -7.91 -4.35
CA SER A 1126 50.58 -7.44 -5.30
C SER A 1126 50.27 -6.01 -5.72
N LYS A 1127 51.23 -5.12 -5.49
CA LYS A 1127 51.36 -3.89 -6.29
C LYS A 1127 51.48 -4.32 -7.76
N ASP A 1128 50.95 -3.49 -8.66
CA ASP A 1128 51.04 -3.65 -10.12
C ASP A 1128 49.91 -4.42 -10.81
N VAL A 1129 48.66 -4.02 -10.58
CA VAL A 1129 47.70 -3.82 -11.69
C VAL A 1129 46.85 -2.59 -11.37
N GLN A 1130 47.24 -1.42 -11.90
CA GLN A 1130 46.33 -0.29 -12.03
C GLN A 1130 45.30 -0.63 -13.13
N LEU A 1131 44.30 -1.42 -12.80
CA LEU A 1131 43.00 -1.27 -13.46
C LEU A 1131 42.43 0.03 -12.92
N ALA A 1132 42.32 1.02 -13.80
CA ALA A 1132 41.78 2.34 -13.50
C ALA A 1132 40.55 2.19 -12.60
N ALA A 1133 40.61 2.76 -11.39
CA ALA A 1133 39.44 2.95 -10.57
C ALA A 1133 38.35 3.57 -11.44
N PRO A 1134 37.07 3.15 -11.35
CA PRO A 1134 36.00 3.86 -12.00
C PRO A 1134 36.09 5.31 -11.53
N GLN A 1135 36.27 6.22 -12.49
CA GLN A 1135 36.10 7.64 -12.23
C GLN A 1135 34.80 7.82 -11.46
N SER A 1136 34.87 8.68 -10.45
CA SER A 1136 33.87 8.99 -9.44
C SER A 1136 32.41 8.86 -9.88
N ASP A 1137 31.50 8.67 -8.92
CA ASP A 1137 30.03 8.67 -9.07
C ASP A 1137 29.44 9.77 -9.98
N THR A 1138 30.23 10.79 -10.32
CA THR A 1138 29.94 11.81 -11.32
C THR A 1138 29.84 11.29 -12.77
N ALA A 1139 30.59 10.26 -13.16
CA ALA A 1139 30.56 9.74 -14.54
C ALA A 1139 29.31 8.87 -14.80
N ARG A 1140 28.89 8.04 -13.83
CA ARG A 1140 27.66 7.24 -13.93
C ARG A 1140 26.39 8.08 -13.79
N THR A 1141 26.41 9.10 -12.94
CA THR A 1141 25.33 10.12 -12.91
C THR A 1141 25.32 10.95 -14.18
N SER A 1142 26.45 11.14 -14.86
CA SER A 1142 26.45 11.81 -16.17
C SER A 1142 25.77 10.97 -17.25
N VAL A 1143 26.09 9.67 -17.40
CA VAL A 1143 25.49 8.83 -18.46
C VAL A 1143 23.99 8.65 -18.27
N ALA A 1144 23.53 8.40 -17.04
CA ALA A 1144 22.08 8.34 -16.72
C ALA A 1144 21.38 9.68 -17.03
N ARG A 1145 22.02 10.80 -16.68
CA ARG A 1145 21.51 12.16 -16.94
C ARG A 1145 21.50 12.51 -18.44
N HIS A 1146 22.39 11.96 -19.26
CA HIS A 1146 22.38 12.16 -20.71
C HIS A 1146 21.29 11.32 -21.38
N GLU A 1147 21.03 10.12 -20.88
CA GLU A 1147 19.98 9.23 -21.39
C GLU A 1147 18.58 9.74 -21.03
N GLU A 1148 18.40 10.32 -19.83
CA GLU A 1148 17.18 11.05 -19.45
C GLU A 1148 16.91 12.24 -20.38
N ILE A 1149 17.96 13.01 -20.72
CA ILE A 1149 17.86 14.13 -21.67
C ILE A 1149 17.54 13.62 -23.07
N ARG A 1150 18.12 12.49 -23.50
CA ARG A 1150 17.84 11.86 -24.79
C ARG A 1150 16.38 11.41 -24.88
N ARG A 1151 15.88 10.63 -23.91
CA ARG A 1151 14.47 10.18 -23.86
C ARG A 1151 13.51 11.36 -23.83
N PHE A 1152 13.80 12.36 -23.00
CA PHE A 1152 13.01 13.59 -22.94
C PHE A 1152 12.89 14.27 -24.32
N MET A 1153 13.99 14.35 -25.06
CA MET A 1153 13.99 14.95 -26.41
C MET A 1153 13.23 14.09 -27.42
N GLU A 1154 13.43 12.77 -27.42
CA GLU A 1154 12.69 11.83 -28.28
C GLU A 1154 11.17 11.94 -28.05
N ASP A 1155 10.75 11.90 -26.78
CA ASP A 1155 9.35 11.98 -26.36
C ASP A 1155 8.70 13.33 -26.72
N PHE A 1156 9.41 14.44 -26.49
CA PHE A 1156 8.93 15.78 -26.84
C PHE A 1156 8.65 15.94 -28.34
N PHE A 1157 9.58 15.50 -29.20
CA PHE A 1157 9.40 15.63 -30.65
C PHE A 1157 8.34 14.66 -31.20
N GLN A 1158 8.19 13.48 -30.58
CA GLN A 1158 7.14 12.53 -30.93
C GLN A 1158 5.74 13.06 -30.56
N ALA A 1159 5.57 13.69 -29.40
CA ALA A 1159 4.30 14.29 -29.01
C ALA A 1159 3.96 15.55 -29.82
N ARG A 1160 4.96 16.34 -30.21
CA ARG A 1160 4.75 17.48 -31.12
C ARG A 1160 4.23 17.03 -32.49
N ALA A 1161 4.71 15.89 -33.00
CA ALA A 1161 4.24 15.29 -34.25
C ALA A 1161 2.77 14.85 -34.18
N LEU A 1162 2.26 14.51 -32.99
CA LEU A 1162 0.88 14.06 -32.78
C LEU A 1162 -0.09 15.20 -32.43
N ASN A 1163 0.35 16.21 -31.67
CA ASN A 1163 -0.55 17.16 -31.00
C ASN A 1163 -0.38 18.64 -31.38
N GLY A 1164 0.61 18.99 -32.21
CA GLY A 1164 0.94 20.39 -32.54
C GLY A 1164 1.75 21.11 -31.45
N SER A 1165 2.30 22.29 -31.77
CA SER A 1165 3.32 22.98 -30.96
C SER A 1165 2.87 23.35 -29.55
N ASP A 1166 1.65 23.86 -29.42
CA ASP A 1166 1.19 24.51 -28.18
C ASP A 1166 0.73 23.47 -27.17
N ARG A 1167 0.08 22.38 -27.62
CA ARG A 1167 -0.38 21.27 -26.76
C ARG A 1167 0.74 20.36 -26.29
N ALA A 1168 1.81 20.19 -27.07
CA ALA A 1168 2.98 19.41 -26.64
C ALA A 1168 3.76 20.12 -25.52
N LEU A 1169 3.77 21.46 -25.51
CA LEU A 1169 4.40 22.27 -24.47
C LEU A 1169 3.67 22.16 -23.14
N ASP A 1170 2.33 22.23 -23.16
CA ASP A 1170 1.51 22.06 -21.95
C ASP A 1170 1.57 20.62 -21.41
N PHE A 1171 1.51 19.61 -22.29
CA PHE A 1171 1.62 18.19 -21.92
C PHE A 1171 2.95 17.84 -21.23
N TYR A 1172 4.06 18.49 -21.60
CA TYR A 1172 5.38 18.21 -21.01
C TYR A 1172 5.80 19.16 -19.89
N ALA A 1173 5.23 20.37 -19.80
CA ALA A 1173 5.46 21.24 -18.64
C ALA A 1173 5.10 20.53 -17.33
N ASP A 1174 4.07 19.67 -17.36
CA ASP A 1174 3.61 18.85 -16.24
C ASP A 1174 4.50 17.62 -15.96
N GLN A 1175 5.20 17.08 -16.96
CA GLN A 1175 6.10 15.92 -16.79
C GLN A 1175 7.53 16.29 -16.34
N VAL A 1176 7.92 17.56 -16.40
CA VAL A 1176 9.23 18.02 -15.91
C VAL A 1176 9.37 17.82 -14.38
N ASP A 1177 8.26 17.70 -13.66
CA ASP A 1177 8.26 17.31 -12.24
C ASP A 1177 8.53 15.81 -12.01
N PHE A 1178 8.24 14.96 -13.00
CA PHE A 1178 8.41 13.50 -12.93
C PHE A 1178 9.87 13.04 -12.97
N PHE A 1179 10.77 13.82 -13.62
CA PHE A 1179 12.18 13.46 -13.80
C PHE A 1179 13.15 14.04 -12.74
N ASN A 1180 12.63 14.63 -11.66
CA ASN A 1180 13.41 15.18 -10.54
C ASN A 1180 14.58 16.11 -10.99
N VAL A 1181 14.36 16.86 -12.07
CA VAL A 1181 15.38 17.75 -12.65
C VAL A 1181 15.40 19.05 -11.85
N GLY A 1182 16.49 19.30 -11.11
CA GLY A 1182 16.59 20.46 -10.20
C GLY A 1182 16.20 21.81 -10.83
N LYS A 1183 15.68 22.75 -10.02
CA LYS A 1183 15.08 24.05 -10.45
C LYS A 1183 15.87 24.82 -11.54
N ALA A 1184 17.21 24.75 -11.53
CA ALA A 1184 18.05 25.40 -12.53
C ALA A 1184 17.82 24.83 -13.95
N ASN A 1185 17.66 23.51 -14.08
CA ASN A 1185 17.49 22.81 -15.35
C ASN A 1185 16.09 23.01 -15.95
N LYS A 1186 15.06 23.23 -15.12
CA LYS A 1186 13.69 23.56 -15.58
C LYS A 1186 13.65 24.84 -16.42
N SER A 1187 14.36 25.87 -15.99
CA SER A 1187 14.46 27.14 -16.72
C SER A 1187 15.18 26.99 -18.07
N ILE A 1188 16.17 26.09 -18.13
CA ILE A 1188 17.00 25.85 -19.30
C ILE A 1188 16.25 25.04 -20.36
N ILE A 1189 15.52 24.00 -19.93
CA ILE A 1189 14.67 23.17 -20.81
C ILE A 1189 13.56 24.03 -21.41
N LYS A 1190 12.86 24.82 -20.60
CA LYS A 1190 11.80 25.75 -21.05
C LYS A 1190 12.31 26.77 -22.08
N LYS A 1191 13.47 27.40 -21.83
CA LYS A 1191 14.09 28.33 -22.80
C LYS A 1191 14.52 27.67 -24.11
N SER A 1192 14.95 26.42 -24.05
CA SER A 1192 15.32 25.66 -25.25
C SER A 1192 14.08 25.30 -26.07
N LEU A 1193 13.01 24.86 -25.40
CA LEU A 1193 11.70 24.58 -26.01
C LEU A 1193 11.08 25.82 -26.67
N ASP A 1194 11.14 26.98 -26.00
CA ASP A 1194 10.68 28.26 -26.56
C ASP A 1194 11.49 28.67 -27.80
N TYR A 1195 12.79 28.40 -27.80
CA TYR A 1195 13.68 28.66 -28.94
C TYR A 1195 13.34 27.79 -30.16
N TYR A 1196 13.09 26.49 -29.97
CA TYR A 1196 12.71 25.58 -31.05
C TYR A 1196 11.30 25.87 -31.60
N THR A 1197 10.36 26.24 -30.74
CA THR A 1197 8.96 26.45 -31.11
C THR A 1197 8.77 27.66 -32.02
N ASN A 1198 9.60 28.70 -31.83
CA ASN A 1198 9.53 29.94 -32.60
C ASN A 1198 10.27 29.90 -33.95
N ARG A 1199 11.14 28.92 -34.19
CA ARG A 1199 12.05 28.91 -35.35
C ARG A 1199 11.73 27.89 -36.43
N TRP A 1200 10.85 26.93 -36.17
CA TRP A 1200 10.49 25.85 -37.11
C TRP A 1200 9.09 26.09 -37.71
N PRO A 1201 8.98 26.69 -38.91
CA PRO A 1201 7.70 27.16 -39.42
C PRO A 1201 7.17 26.20 -40.49
N ILE A 1202 6.78 24.98 -40.13
CA ILE A 1202 5.97 24.14 -41.01
C ILE A 1202 4.86 23.48 -40.17
N ARG A 1203 3.65 24.01 -40.32
CA ARG A 1203 2.46 23.57 -39.56
C ARG A 1203 1.94 22.19 -39.95
N ASN A 1204 2.50 21.55 -40.99
CA ASN A 1204 2.04 20.27 -41.56
C ASN A 1204 3.24 19.42 -42.04
N SER A 1205 4.10 18.97 -41.12
CA SER A 1205 5.19 18.05 -41.43
C SER A 1205 5.11 16.78 -40.58
N SER A 1206 5.39 15.64 -41.20
CA SER A 1206 5.44 14.32 -40.58
C SER A 1206 6.90 13.91 -40.45
N ILE A 1207 7.38 13.62 -39.24
CA ILE A 1207 8.75 13.15 -39.02
C ILE A 1207 8.84 11.71 -39.57
N ILE A 1208 9.78 11.48 -40.49
CA ILE A 1208 10.07 10.16 -41.08
C ILE A 1208 11.06 9.40 -40.21
N SER A 1209 12.11 10.09 -39.75
CA SER A 1209 13.12 9.52 -38.88
C SER A 1209 13.82 10.60 -38.09
N MET A 1210 14.27 10.25 -36.88
CA MET A 1210 15.06 11.13 -36.03
C MET A 1210 16.17 10.30 -35.38
N SER A 1211 17.38 10.85 -35.31
CA SER A 1211 18.47 10.29 -34.53
C SER A 1211 19.11 11.35 -33.65
N ILE A 1212 19.51 10.96 -32.44
CA ILE A 1212 20.25 11.80 -31.49
C ILE A 1212 21.52 11.05 -31.11
N ASP A 1213 22.66 11.58 -31.55
CA ASP A 1213 23.97 11.00 -31.31
C ASP A 1213 24.75 11.88 -30.33
N PHE A 1214 25.10 11.35 -29.16
CA PHE A 1214 25.91 12.07 -28.18
C PHE A 1214 27.41 11.83 -28.43
N ASN A 1215 28.14 12.90 -28.73
CA ASN A 1215 29.59 12.88 -28.84
C ASN A 1215 30.23 13.27 -27.49
N GLN A 1216 30.75 12.26 -26.80
CA GLN A 1216 31.43 12.39 -25.51
C GLN A 1216 32.69 13.26 -25.54
N GLN A 1217 33.42 13.34 -26.66
CA GLN A 1217 34.69 14.08 -26.73
C GLN A 1217 34.47 15.60 -26.68
N ASN A 1218 33.36 16.07 -27.26
CA ASN A 1218 33.08 17.49 -27.39
C ASN A 1218 31.87 17.98 -26.58
N ASN A 1219 31.25 17.06 -25.82
CA ASN A 1219 30.02 17.28 -25.06
C ASN A 1219 28.89 17.85 -25.94
N THR A 1220 28.73 17.25 -27.12
CA THR A 1220 27.77 17.71 -28.14
C THR A 1220 26.76 16.64 -28.50
N TYR A 1221 25.49 17.02 -28.62
CA TYR A 1221 24.44 16.20 -29.20
C TYR A 1221 24.29 16.57 -30.67
N GLU A 1222 24.43 15.60 -31.56
CA GLU A 1222 24.07 15.75 -32.96
C GLU A 1222 22.64 15.21 -33.14
N ILE A 1223 21.72 16.08 -33.52
CA ILE A 1223 20.33 15.72 -33.79
C ILE A 1223 20.13 15.74 -35.29
N LYS A 1224 19.72 14.63 -35.89
CA LYS A 1224 19.37 14.53 -37.31
C LYS A 1224 17.88 14.24 -37.42
N ILE A 1225 17.16 15.02 -38.22
CA ILE A 1225 15.71 14.90 -38.38
C ILE A 1225 15.41 14.86 -39.87
N SER A 1226 14.67 13.83 -40.27
CA SER A 1226 14.10 13.69 -41.61
C SER A 1226 12.60 13.87 -41.50
N TYR A 1227 12.02 14.76 -42.31
CA TYR A 1227 10.58 15.01 -42.29
C TYR A 1227 10.03 15.28 -43.68
N ASP A 1228 8.79 14.85 -43.90
CA ASP A 1228 8.01 15.23 -45.06
C ASP A 1228 7.37 16.59 -44.80
N TYR A 1229 7.43 17.49 -45.78
CA TYR A 1229 6.78 18.79 -45.70
C TYR A 1229 5.79 18.97 -46.85
N SER A 1230 4.70 19.70 -46.56
CA SER A 1230 3.80 20.23 -47.60
C SER A 1230 3.70 21.75 -47.46
N THR A 1231 3.97 22.47 -48.55
CA THR A 1231 3.74 23.92 -48.59
C THR A 1231 2.44 24.21 -49.33
N LYS A 1232 1.53 24.96 -48.71
CA LYS A 1232 0.39 25.59 -49.38
C LYS A 1232 0.76 27.05 -49.65
N ASN A 1233 1.14 27.36 -50.88
CA ASN A 1233 1.00 28.71 -51.42
C ASN A 1233 0.06 28.65 -52.62
N SER A 1234 -0.73 29.70 -52.78
CA SER A 1234 -2.00 29.77 -53.54
C SER A 1234 -1.97 29.40 -55.03
N THR A 1235 -0.87 28.88 -55.57
CA THR A 1235 -0.79 28.41 -56.96
C THR A 1235 0.06 27.15 -57.19
N LEU A 1236 0.73 26.55 -56.19
CA LEU A 1236 1.50 25.31 -56.37
C LEU A 1236 1.62 24.53 -55.04
N GLN A 1237 1.22 23.25 -55.04
CA GLN A 1237 1.40 22.33 -53.92
C GLN A 1237 2.70 21.54 -54.14
N LYS A 1238 3.72 21.76 -53.29
CA LYS A 1238 4.96 20.99 -53.31
C LYS A 1238 5.06 20.10 -52.07
N GLN A 1239 5.32 18.81 -52.30
CA GLN A 1239 5.68 17.82 -51.31
C GLN A 1239 7.13 17.43 -51.50
N GLY A 1240 7.86 17.26 -50.40
CA GLY A 1240 9.23 16.79 -50.44
C GLY A 1240 9.70 16.36 -49.05
N THR A 1241 10.83 15.66 -49.03
CA THR A 1241 11.51 15.26 -47.80
C THR A 1241 12.69 16.21 -47.54
N ALA A 1242 12.83 16.68 -46.31
CA ALA A 1242 13.95 17.51 -45.89
C ALA A 1242 14.72 16.82 -44.75
N HIS A 1243 16.03 17.06 -44.72
CA HIS A 1243 16.93 16.55 -43.68
C HIS A 1243 17.66 17.70 -43.00
N ASP A 1244 17.37 17.92 -41.72
CA ASP A 1244 18.06 18.91 -40.90
C ASP A 1244 18.98 18.21 -39.89
N ALA A 1245 20.17 18.79 -39.67
CA ALA A 1245 21.07 18.38 -38.59
C ALA A 1245 21.51 19.55 -37.72
N PHE A 1246 21.46 19.34 -36.41
CA PHE A 1246 21.80 20.32 -35.38
C PHE A 1246 22.89 19.75 -34.48
N ILE A 1247 23.91 20.55 -34.16
CA ILE A 1247 24.88 20.21 -33.13
C ILE A 1247 24.65 21.12 -31.92
N ILE A 1248 24.26 20.53 -30.81
CA ILE A 1248 24.05 21.23 -29.53
C ILE A 1248 25.24 20.93 -28.62
N LYS A 1249 25.97 21.96 -28.18
CA LYS A 1249 27.06 21.80 -27.21
C LYS A 1249 26.61 22.18 -25.82
N GLN A 1250 26.97 21.35 -24.85
CA GLN A 1250 26.80 21.65 -23.44
C GLN A 1250 28.05 22.33 -22.88
N ASN A 1251 27.93 23.62 -22.54
CA ASN A 1251 28.95 24.41 -21.85
C ASN A 1251 28.52 24.60 -20.38
N GLY A 1252 28.98 23.71 -19.49
CA GLY A 1252 28.58 23.70 -18.09
C GLY A 1252 27.09 23.36 -17.93
N HIS A 1253 26.32 24.28 -17.33
CA HIS A 1253 24.85 24.16 -17.20
C HIS A 1253 24.08 24.80 -18.37
N LYS A 1254 24.72 25.20 -19.47
CA LYS A 1254 24.05 25.84 -20.62
C LYS A 1254 24.21 25.00 -21.89
N PHE A 1255 23.12 24.82 -22.63
CA PHE A 1255 23.13 24.23 -23.98
C PHE A 1255 23.07 25.36 -25.02
N GLY A 1256 23.87 25.26 -26.07
CA GLY A 1256 23.84 26.19 -27.20
C GLY A 1256 24.07 25.46 -28.51
N ILE A 1257 23.36 25.87 -29.58
CA ILE A 1257 23.60 25.35 -30.93
C ILE A 1257 24.95 25.86 -31.42
N VAL A 1258 25.83 24.95 -31.83
CA VAL A 1258 27.19 25.26 -32.30
C VAL A 1258 27.29 25.13 -33.82
N SER A 1259 26.41 24.36 -34.45
CA SER A 1259 26.23 24.40 -35.91
C SER A 1259 24.85 23.91 -36.33
N GLU A 1260 24.32 24.50 -37.40
CA GLU A 1260 23.18 24.01 -38.17
C GLU A 1260 23.71 23.60 -39.55
N LYS A 1261 23.41 22.37 -39.99
CA LYS A 1261 23.66 21.92 -41.36
C LYS A 1261 22.34 21.49 -41.98
N ASN A 1262 21.92 22.21 -43.00
CA ASN A 1262 20.81 21.80 -43.86
C ASN A 1262 21.36 20.73 -44.81
N ILE A 1263 21.04 19.45 -44.57
CA ILE A 1263 21.78 18.32 -45.18
C ILE A 1263 21.33 18.06 -46.62
N SER A 1264 20.09 18.35 -46.99
CA SER A 1264 19.69 18.55 -48.39
C SER A 1264 18.21 18.95 -48.45
N THR A 1265 17.87 19.74 -49.47
CA THR A 1265 16.51 19.74 -50.02
C THR A 1265 16.58 18.96 -51.31
N ASP A 1266 15.91 17.83 -51.40
CA ASP A 1266 15.74 17.14 -52.67
C ASP A 1266 14.74 17.96 -53.50
N ARG A 1267 15.22 19.06 -54.10
CA ARG A 1267 14.47 19.88 -55.06
C ARG A 1267 14.57 19.20 -56.41
N LYS A 1268 13.68 18.23 -56.65
CA LYS A 1268 13.22 17.91 -58.01
C LYS A 1268 11.93 18.66 -58.30
#